data_AF-A0A3E1YCH5-F1
#
_entry.id   AF-A0A3E1YCH5-F1
#
_cell.length_a   1.000
_cell.length_b   1.000
_cell.length_c   1.000
_cell.angle_alpha   90.00
_cell.angle_beta   90.00
_cell.angle_gamma   90.00
#
_symmetry.space_group_name_H-M   'P 1'
#
loop_
_entity.id
_entity.type
_entity.pdbx_description
1 polymer ?
#
loop_
_entity_poly.entity_id
_entity_poly.type
_entity_poly.pdbx_seq_one_letter_code
_entity_poly.pdbx_strand_id
1 'polypeptide(L)'
;MSRFLQTAFFILLSNWCLGQNYTFNFNPTKSKSDSTLILGGTLDAVNTLTPTFNGFKRVFQPLKSIRITNQGVSTIISPRLIINNSKNWYNINRLIDEINAGVDESSTKDKYMAVWNFAIKNHFHFSPAETGDEQHDPIKLFAIYGYGICDDITRVLGTSSKRASNFTLYDLNVHVVPDLYIDSDTCIIDGDTGAFYLGLDNKKLVGYNSLIADRYLISRTHHYGSSSDNPDWMDKVVSTFYGSDDFSSLKSIPPFSTYHTLDYNLRPQESIIFDETISNPLYHSYQSGSVLKSELVSNGRFEYNIPFKNELFPIIFDSVWNCVAQNGSLKLTKNDGGFIVKVASPFVLVDGNVKYGLGGFTSSDYFKVSYSTDLLNWKLISNNSTAGTKTDNLTNTIATLTTPATYGYFLKFECHTSNTTNFKIDSLIVTSVFQNSKLFIPDLKLGNNLVHYEDDNTGQQQVQVTIAYQQTTNNRPPSNLINPIFPADKSTINYGQFQFAWSVPSDPDGDTITDYEIEVSERPDMKYPLSPNFKRMMTGVYTYNPPPIIPAAYYIPWPGLLNNNTTYYWHVRAKDSKGAWGDWSNTFQFIPHSPMPVLNPQLLRSPDSVKITWDKNPEGLAAIKYLVYASNEADGFTPSTSNLIATVDTTSYSYKVDDTKPAYAFYRVSALTGENNQKSTPTSLLKLSYPDVFAPIESVESERQVSIPLYQLSKYRINYNMRTDAIDTIKSNVVVTPVKLPSWLSYDPACNCLKGYLDSSTAHRLLYNERLSKVTLLASDKNFNEQQTLQFRVNGKYINHKPIVNVDTLIAFNNHSFNDSLEIIDIDLPYGDSVYVNVISKPSWIQKADFADSVFRISGVPTITKDMLDSVVIDVFDTYSRQRVVIPINIYLSPVASFAVSYDTLCRGNDVQISLNTRFKKPWSGRISGYNNQYDIQSNSPGYTLSITLDSSAVFTIDNLQSENYLFNDIGGTLRVYIRPNFAPEIVSTLGDTTIDTHSATNFQIQATDKDSIYCTDILKYNLINSPQWASVDELLGNIVLEPGPDDIGYHNIVYTVTDLQGHVAQDSFNLLVANVPVISSSPKGKQVINKEYVYDISVNDGVYDYESLPPDLTFNIIEKPDWLTYDSVTLLLRGTPRKSDVGKSTVILSVENQFGLNSLQSFTLLVTDTTFNKAVNNYDVTVFPNPIYNKAIVEYKLKSQSHITISLYDVQGKLIGIVLDKVQDKGGHYFNWSPSEKLPTGVYFLEFRFNNIYSNEVHKEVKRLMIL
;
A
#
# COMPACT_ATOMS: atom_id res chain seq x y z
N MET A 1 11.41 -46.52 -41.09
CA MET A 1 11.31 -45.20 -41.74
C MET A 1 9.95 -44.49 -41.56
N SER A 2 8.86 -45.17 -41.17
CA SER A 2 7.55 -44.53 -40.91
C SER A 2 7.33 -44.01 -39.48
N ARG A 3 8.24 -44.27 -38.52
CA ARG A 3 8.19 -43.70 -37.17
C ARG A 3 9.01 -42.42 -36.96
N PHE A 4 9.80 -42.00 -37.97
CA PHE A 4 10.57 -40.75 -37.94
C PHE A 4 9.83 -39.57 -38.60
N LEU A 5 8.68 -39.82 -39.24
CA LEU A 5 7.89 -38.80 -39.96
C LEU A 5 6.72 -38.22 -39.15
N GLN A 6 6.39 -38.78 -37.98
CA GLN A 6 5.37 -38.20 -37.09
C GLN A 6 5.92 -37.13 -36.13
N THR A 7 7.23 -37.16 -35.84
CA THR A 7 7.88 -36.13 -35.00
C THR A 7 8.34 -34.92 -35.83
N ALA A 8 8.54 -35.09 -37.15
CA ALA A 8 8.95 -34.02 -38.05
C ALA A 8 7.79 -33.16 -38.59
N PHE A 9 6.54 -33.58 -38.41
CA PHE A 9 5.36 -32.84 -38.90
C PHE A 9 4.87 -31.73 -37.95
N PHE A 10 5.41 -31.66 -36.72
CA PHE A 10 5.12 -30.57 -35.76
C PHE A 10 6.17 -29.45 -35.76
N ILE A 11 7.28 -29.58 -36.50
CA ILE A 11 8.40 -28.63 -36.47
C ILE A 11 8.40 -27.65 -37.66
N LEU A 12 7.54 -27.84 -38.67
CA LEU A 12 7.56 -27.05 -39.92
C LEU A 12 6.34 -26.14 -40.15
N LEU A 13 5.61 -25.79 -39.09
CA LEU A 13 4.61 -24.72 -39.09
C LEU A 13 4.88 -23.69 -37.98
N SER A 14 6.13 -23.28 -37.79
CA SER A 14 6.43 -21.99 -37.14
C SER A 14 6.19 -20.85 -38.13
N ASN A 15 4.97 -20.76 -38.66
CA ASN A 15 4.49 -19.55 -39.28
C ASN A 15 4.20 -18.57 -38.15
N TRP A 16 4.87 -17.42 -38.20
CA TRP A 16 4.64 -16.20 -37.42
C TRP A 16 3.22 -16.14 -36.83
N CYS A 17 3.06 -16.54 -35.57
CA CYS A 17 1.79 -16.42 -34.87
C CYS A 17 1.73 -15.05 -34.21
N LEU A 18 1.36 -14.05 -35.00
CA LEU A 18 0.96 -12.73 -34.48
C LEU A 18 -0.36 -12.91 -33.71
N GLY A 19 -0.27 -13.19 -32.41
CA GLY A 19 -1.39 -13.14 -31.47
C GLY A 19 -2.65 -13.89 -31.89
N GLN A 20 -2.55 -15.16 -32.30
CA GLN A 20 -3.73 -15.93 -32.73
C GLN A 20 -4.60 -16.36 -31.55
N ASN A 21 -5.92 -16.22 -31.72
CA ASN A 21 -6.93 -16.64 -30.75
C ASN A 21 -7.34 -18.10 -31.00
N TYR A 22 -7.41 -18.87 -29.91
CA TYR A 22 -7.76 -20.27 -29.88
C TYR A 22 -8.91 -20.52 -28.91
N THR A 23 -9.58 -21.65 -29.09
CA THR A 23 -10.65 -22.10 -28.19
C THR A 23 -10.48 -23.56 -27.88
N PHE A 24 -10.42 -23.89 -26.59
CA PHE A 24 -10.43 -25.25 -26.09
C PHE A 24 -11.83 -25.59 -25.57
N ASN A 25 -12.40 -26.69 -26.04
CA ASN A 25 -13.71 -27.17 -25.62
C ASN A 25 -13.57 -28.48 -24.86
N PHE A 26 -14.21 -28.55 -23.70
CA PHE A 26 -14.24 -29.72 -22.85
C PHE A 26 -15.67 -29.96 -22.38
N ASN A 27 -16.20 -31.17 -22.55
CA ASN A 27 -17.59 -31.50 -22.23
C ASN A 27 -17.65 -32.57 -21.13
N PRO A 28 -17.52 -32.20 -19.85
CA PRO A 28 -17.68 -33.12 -18.73
C PRO A 28 -19.03 -33.85 -18.78
N THR A 29 -18.98 -35.17 -18.61
CA THR A 29 -20.17 -36.04 -18.51
C THR A 29 -20.32 -36.70 -17.14
N LYS A 30 -19.34 -36.46 -16.26
CA LYS A 30 -19.25 -36.97 -14.88
C LYS A 30 -18.89 -35.82 -13.95
N SER A 31 -19.25 -35.97 -12.67
CA SER A 31 -18.98 -34.98 -11.61
C SER A 31 -17.51 -34.73 -11.34
N LYS A 32 -16.62 -35.56 -11.90
CA LYS A 32 -15.18 -35.31 -11.97
C LYS A 32 -14.69 -35.73 -13.35
N SER A 33 -14.04 -34.81 -14.05
CA SER A 33 -13.52 -35.06 -15.39
C SER A 33 -12.23 -34.27 -15.61
N ASP A 34 -11.23 -34.90 -16.22
CA ASP A 34 -9.96 -34.27 -16.59
C ASP A 34 -9.81 -34.11 -18.09
N SER A 35 -9.10 -33.07 -18.50
CA SER A 35 -8.61 -32.89 -19.87
C SER A 35 -7.28 -32.12 -19.86
N THR A 36 -6.63 -32.01 -21.03
CA THR A 36 -5.35 -31.31 -21.16
C THR A 36 -5.44 -30.26 -22.26
N LEU A 37 -5.13 -29.02 -21.92
CA LEU A 37 -4.97 -27.90 -22.86
C LEU A 37 -3.48 -27.70 -23.11
N ILE A 38 -3.07 -27.68 -24.38
CA ILE A 38 -1.67 -27.42 -24.76
C ILE A 38 -1.53 -25.96 -25.20
N LEU A 39 -0.76 -25.16 -24.46
CA LEU A 39 -0.40 -23.79 -24.81
C LEU A 39 0.91 -23.81 -25.61
N GLY A 40 0.85 -23.43 -26.88
CA GLY A 40 2.04 -23.19 -27.71
C GLY A 40 2.56 -21.75 -27.57
N GLY A 41 3.44 -21.35 -28.49
CA GLY A 41 4.08 -20.04 -28.47
C GLY A 41 5.32 -19.99 -27.57
N THR A 42 5.73 -18.79 -27.19
CA THR A 42 6.96 -18.54 -26.40
C THR A 42 6.71 -17.68 -25.15
N LEU A 43 5.49 -17.17 -24.98
CA LEU A 43 5.08 -16.38 -23.83
C LEU A 43 3.87 -17.02 -23.13
N ASP A 44 3.86 -16.95 -21.81
CA ASP A 44 2.74 -17.34 -20.97
C ASP A 44 2.50 -16.33 -19.84
N ALA A 45 1.58 -16.68 -18.93
CA ALA A 45 1.25 -15.82 -17.79
C ALA A 45 2.36 -15.74 -16.73
N VAL A 46 3.26 -16.71 -16.67
CA VAL A 46 4.31 -16.81 -15.64
C VAL A 46 5.56 -16.05 -16.09
N ASN A 47 5.98 -16.25 -17.33
CA ASN A 47 7.20 -15.65 -17.88
C ASN A 47 7.00 -14.20 -18.35
N THR A 48 5.83 -13.61 -18.16
CA THR A 48 5.57 -12.19 -18.47
C THR A 48 5.07 -11.38 -17.27
N LEU A 49 5.00 -12.01 -16.09
CA LEU A 49 4.58 -11.39 -14.86
C LEU A 49 5.78 -10.80 -14.12
N THR A 50 5.76 -9.48 -13.91
CA THR A 50 6.68 -8.79 -13.00
C THR A 50 5.89 -8.37 -11.76
N PRO A 51 6.01 -9.09 -10.62
CA PRO A 51 5.39 -8.65 -9.37
C PRO A 51 5.97 -7.31 -8.90
N THR A 52 5.11 -6.50 -8.29
CA THR A 52 5.49 -5.27 -7.57
C THR A 52 4.83 -5.28 -6.19
N PHE A 53 5.25 -4.36 -5.30
CA PHE A 53 4.65 -4.25 -3.97
C PHE A 53 3.13 -3.98 -4.00
N ASN A 54 2.70 -3.05 -4.87
CA ASN A 54 1.30 -2.63 -5.00
C ASN A 54 0.54 -3.33 -6.15
N GLY A 55 1.09 -4.38 -6.74
CA GLY A 55 0.46 -5.05 -7.89
C GLY A 55 1.40 -5.86 -8.76
N PHE A 56 1.17 -5.82 -10.07
CA PHE A 56 2.05 -6.49 -11.02
C PHE A 56 1.97 -5.85 -12.40
N LYS A 57 3.05 -5.94 -13.16
CA LYS A 57 3.07 -5.63 -14.58
C LYS A 57 3.08 -6.92 -15.38
N ARG A 58 2.08 -7.11 -16.25
CA ARG A 58 1.96 -8.29 -17.12
C ARG A 58 2.03 -7.87 -18.58
N VAL A 59 3.03 -8.38 -19.32
CA VAL A 59 3.20 -8.03 -20.75
C VAL A 59 2.30 -8.88 -21.65
N PHE A 60 2.01 -10.13 -21.27
CA PHE A 60 1.17 -11.02 -22.04
C PHE A 60 0.24 -11.84 -21.15
N GLN A 61 -1.06 -11.84 -21.46
CA GLN A 61 -2.02 -12.69 -20.79
C GLN A 61 -2.61 -13.69 -21.80
N PRO A 62 -2.24 -15.00 -21.73
CA PRO A 62 -2.75 -16.00 -22.65
C PRO A 62 -4.24 -16.25 -22.47
N LEU A 63 -4.71 -16.41 -21.23
CA LEU A 63 -6.11 -16.71 -20.96
C LEU A 63 -6.98 -15.47 -21.20
N LYS A 64 -8.01 -15.58 -22.03
CA LYS A 64 -8.95 -14.48 -22.30
C LYS A 64 -10.27 -14.65 -21.56
N SER A 65 -10.85 -15.85 -21.64
CA SER A 65 -12.06 -16.16 -20.88
C SER A 65 -12.26 -17.65 -20.65
N ILE A 66 -13.02 -17.94 -19.60
CA ILE A 66 -13.50 -19.28 -19.25
C ILE A 66 -15.02 -19.21 -19.18
N ARG A 67 -15.71 -20.07 -19.92
CA ARG A 67 -17.17 -20.22 -19.87
C ARG A 67 -17.53 -21.64 -19.45
N ILE A 68 -18.39 -21.77 -18.44
CA ILE A 68 -18.99 -23.03 -18.01
C ILE A 68 -20.50 -22.91 -18.22
N THR A 69 -21.08 -23.76 -19.06
CA THR A 69 -22.50 -23.74 -19.41
C THR A 69 -23.14 -25.07 -19.07
N ASN A 70 -24.30 -25.02 -18.39
CA ASN A 70 -25.15 -26.19 -18.20
C ASN A 70 -26.01 -26.44 -19.45
N GLN A 71 -25.69 -27.46 -20.23
CA GLN A 71 -26.43 -27.89 -21.41
C GLN A 71 -27.55 -28.89 -21.09
N GLY A 72 -27.61 -29.37 -19.85
CA GLY A 72 -28.58 -30.36 -19.39
C GLY A 72 -29.93 -29.77 -18.98
N VAL A 73 -30.72 -30.62 -18.31
CA VAL A 73 -32.07 -30.29 -17.80
C VAL A 73 -32.17 -30.25 -16.28
N SER A 74 -31.11 -30.66 -15.58
CA SER A 74 -30.97 -30.57 -14.12
C SER A 74 -29.99 -29.47 -13.74
N THR A 75 -30.18 -28.86 -12.58
CA THR A 75 -29.22 -27.91 -12.00
C THR A 75 -27.88 -28.59 -11.73
N ILE A 76 -26.78 -27.93 -12.11
CA ILE A 76 -25.42 -28.31 -11.73
C ILE A 76 -25.08 -27.59 -10.42
N ILE A 77 -24.63 -28.36 -9.43
CA ILE A 77 -24.40 -27.91 -8.06
C ILE A 77 -22.90 -27.69 -7.85
N SER A 78 -22.52 -26.48 -7.46
CA SER A 78 -21.13 -26.09 -7.15
C SER A 78 -20.10 -26.51 -8.22
N PRO A 79 -20.29 -26.15 -9.51
CA PRO A 79 -19.32 -26.48 -10.53
C PRO A 79 -18.03 -25.68 -10.34
N ARG A 80 -16.90 -26.37 -10.48
CA ARG A 80 -15.56 -25.86 -10.23
C ARG A 80 -14.65 -26.22 -11.40
N LEU A 81 -13.76 -25.31 -11.77
CA LEU A 81 -12.75 -25.54 -12.79
C LEU A 81 -11.39 -25.18 -12.22
N ILE A 82 -10.54 -26.19 -12.04
CA ILE A 82 -9.19 -26.04 -11.50
C ILE A 82 -8.20 -26.29 -12.63
N ILE A 83 -7.29 -25.35 -12.85
CA ILE A 83 -6.22 -25.52 -13.84
C ILE A 83 -4.88 -25.64 -13.11
N ASN A 84 -4.10 -26.65 -13.48
CA ASN A 84 -2.77 -26.93 -12.92
C ASN A 84 -2.75 -27.09 -11.38
N ASN A 85 -3.84 -27.59 -10.80
CA ASN A 85 -4.01 -27.76 -9.34
C ASN A 85 -3.75 -26.48 -8.53
N SER A 86 -4.08 -25.31 -9.11
CA SER A 86 -3.89 -24.00 -8.50
C SER A 86 -5.20 -23.22 -8.44
N LYS A 87 -5.26 -22.21 -7.57
CA LYS A 87 -6.41 -21.32 -7.42
C LYS A 87 -7.69 -22.06 -6.99
N ASN A 88 -7.55 -23.13 -6.20
CA ASN A 88 -8.67 -23.95 -5.71
C ASN A 88 -9.31 -23.31 -4.46
N TRP A 89 -9.59 -22.01 -4.50
CA TRP A 89 -9.98 -21.22 -3.32
C TRP A 89 -11.50 -21.16 -3.13
N TYR A 90 -12.21 -22.23 -3.47
CA TYR A 90 -13.68 -22.24 -3.41
C TYR A 90 -14.24 -22.26 -1.99
N ASN A 91 -13.45 -22.71 -1.02
CA ASN A 91 -13.73 -22.61 0.40
C ASN A 91 -12.43 -22.67 1.21
N ILE A 92 -12.53 -22.37 2.50
CA ILE A 92 -11.37 -22.28 3.40
C ILE A 92 -10.55 -23.57 3.47
N ASN A 93 -11.16 -24.75 3.38
CA ASN A 93 -10.41 -26.01 3.46
C ASN A 93 -9.49 -26.17 2.25
N ARG A 94 -10.01 -25.90 1.06
CA ARG A 94 -9.26 -26.05 -0.19
C ARG A 94 -8.16 -25.00 -0.35
N LEU A 95 -8.43 -23.76 0.09
CA LEU A 95 -7.40 -22.72 0.20
C LEU A 95 -6.23 -23.21 1.06
N ILE A 96 -6.55 -23.79 2.22
CA ILE A 96 -5.56 -24.31 3.17
C ILE A 96 -4.80 -25.50 2.59
N ASP A 97 -5.48 -26.40 1.88
CA ASP A 97 -4.84 -27.53 1.21
C ASP A 97 -3.82 -27.04 0.16
N GLU A 98 -4.13 -25.96 -0.56
CA GLU A 98 -3.20 -25.34 -1.53
C GLU A 98 -2.01 -24.65 -0.84
N ILE A 99 -2.24 -23.88 0.24
CA ILE A 99 -1.16 -23.30 1.05
C ILE A 99 -0.21 -24.39 1.53
N ASN A 100 -0.75 -25.54 1.94
CA ASN A 100 0.00 -26.64 2.52
C ASN A 100 0.61 -27.59 1.49
N ALA A 101 0.41 -27.34 0.19
CA ALA A 101 0.90 -28.22 -0.86
C ALA A 101 2.45 -28.31 -0.82
N GLY A 102 2.93 -29.55 -0.64
CA GLY A 102 4.36 -29.87 -0.61
C GLY A 102 5.13 -29.30 0.59
N VAL A 103 4.46 -28.94 1.68
CA VAL A 103 5.10 -28.52 2.93
C VAL A 103 5.72 -29.74 3.63
N ASP A 104 6.96 -29.60 4.13
CA ASP A 104 7.52 -30.58 5.05
C ASP A 104 6.89 -30.42 6.43
N GLU A 105 5.99 -31.34 6.79
CA GLU A 105 5.26 -31.34 8.06
C GLU A 105 6.16 -31.45 9.30
N SER A 106 7.41 -31.90 9.14
CA SER A 106 8.39 -31.95 10.23
C SER A 106 9.13 -30.62 10.45
N SER A 107 9.08 -29.71 9.48
CA SER A 107 9.74 -28.40 9.53
C SER A 107 8.74 -27.30 9.90
N THR A 108 8.83 -26.79 11.13
CA THR A 108 8.03 -25.63 11.56
C THR A 108 8.32 -24.39 10.70
N LYS A 109 9.56 -24.22 10.24
CA LYS A 109 9.95 -23.16 9.29
C LYS A 109 9.20 -23.29 7.97
N ASP A 110 9.09 -24.49 7.40
CA ASP A 110 8.37 -24.72 6.15
C ASP A 110 6.89 -24.38 6.26
N LYS A 111 6.27 -24.66 7.42
CA LYS A 111 4.87 -24.32 7.70
C LYS A 111 4.63 -22.80 7.68
N TYR A 112 5.51 -22.02 8.31
CA TYR A 112 5.45 -20.55 8.29
C TYR A 112 5.70 -20.00 6.88
N MET A 113 6.75 -20.48 6.22
CA MET A 113 7.12 -20.00 4.88
C MET A 113 6.07 -20.31 3.82
N ALA A 114 5.29 -21.39 3.99
CA ALA A 114 4.17 -21.70 3.12
C ALA A 114 3.07 -20.62 3.16
N VAL A 115 2.72 -20.18 4.38
CA VAL A 115 1.73 -19.11 4.62
C VAL A 115 2.23 -17.78 4.05
N TRP A 116 3.48 -17.42 4.37
CA TRP A 116 4.12 -16.20 3.85
C TRP A 116 4.16 -16.18 2.32
N ASN A 117 4.71 -17.23 1.70
CA ASN A 117 4.89 -17.32 0.26
C ASN A 117 3.55 -17.32 -0.49
N PHE A 118 2.50 -17.88 0.11
CA PHE A 118 1.16 -17.79 -0.45
C PHE A 118 0.63 -16.35 -0.41
N ALA A 119 0.76 -15.65 0.72
CA ALA A 119 0.30 -14.27 0.86
C ALA A 119 0.96 -13.35 -0.16
N ILE A 120 2.29 -13.30 -0.20
CA ILE A 120 3.03 -12.37 -1.09
C ILE A 120 2.86 -12.66 -2.59
N LYS A 121 2.32 -13.81 -2.96
CA LYS A 121 2.02 -14.18 -4.36
C LYS A 121 0.56 -13.92 -4.75
N ASN A 122 -0.33 -13.75 -3.78
CA ASN A 122 -1.77 -13.71 -4.00
C ASN A 122 -2.46 -12.51 -3.32
N HIS A 123 -1.68 -11.55 -2.82
CA HIS A 123 -2.14 -10.31 -2.21
C HIS A 123 -1.23 -9.16 -2.61
N PHE A 124 -1.80 -7.97 -2.81
CA PHE A 124 -1.07 -6.73 -3.07
C PHE A 124 -1.52 -5.62 -2.14
N HIS A 125 -0.58 -4.76 -1.79
CA HIS A 125 -0.85 -3.60 -0.95
C HIS A 125 -1.66 -2.56 -1.73
N PHE A 126 -2.89 -2.30 -1.30
CA PHE A 126 -3.76 -1.30 -1.90
C PHE A 126 -4.87 -0.88 -0.96
N SER A 127 -5.36 0.36 -1.11
CA SER A 127 -6.50 0.85 -0.30
C SER A 127 -7.68 -0.13 -0.35
N PRO A 128 -8.28 -0.49 0.79
CA PRO A 128 -9.36 -1.47 0.85
C PRO A 128 -10.51 -1.10 -0.09
N ALA A 129 -11.20 -2.13 -0.59
CA ALA A 129 -12.39 -1.96 -1.38
C ALA A 129 -13.50 -1.27 -0.57
N GLU A 130 -13.58 -1.51 0.74
CA GLU A 130 -14.65 -1.00 1.59
C GLU A 130 -14.16 -0.73 3.02
N THR A 131 -14.98 -0.09 3.88
CA THR A 131 -14.55 0.37 5.22
C THR A 131 -15.06 -0.51 6.37
N GLY A 132 -15.69 -1.64 6.05
CA GLY A 132 -16.24 -2.65 6.94
C GLY A 132 -15.31 -3.85 7.09
N ASP A 133 -15.90 -5.04 7.26
CA ASP A 133 -15.19 -6.27 7.67
C ASP A 133 -15.23 -7.36 6.56
N GLU A 134 -15.64 -6.99 5.35
CA GLU A 134 -15.89 -7.94 4.27
C GLU A 134 -14.60 -8.55 3.71
N GLN A 135 -13.53 -7.75 3.61
CA GLN A 135 -12.22 -8.19 3.14
C GLN A 135 -11.45 -9.03 4.17
N HIS A 136 -11.91 -9.10 5.41
CA HIS A 136 -11.31 -9.97 6.43
C HIS A 136 -11.67 -11.44 6.27
N ASP A 137 -12.62 -11.78 5.39
CA ASP A 137 -12.83 -13.17 4.98
C ASP A 137 -11.74 -13.61 3.98
N PRO A 138 -11.01 -14.71 4.24
CA PRO A 138 -9.89 -15.16 3.41
C PRO A 138 -10.30 -15.50 1.97
N ILE A 139 -11.50 -16.06 1.77
CA ILE A 139 -11.99 -16.40 0.43
C ILE A 139 -12.34 -15.13 -0.33
N LYS A 140 -12.94 -14.14 0.33
CA LYS A 140 -13.22 -12.85 -0.30
C LYS A 140 -11.93 -12.09 -0.62
N LEU A 141 -10.98 -12.01 0.31
CA LEU A 141 -9.71 -11.33 0.08
C LEU A 141 -8.99 -11.91 -1.12
N PHE A 142 -8.79 -13.24 -1.19
CA PHE A 142 -8.01 -13.83 -2.28
C PHE A 142 -8.81 -13.96 -3.59
N ALA A 143 -10.10 -14.31 -3.53
CA ALA A 143 -10.85 -14.64 -4.75
C ALA A 143 -11.62 -13.47 -5.38
N ILE A 144 -12.07 -12.51 -4.58
CA ILE A 144 -12.93 -11.41 -5.04
C ILE A 144 -12.14 -10.12 -5.22
N TYR A 145 -11.25 -9.78 -4.27
CA TYR A 145 -10.54 -8.51 -4.27
C TYR A 145 -9.08 -8.64 -4.73
N GLY A 146 -8.31 -9.54 -4.12
CA GLY A 146 -6.89 -9.76 -4.39
C GLY A 146 -5.95 -8.69 -3.84
N TYR A 147 -6.47 -7.72 -3.09
CA TYR A 147 -5.73 -6.60 -2.53
C TYR A 147 -6.33 -6.14 -1.20
N GLY A 148 -5.53 -5.44 -0.41
CA GLY A 148 -5.87 -4.90 0.90
C GLY A 148 -4.65 -4.22 1.52
N ILE A 149 -4.77 -3.77 2.77
CA ILE A 149 -3.64 -3.20 3.52
C ILE A 149 -3.20 -4.16 4.63
N CYS A 150 -2.26 -3.70 5.45
CA CYS A 150 -1.71 -4.45 6.56
C CYS A 150 -2.76 -5.07 7.48
N ASP A 151 -3.85 -4.39 7.83
CA ASP A 151 -4.93 -4.95 8.67
C ASP A 151 -5.63 -6.14 7.97
N ASP A 152 -5.93 -6.01 6.67
CA ASP A 152 -6.68 -7.01 5.91
C ASP A 152 -5.95 -8.35 5.84
N ILE A 153 -4.73 -8.31 5.29
CA ILE A 153 -3.93 -9.51 5.06
C ILE A 153 -3.50 -10.14 6.37
N THR A 154 -3.20 -9.33 7.39
CA THR A 154 -2.79 -9.81 8.70
C THR A 154 -3.86 -10.64 9.39
N ARG A 155 -5.13 -10.20 9.33
CA ARG A 155 -6.27 -10.98 9.86
C ARG A 155 -6.55 -12.23 9.05
N VAL A 156 -6.41 -12.14 7.73
CA VAL A 156 -6.58 -13.29 6.83
C VAL A 156 -5.48 -14.33 7.04
N LEU A 157 -4.23 -13.94 7.28
CA LEU A 157 -3.12 -14.86 7.55
C LEU A 157 -3.31 -15.63 8.85
N GLY A 158 -3.76 -14.95 9.90
CA GLY A 158 -4.10 -15.59 11.17
C GLY A 158 -5.15 -16.69 11.01
N THR A 159 -6.22 -16.40 10.26
CA THR A 159 -7.36 -17.32 10.05
C THR A 159 -7.12 -18.40 8.98
N SER A 160 -6.34 -18.11 7.93
CA SER A 160 -6.03 -19.02 6.82
C SER A 160 -4.98 -20.07 7.16
N SER A 161 -4.39 -20.01 8.35
CA SER A 161 -3.33 -20.95 8.68
C SER A 161 -3.89 -22.33 9.07
N LYS A 162 -5.01 -22.43 9.82
CA LYS A 162 -5.49 -23.62 10.59
C LYS A 162 -4.46 -24.34 11.49
N ARG A 163 -3.17 -24.16 11.20
CA ARG A 163 -1.98 -24.60 11.90
C ARG A 163 -1.63 -23.66 13.04
N ALA A 164 -1.99 -22.38 12.93
CA ALA A 164 -1.91 -21.50 14.08
C ALA A 164 -3.09 -21.80 14.99
N SER A 165 -2.82 -22.43 16.15
CA SER A 165 -3.85 -22.68 17.17
C SER A 165 -4.46 -21.39 17.71
N ASN A 166 -3.72 -20.28 17.56
CA ASN A 166 -4.09 -18.91 17.85
C ASN A 166 -3.10 -17.97 17.13
N PHE A 167 -3.41 -16.69 17.05
CA PHE A 167 -2.46 -15.65 16.63
C PHE A 167 -2.68 -14.39 17.45
N THR A 168 -1.65 -13.55 17.56
CA THR A 168 -1.75 -12.23 18.20
C THR A 168 -1.54 -11.17 17.14
N LEU A 169 -2.40 -10.16 17.16
CA LEU A 169 -2.24 -8.98 16.32
C LEU A 169 -1.55 -7.89 17.13
N TYR A 170 -0.52 -7.31 16.55
CA TYR A 170 0.20 -6.17 17.11
C TYR A 170 -0.06 -4.96 16.24
N ASP A 171 -0.58 -3.90 16.86
CA ASP A 171 -0.72 -2.59 16.26
C ASP A 171 0.53 -1.77 16.58
N LEU A 172 1.33 -1.54 15.54
CA LEU A 172 2.62 -0.85 15.55
C LEU A 172 2.46 0.66 15.28
N ASN A 173 1.33 1.25 15.73
CA ASN A 173 0.86 2.63 15.49
C ASN A 173 0.45 2.95 14.05
N VAL A 174 1.28 2.62 13.06
CA VAL A 174 1.05 2.88 11.62
C VAL A 174 0.97 1.61 10.78
N HIS A 175 1.21 0.45 11.39
CA HIS A 175 1.26 -0.85 10.72
C HIS A 175 0.71 -1.95 11.62
N VAL A 176 0.14 -3.01 11.03
CA VAL A 176 -0.42 -4.14 11.80
C VAL A 176 0.21 -5.44 11.32
N VAL A 177 0.68 -6.26 12.26
CA VAL A 177 1.36 -7.53 11.94
C VAL A 177 0.83 -8.72 12.75
N PRO A 178 0.80 -9.94 12.18
CA PRO A 178 0.42 -11.14 12.91
C PRO A 178 1.64 -11.84 13.51
N ASP A 179 1.58 -12.15 14.81
CA ASP A 179 2.44 -13.14 15.45
C ASP A 179 1.72 -14.48 15.50
N LEU A 180 2.16 -15.42 14.65
CA LEU A 180 1.51 -16.70 14.39
C LEU A 180 2.08 -17.79 15.31
N TYR A 181 1.22 -18.61 15.93
CA TYR A 181 1.63 -19.65 16.87
C TYR A 181 1.54 -21.06 16.24
N ILE A 182 2.64 -21.60 15.71
CA ILE A 182 2.70 -22.94 15.09
C ILE A 182 3.69 -23.80 15.88
N ASP A 183 3.30 -25.02 16.24
CA ASP A 183 4.13 -26.00 16.96
C ASP A 183 4.76 -25.47 18.29
N SER A 184 4.10 -24.52 18.97
CA SER A 184 4.55 -23.82 20.20
C SER A 184 5.60 -22.72 19.99
N ASP A 185 6.03 -22.47 18.76
CA ASP A 185 6.85 -21.31 18.41
C ASP A 185 5.97 -20.12 17.99
N THR A 186 6.53 -18.92 18.06
CA THR A 186 5.92 -17.69 17.54
C THR A 186 6.78 -17.11 16.43
N CYS A 187 6.14 -16.56 15.41
CA CYS A 187 6.79 -15.98 14.25
C CYS A 187 5.96 -14.82 13.69
N ILE A 188 6.63 -13.70 13.44
CA ILE A 188 6.06 -12.62 12.65
C ILE A 188 6.18 -12.98 11.17
N ILE A 189 5.04 -12.99 10.48
CA ILE A 189 4.95 -13.17 9.02
C ILE A 189 4.16 -11.99 8.48
N ASP A 190 4.86 -11.00 7.95
CA ASP A 190 4.25 -9.82 7.38
C ASP A 190 3.96 -10.05 5.90
N GLY A 191 2.72 -10.41 5.60
CA GLY A 191 2.26 -10.61 4.22
C GLY A 191 2.00 -9.32 3.46
N ASP A 192 1.97 -8.17 4.14
CA ASP A 192 1.79 -6.87 3.52
C ASP A 192 3.14 -6.39 2.98
N THR A 193 4.10 -6.12 3.87
CA THR A 193 5.47 -5.69 3.47
C THR A 193 6.31 -6.83 2.87
N GLY A 194 5.80 -8.07 2.91
CA GLY A 194 6.54 -9.24 2.45
C GLY A 194 7.75 -9.59 3.32
N ALA A 195 7.78 -9.13 4.58
CA ALA A 195 8.88 -9.35 5.50
C ALA A 195 8.69 -10.58 6.40
N PHE A 196 9.80 -11.21 6.74
CA PHE A 196 9.91 -12.20 7.81
C PHE A 196 11.33 -12.13 8.38
N TYR A 197 11.49 -12.47 9.66
CA TYR A 197 12.71 -12.15 10.38
C TYR A 197 13.42 -13.42 10.86
N LEU A 198 14.73 -13.47 10.65
CA LEU A 198 15.60 -14.49 11.22
C LEU A 198 16.30 -13.95 12.46
N GLY A 199 16.43 -14.81 13.48
CA GLY A 199 17.33 -14.55 14.60
C GLY A 199 18.79 -14.40 14.14
N LEU A 200 19.67 -13.99 15.06
CA LEU A 200 21.11 -13.83 14.77
C LEU A 200 21.80 -15.13 14.35
N ASP A 201 21.17 -16.29 14.61
CA ASP A 201 21.64 -17.60 14.15
C ASP A 201 21.35 -17.87 12.66
N ASN A 202 20.62 -16.97 11.99
CA ASN A 202 20.11 -17.09 10.61
C ASN A 202 19.37 -18.41 10.31
N LYS A 203 18.89 -19.12 11.32
CA LYS A 203 18.20 -20.42 11.18
C LYS A 203 16.75 -20.30 11.59
N LYS A 204 16.51 -19.80 12.81
CA LYS A 204 15.18 -19.74 13.40
C LYS A 204 14.45 -18.46 12.99
N LEU A 205 13.20 -18.61 12.56
CA LEU A 205 12.28 -17.49 12.41
C LEU A 205 11.85 -16.97 13.78
N VAL A 206 11.72 -15.65 13.93
CA VAL A 206 11.46 -15.04 15.24
C VAL A 206 10.10 -14.34 15.32
N GLY A 207 9.45 -14.48 16.48
CA GLY A 207 8.22 -13.78 16.83
C GLY A 207 8.46 -12.41 17.46
N TYR A 208 7.36 -11.73 17.76
CA TYR A 208 7.33 -10.32 18.16
C TYR A 208 8.28 -9.99 19.33
N ASN A 209 8.26 -10.82 20.38
CA ASN A 209 9.08 -10.61 21.59
C ASN A 209 10.59 -10.57 21.31
N SER A 210 11.06 -11.29 20.29
CA SER A 210 12.48 -11.25 19.91
C SER A 210 12.82 -9.97 19.17
N LEU A 211 11.89 -9.45 18.36
CA LEU A 211 12.08 -8.23 17.57
C LEU A 211 12.15 -6.99 18.47
N ILE A 212 11.26 -6.86 19.46
CA ILE A 212 11.32 -5.75 20.42
C ILE A 212 12.49 -5.85 21.40
N ALA A 213 13.06 -7.04 21.58
CA ALA A 213 14.25 -7.24 22.40
C ALA A 213 15.53 -6.88 21.64
N ASP A 214 15.49 -6.93 20.31
CA ASP A 214 16.62 -6.65 19.44
C ASP A 214 16.17 -6.10 18.08
N ARG A 215 16.04 -4.77 17.98
CA ARG A 215 15.63 -4.08 16.73
C ARG A 215 16.58 -4.29 15.55
N TYR A 216 17.82 -4.73 15.77
CA TYR A 216 18.75 -5.03 14.69
C TYR A 216 18.27 -6.22 13.84
N LEU A 217 17.42 -7.10 14.38
CA LEU A 217 16.78 -8.17 13.60
C LEU A 217 15.87 -7.63 12.50
N ILE A 218 15.24 -6.48 12.73
CA ILE A 218 14.35 -5.81 11.78
C ILE A 218 15.18 -5.01 10.78
N SER A 219 16.08 -4.15 11.25
CA SER A 219 16.83 -3.23 10.38
C SER A 219 17.78 -3.93 9.40
N ARG A 220 18.16 -5.20 9.67
CA ARG A 220 18.97 -6.02 8.75
C ARG A 220 18.13 -6.82 7.74
N THR A 221 16.83 -6.59 7.68
CA THR A 221 15.87 -7.28 6.81
C THR A 221 15.27 -6.28 5.84
N HIS A 222 15.21 -6.66 4.56
CA HIS A 222 14.57 -5.85 3.54
C HIS A 222 13.04 -5.95 3.59
N HIS A 223 12.35 -4.82 3.49
CA HIS A 223 10.89 -4.72 3.47
C HIS A 223 10.34 -4.26 2.11
N TYR A 224 9.04 -4.48 1.89
CA TYR A 224 8.24 -4.07 0.72
C TYR A 224 8.48 -4.88 -0.57
N GLY A 225 8.94 -6.13 -0.43
CA GLY A 225 9.03 -7.09 -1.54
C GLY A 225 10.21 -6.90 -2.49
N SER A 226 10.38 -7.82 -3.43
CA SER A 226 11.63 -7.98 -4.20
C SER A 226 11.94 -6.85 -5.19
N SER A 227 10.93 -6.09 -5.61
CA SER A 227 11.05 -4.99 -6.56
C SER A 227 11.15 -3.62 -5.89
N SER A 228 11.04 -3.55 -4.55
CA SER A 228 11.12 -2.28 -3.84
C SER A 228 12.53 -1.72 -3.92
N ASP A 229 12.59 -0.42 -4.16
CA ASP A 229 13.80 0.38 -4.23
C ASP A 229 14.14 1.08 -2.92
N ASN A 230 13.49 0.66 -1.84
CA ASN A 230 13.63 1.30 -0.55
C ASN A 230 15.11 1.32 -0.11
N PRO A 231 15.64 2.51 0.21
CA PRO A 231 17.01 2.66 0.69
C PRO A 231 17.18 2.05 2.08
N ASP A 232 18.40 1.68 2.46
CA ASP A 232 18.71 1.02 3.75
C ASP A 232 18.21 1.79 5.00
N TRP A 233 17.99 3.10 4.90
CA TRP A 233 17.43 3.89 6.00
C TRP A 233 15.93 3.60 6.21
N MET A 234 15.19 3.19 5.18
CA MET A 234 13.78 2.82 5.29
C MET A 234 13.61 1.55 6.13
N ASP A 235 14.48 0.55 5.98
CA ASP A 235 14.46 -0.65 6.82
C ASP A 235 14.73 -0.31 8.31
N LYS A 236 15.52 0.75 8.57
CA LYS A 236 15.67 1.30 9.92
C LYS A 236 14.42 2.01 10.39
N VAL A 237 13.70 2.73 9.54
CA VAL A 237 12.40 3.33 9.88
C VAL A 237 11.38 2.26 10.24
N VAL A 238 11.29 1.16 9.48
CA VAL A 238 10.40 0.04 9.82
C VAL A 238 10.74 -0.54 11.20
N SER A 239 12.03 -0.58 11.57
CA SER A 239 12.44 -1.04 12.90
C SER A 239 11.93 -0.17 14.05
N THR A 240 11.62 1.12 13.80
CA THR A 240 11.06 2.01 14.83
C THR A 240 9.58 1.78 15.07
N PHE A 241 8.89 1.08 14.16
CA PHE A 241 7.48 0.72 14.34
C PHE A 241 7.29 -0.27 15.49
N TYR A 242 8.29 -1.12 15.77
CA TYR A 242 8.23 -2.13 16.82
C TYR A 242 8.70 -1.55 18.17
N GLY A 243 7.77 -1.37 19.10
CA GLY A 243 8.01 -0.83 20.44
C GLY A 243 7.52 -1.76 21.54
N SER A 244 8.20 -1.77 22.69
CA SER A 244 7.76 -2.56 23.86
C SER A 244 6.39 -2.13 24.45
N ASP A 245 5.83 -1.03 23.93
CA ASP A 245 4.56 -0.41 24.22
C ASP A 245 3.48 -0.63 23.15
N ASP A 246 3.77 -1.39 22.07
CA ASP A 246 2.77 -1.67 21.03
C ASP A 246 1.55 -2.37 21.64
N PHE A 247 0.38 -1.96 21.16
CA PHE A 247 -0.87 -2.50 21.67
C PHE A 247 -1.14 -3.85 21.01
N SER A 248 -1.23 -4.91 21.82
CA SER A 248 -1.90 -6.14 21.39
C SER A 248 -3.40 -5.85 21.35
N SER A 249 -3.88 -5.18 20.31
CA SER A 249 -5.23 -4.61 20.25
C SER A 249 -6.32 -5.68 20.23
N LEU A 250 -5.99 -6.94 19.95
CA LEU A 250 -6.98 -7.98 19.72
C LEU A 250 -6.51 -9.31 20.32
N LYS A 251 -6.87 -9.57 21.59
CA LYS A 251 -6.85 -10.92 22.16
C LYS A 251 -7.84 -11.76 21.37
N SER A 252 -7.33 -12.48 20.37
CA SER A 252 -8.01 -13.46 19.53
C SER A 252 -9.33 -12.96 18.95
N ILE A 253 -9.32 -12.38 17.74
CA ILE A 253 -10.55 -12.36 16.96
C ILE A 253 -10.91 -13.83 16.72
N PRO A 254 -12.03 -14.34 17.25
CA PRO A 254 -12.43 -15.70 16.98
C PRO A 254 -12.60 -15.85 15.46
N PRO A 255 -12.18 -16.98 14.86
CA PRO A 255 -12.44 -17.22 13.44
C PRO A 255 -13.92 -16.96 13.15
N PHE A 256 -14.22 -16.39 11.98
CA PHE A 256 -15.59 -16.15 11.55
C PHE A 256 -16.46 -17.36 11.87
N SER A 257 -17.65 -17.12 12.45
CA SER A 257 -18.55 -18.22 12.80
C SER A 257 -18.89 -19.13 11.61
N THR A 258 -18.77 -18.59 10.39
CA THR A 258 -18.73 -19.29 9.10
C THR A 258 -17.92 -18.48 8.08
N TYR A 259 -17.02 -19.12 7.34
CA TYR A 259 -16.30 -18.51 6.20
C TYR A 259 -17.15 -18.49 4.94
N HIS A 260 -16.87 -17.54 4.05
CA HIS A 260 -17.47 -17.43 2.72
C HIS A 260 -17.12 -18.64 1.85
N THR A 261 -17.97 -18.92 0.86
CA THR A 261 -17.76 -19.99 -0.12
C THR A 261 -18.05 -19.46 -1.51
N LEU A 262 -17.31 -19.94 -2.51
CA LEU A 262 -17.53 -19.64 -3.92
C LEU A 262 -18.44 -20.68 -4.59
N ASP A 263 -19.29 -21.35 -3.81
CA ASP A 263 -20.24 -22.32 -4.32
C ASP A 263 -21.43 -21.59 -4.99
N TYR A 264 -21.75 -21.98 -6.22
CA TYR A 264 -22.89 -21.47 -6.98
C TYR A 264 -23.54 -22.60 -7.79
N ASN A 265 -24.75 -22.39 -8.25
CA ASN A 265 -25.47 -23.37 -9.04
C ASN A 265 -25.69 -22.84 -10.46
N LEU A 266 -25.62 -23.73 -11.46
CA LEU A 266 -25.99 -23.40 -12.83
C LEU A 266 -27.29 -24.11 -13.19
N ARG A 267 -28.37 -23.35 -13.37
CA ARG A 267 -29.64 -23.87 -13.90
C ARG A 267 -29.49 -24.28 -15.37
N PRO A 268 -30.43 -25.06 -15.93
CA PRO A 268 -30.42 -25.42 -17.35
C PRO A 268 -30.27 -24.18 -18.24
N GLN A 269 -29.27 -24.17 -19.14
CA GLN A 269 -28.93 -23.05 -20.03
C GLN A 269 -28.34 -21.80 -19.34
N GLU A 270 -27.99 -21.90 -18.06
CA GLU A 270 -27.23 -20.88 -17.34
C GLU A 270 -25.73 -21.09 -17.53
N SER A 271 -25.00 -19.99 -17.67
CA SER A 271 -23.55 -19.97 -17.82
C SER A 271 -22.92 -19.04 -16.80
N ILE A 272 -21.73 -19.40 -16.33
CA ILE A 272 -20.79 -18.46 -15.72
C ILE A 272 -19.64 -18.23 -16.68
N ILE A 273 -19.19 -16.98 -16.78
CA ILE A 273 -18.07 -16.56 -17.61
C ILE A 273 -17.10 -15.75 -16.75
N PHE A 274 -15.85 -16.17 -16.65
CA PHE A 274 -14.74 -15.33 -16.18
C PHE A 274 -14.09 -14.69 -17.40
N ASP A 275 -13.97 -13.36 -17.41
CA ASP A 275 -13.52 -12.61 -18.58
C ASP A 275 -12.41 -11.63 -18.20
N GLU A 276 -11.18 -11.95 -18.60
CA GLU A 276 -10.00 -11.16 -18.22
C GLU A 276 -10.00 -9.78 -18.90
N THR A 277 -10.82 -9.61 -19.95
CA THR A 277 -10.87 -8.38 -20.76
C THR A 277 -11.82 -7.31 -20.22
N ILE A 278 -12.66 -7.64 -19.23
CA ILE A 278 -13.65 -6.72 -18.67
C ILE A 278 -13.18 -6.29 -17.29
N SER A 279 -13.06 -4.98 -17.07
CA SER A 279 -12.59 -4.41 -15.80
C SER A 279 -13.47 -3.30 -15.24
N ASN A 280 -14.65 -3.06 -15.81
CA ASN A 280 -15.59 -2.04 -15.33
C ASN A 280 -17.06 -2.49 -15.47
N PRO A 281 -17.97 -1.98 -14.61
CA PRO A 281 -17.69 -1.16 -13.43
C PRO A 281 -17.05 -1.99 -12.31
N LEU A 282 -16.35 -1.32 -11.38
CA LEU A 282 -15.76 -1.94 -10.19
C LEU A 282 -16.53 -1.55 -8.94
N TYR A 283 -16.59 -2.47 -7.97
CA TYR A 283 -17.15 -2.17 -6.66
C TYR A 283 -16.28 -1.12 -5.97
N HIS A 284 -16.90 -0.03 -5.49
CA HIS A 284 -16.20 1.07 -4.78
C HIS A 284 -15.07 1.71 -5.61
N SER A 285 -15.33 1.94 -6.90
CA SER A 285 -14.37 2.54 -7.84
C SER A 285 -14.01 4.01 -7.56
N TYR A 286 -14.77 4.73 -6.72
CA TYR A 286 -14.65 6.19 -6.54
C TYR A 286 -13.83 6.64 -5.31
N GLN A 287 -13.32 5.72 -4.47
CA GLN A 287 -12.57 6.11 -3.26
C GLN A 287 -11.10 6.50 -3.48
N SER A 288 -10.51 6.27 -4.65
CA SER A 288 -9.31 7.00 -5.09
C SER A 288 -9.17 6.84 -6.60
N GLY A 289 -8.87 7.93 -7.33
CA GLY A 289 -8.76 7.96 -8.80
C GLY A 289 -7.54 7.23 -9.37
N SER A 290 -7.27 6.01 -8.92
CA SER A 290 -6.04 5.27 -9.17
C SER A 290 -6.24 4.15 -10.21
N VAL A 291 -5.49 4.24 -11.31
CA VAL A 291 -5.46 3.29 -12.45
C VAL A 291 -5.18 1.83 -12.01
N LEU A 292 -4.48 1.66 -10.89
CA LEU A 292 -4.01 0.38 -10.34
C LEU A 292 -5.12 -0.62 -10.03
N LYS A 293 -6.32 -0.21 -9.60
CA LYS A 293 -7.41 -1.18 -9.30
C LYS A 293 -7.78 -2.04 -10.51
N SER A 294 -7.76 -1.48 -11.72
CA SER A 294 -8.10 -2.21 -12.95
C SER A 294 -7.08 -3.27 -13.37
N GLU A 295 -5.86 -3.22 -12.82
CA GLU A 295 -4.81 -4.23 -13.00
C GLU A 295 -4.93 -5.40 -12.01
N LEU A 296 -5.63 -5.20 -10.88
CA LEU A 296 -5.74 -6.17 -9.79
C LEU A 296 -7.01 -7.03 -9.86
N VAL A 297 -8.10 -6.44 -10.37
CA VAL A 297 -9.41 -7.10 -10.50
C VAL A 297 -9.90 -7.14 -11.95
N SER A 298 -10.76 -8.12 -12.21
CA SER A 298 -11.51 -8.27 -13.46
C SER A 298 -12.98 -8.53 -13.14
N ASN A 299 -13.82 -8.52 -14.15
CA ASN A 299 -15.21 -8.88 -14.03
C ASN A 299 -15.51 -10.20 -14.75
N GLY A 300 -16.37 -11.00 -14.14
CA GLY A 300 -17.07 -12.09 -14.78
C GLY A 300 -18.56 -11.78 -14.93
N ARG A 301 -19.31 -12.74 -15.46
CA ARG A 301 -20.77 -12.62 -15.56
C ARG A 301 -21.47 -13.96 -15.47
N PHE A 302 -22.65 -13.96 -14.87
CA PHE A 302 -23.67 -14.97 -15.11
C PHE A 302 -24.49 -14.56 -16.32
N GLU A 303 -24.73 -15.50 -17.23
CA GLU A 303 -25.60 -15.34 -18.39
C GLU A 303 -26.63 -16.46 -18.37
N TYR A 304 -27.89 -16.09 -18.15
CA TYR A 304 -28.98 -17.04 -18.09
C TYR A 304 -29.93 -16.87 -19.27
N ASN A 305 -29.80 -17.74 -20.26
CA ASN A 305 -30.73 -17.83 -21.38
C ASN A 305 -31.92 -18.72 -20.99
N ILE A 306 -32.99 -18.11 -20.50
CA ILE A 306 -34.08 -18.83 -19.83
C ILE A 306 -34.84 -19.70 -20.83
N PRO A 307 -34.83 -21.05 -20.67
CA PRO A 307 -35.53 -21.93 -21.59
C PRO A 307 -37.03 -21.97 -21.26
N PHE A 308 -37.89 -21.60 -22.21
CA PHE A 308 -39.34 -21.71 -22.04
C PHE A 308 -39.82 -23.15 -22.23
N LYS A 309 -39.70 -23.94 -21.17
CA LYS A 309 -40.18 -25.33 -21.06
C LYS A 309 -40.90 -25.53 -19.73
N ASN A 310 -42.14 -26.00 -19.76
CA ASN A 310 -43.01 -26.08 -18.57
C ASN A 310 -42.41 -26.97 -17.48
N GLU A 311 -41.78 -28.07 -17.86
CA GLU A 311 -41.13 -29.01 -16.95
C GLU A 311 -39.95 -28.40 -16.18
N LEU A 312 -39.39 -27.28 -16.66
CA LEU A 312 -38.28 -26.58 -16.01
C LEU A 312 -38.74 -25.43 -15.10
N PHE A 313 -40.02 -25.02 -15.14
CA PHE A 313 -40.49 -23.88 -14.37
C PHE A 313 -40.18 -23.95 -12.86
N PRO A 314 -40.29 -25.11 -12.18
CA PRO A 314 -39.93 -25.22 -10.76
C PRO A 314 -38.45 -24.97 -10.46
N ILE A 315 -37.57 -25.07 -11.47
CA ILE A 315 -36.13 -24.81 -11.37
C ILE A 315 -35.80 -23.37 -11.77
N ILE A 316 -36.54 -22.83 -12.75
CA ILE A 316 -36.29 -21.51 -13.34
C ILE A 316 -36.83 -20.39 -12.44
N PHE A 317 -38.10 -20.51 -12.04
CA PHE A 317 -38.87 -19.42 -11.44
C PHE A 317 -39.07 -19.64 -9.95
N ASP A 318 -38.80 -18.60 -9.17
CA ASP A 318 -39.14 -18.56 -7.74
C ASP A 318 -40.66 -18.47 -7.54
N SER A 319 -41.34 -17.80 -8.48
CA SER A 319 -42.79 -17.78 -8.60
C SER A 319 -43.20 -17.59 -10.06
N VAL A 320 -44.28 -18.22 -10.49
CA VAL A 320 -44.86 -18.07 -11.83
C VAL A 320 -46.38 -18.15 -11.72
N TRP A 321 -47.10 -17.24 -12.39
CA TRP A 321 -48.56 -17.24 -12.39
C TRP A 321 -49.10 -16.84 -13.75
N ASN A 322 -50.18 -17.52 -14.14
CA ASN A 322 -50.88 -17.30 -15.41
C ASN A 322 -49.97 -17.29 -16.65
N CYS A 323 -48.84 -18.01 -16.61
CA CYS A 323 -47.91 -18.17 -17.72
C CYS A 323 -47.76 -19.65 -18.08
N VAL A 324 -47.61 -19.95 -19.37
CA VAL A 324 -47.34 -21.31 -19.88
C VAL A 324 -46.35 -21.23 -21.05
N ALA A 325 -45.41 -22.16 -21.12
CA ALA A 325 -44.54 -22.32 -22.28
C ALA A 325 -45.27 -23.07 -23.39
N GLN A 326 -45.27 -22.50 -24.60
CA GLN A 326 -45.86 -23.08 -25.79
C GLN A 326 -45.06 -22.69 -27.04
N ASN A 327 -44.67 -23.68 -27.85
CA ASN A 327 -43.92 -23.49 -29.10
C ASN A 327 -42.61 -22.66 -28.94
N GLY A 328 -41.92 -22.79 -27.81
CA GLY A 328 -40.67 -22.08 -27.54
C GLY A 328 -40.83 -20.64 -27.03
N SER A 329 -42.06 -20.16 -26.84
CA SER A 329 -42.36 -18.85 -26.24
C SER A 329 -43.12 -19.02 -24.92
N LEU A 330 -43.06 -18.03 -24.03
CA LEU A 330 -43.93 -17.94 -22.86
C LEU A 330 -45.19 -17.16 -23.22
N LYS A 331 -46.37 -17.72 -22.93
CA LYS A 331 -47.69 -17.12 -23.18
C LYS A 331 -48.46 -16.92 -21.88
N LEU A 332 -49.39 -15.96 -21.90
CA LEU A 332 -50.31 -15.74 -20.79
C LEU A 332 -51.56 -16.60 -20.92
N THR A 333 -52.02 -17.18 -19.81
CA THR A 333 -53.27 -17.95 -19.75
C THR A 333 -54.46 -17.11 -19.28
N LYS A 334 -54.20 -15.89 -18.77
CA LYS A 334 -55.18 -14.87 -18.37
C LYS A 334 -54.67 -13.50 -18.80
N ASN A 335 -55.50 -12.46 -18.71
CA ASN A 335 -55.12 -11.11 -19.11
C ASN A 335 -53.90 -10.60 -18.33
N ASP A 336 -53.79 -10.92 -17.04
CA ASP A 336 -52.64 -10.59 -16.20
C ASP A 336 -51.84 -11.85 -15.85
N GLY A 337 -50.51 -11.77 -15.92
CA GLY A 337 -49.62 -12.85 -15.50
C GLY A 337 -48.19 -12.35 -15.26
N GLY A 338 -47.32 -13.26 -14.85
CA GLY A 338 -45.94 -12.90 -14.56
C GLY A 338 -45.15 -14.01 -13.88
N PHE A 339 -43.91 -13.67 -13.54
CA PHE A 339 -42.97 -14.57 -12.88
C PHE A 339 -41.86 -13.80 -12.16
N ILE A 340 -41.19 -14.47 -11.23
CA ILE A 340 -40.04 -13.96 -10.47
C ILE A 340 -38.83 -14.87 -10.72
N VAL A 341 -37.69 -14.26 -11.03
CA VAL A 341 -36.40 -14.93 -11.21
C VAL A 341 -35.45 -14.46 -10.11
N LYS A 342 -34.86 -15.41 -9.37
CA LYS A 342 -33.76 -15.13 -8.45
C LYS A 342 -32.43 -15.20 -9.19
N VAL A 343 -31.56 -14.25 -8.87
CA VAL A 343 -30.12 -14.26 -9.18
C VAL A 343 -29.37 -14.33 -7.87
N ALA A 344 -28.40 -15.24 -7.78
CA ALA A 344 -27.51 -15.37 -6.65
C ALA A 344 -26.09 -15.57 -7.17
N SER A 345 -25.13 -14.93 -6.52
CA SER A 345 -23.72 -14.96 -6.88
C SER A 345 -22.91 -15.03 -5.58
N PRO A 346 -21.86 -15.85 -5.52
CA PRO A 346 -20.89 -15.78 -4.43
C PRO A 346 -19.86 -14.67 -4.63
N PHE A 347 -19.89 -14.00 -5.79
CA PHE A 347 -19.08 -12.83 -6.11
C PHE A 347 -19.92 -11.56 -6.00
N VAL A 348 -19.28 -10.43 -5.70
CA VAL A 348 -19.95 -9.12 -5.61
C VAL A 348 -20.50 -8.75 -6.98
N LEU A 349 -21.82 -8.53 -7.05
CA LEU A 349 -22.50 -8.09 -8.26
C LEU A 349 -22.31 -6.58 -8.45
N VAL A 350 -21.87 -6.18 -9.64
CA VAL A 350 -21.52 -4.80 -9.96
C VAL A 350 -22.32 -4.25 -11.14
N ASP A 351 -22.94 -5.10 -11.97
CA ASP A 351 -23.79 -4.64 -13.07
C ASP A 351 -24.70 -5.77 -13.57
N GLY A 352 -25.52 -5.48 -14.56
CA GLY A 352 -26.29 -6.48 -15.28
C GLY A 352 -27.23 -5.86 -16.29
N ASN A 353 -27.90 -6.71 -17.06
CA ASN A 353 -28.97 -6.31 -17.94
C ASN A 353 -29.96 -7.46 -18.14
N VAL A 354 -31.15 -7.10 -18.61
CA VAL A 354 -32.20 -8.05 -18.96
C VAL A 354 -32.62 -7.79 -20.40
N LYS A 355 -32.39 -8.77 -21.28
CA LYS A 355 -32.76 -8.73 -22.69
C LYS A 355 -33.92 -9.66 -22.97
N TYR A 356 -34.98 -9.17 -23.59
CA TYR A 356 -36.17 -9.97 -23.87
C TYR A 356 -36.83 -9.61 -25.19
N GLY A 357 -37.50 -10.59 -25.79
CA GLY A 357 -38.25 -10.45 -27.04
C GLY A 357 -39.75 -10.49 -26.77
N LEU A 358 -40.48 -9.50 -27.27
CA LEU A 358 -41.93 -9.38 -27.08
C LEU A 358 -42.66 -9.46 -28.43
N GLY A 359 -43.74 -10.23 -28.50
CA GLY A 359 -44.53 -10.43 -29.71
C GLY A 359 -46.04 -10.34 -29.46
N GLY A 360 -46.80 -9.97 -30.51
CA GLY A 360 -48.26 -9.98 -30.48
C GLY A 360 -48.91 -8.91 -29.59
N PHE A 361 -48.21 -7.80 -29.34
CA PHE A 361 -48.70 -6.67 -28.54
C PHE A 361 -49.82 -5.88 -29.22
N THR A 362 -50.78 -5.44 -28.41
CA THR A 362 -51.75 -4.40 -28.76
C THR A 362 -51.48 -3.10 -27.98
N SER A 363 -52.19 -2.02 -28.29
CA SER A 363 -52.01 -0.72 -27.62
C SER A 363 -52.36 -0.70 -26.13
N SER A 364 -53.04 -1.74 -25.62
CA SER A 364 -53.39 -1.88 -24.20
C SER A 364 -52.41 -2.72 -23.38
N ASP A 365 -51.43 -3.35 -24.03
CA ASP A 365 -50.58 -4.37 -23.42
C ASP A 365 -49.34 -3.75 -22.76
N TYR A 366 -48.85 -4.39 -21.69
CA TYR A 366 -47.61 -3.97 -21.06
C TYR A 366 -46.77 -5.14 -20.53
N PHE A 367 -45.47 -4.91 -20.43
CA PHE A 367 -44.47 -5.77 -19.80
C PHE A 367 -43.59 -4.94 -18.88
N LYS A 368 -43.68 -5.19 -17.58
CA LYS A 368 -42.93 -4.49 -16.53
C LYS A 368 -41.81 -5.37 -16.00
N VAL A 369 -40.64 -4.77 -15.81
CA VAL A 369 -39.52 -5.39 -15.13
C VAL A 369 -39.26 -4.61 -13.84
N SER A 370 -39.24 -5.30 -12.72
CA SER A 370 -38.95 -4.72 -11.40
C SER A 370 -37.83 -5.49 -10.70
N TYR A 371 -37.08 -4.81 -9.86
CA TYR A 371 -35.94 -5.34 -9.11
C TYR A 371 -36.19 -5.27 -7.61
N SER A 372 -35.66 -6.25 -6.86
CA SER A 372 -35.68 -6.25 -5.40
C SER A 372 -34.49 -7.06 -4.85
N THR A 373 -33.94 -6.67 -3.70
CA THR A 373 -32.95 -7.46 -2.96
C THR A 373 -33.59 -8.30 -1.84
N ASP A 374 -34.85 -8.04 -1.47
CA ASP A 374 -35.50 -8.60 -0.28
C ASP A 374 -36.91 -9.17 -0.54
N LEU A 375 -37.38 -9.19 -1.80
CA LEU A 375 -38.74 -9.55 -2.25
C LEU A 375 -39.86 -8.63 -1.72
N LEU A 376 -39.55 -7.65 -0.88
CA LEU A 376 -40.51 -6.76 -0.24
C LEU A 376 -40.54 -5.40 -0.94
N ASN A 377 -39.36 -4.83 -1.17
CA ASN A 377 -39.15 -3.52 -1.77
C ASN A 377 -38.83 -3.69 -3.25
N TRP A 378 -39.78 -3.32 -4.11
CA TRP A 378 -39.65 -3.44 -5.56
C TRP A 378 -39.42 -2.08 -6.22
N LYS A 379 -38.30 -1.95 -6.94
CA LYS A 379 -37.98 -0.81 -7.80
C LYS A 379 -38.36 -1.15 -9.24
N LEU A 380 -39.23 -0.36 -9.85
CA LEU A 380 -39.55 -0.49 -11.28
C LEU A 380 -38.32 -0.12 -12.11
N ILE A 381 -37.89 -1.01 -13.01
CA ILE A 381 -36.80 -0.77 -13.96
C ILE A 381 -37.39 -0.22 -15.27
N SER A 382 -38.41 -0.91 -15.80
CA SER A 382 -39.01 -0.58 -17.09
C SER A 382 -40.49 -0.97 -17.15
N ASN A 383 -41.22 -0.31 -18.05
CA ASN A 383 -42.59 -0.63 -18.41
C ASN A 383 -42.77 -0.47 -19.92
N ASN A 384 -42.71 -1.57 -20.66
CA ASN A 384 -42.72 -1.60 -22.12
C ASN A 384 -44.11 -1.95 -22.66
N SER A 385 -44.59 -1.18 -23.63
CA SER A 385 -45.90 -1.35 -24.28
C SER A 385 -45.81 -1.65 -25.78
N THR A 386 -44.63 -2.02 -26.28
CA THR A 386 -44.39 -2.30 -27.71
C THR A 386 -43.69 -3.64 -27.91
N ALA A 387 -43.97 -4.27 -29.05
CA ALA A 387 -43.29 -5.49 -29.49
C ALA A 387 -41.82 -5.24 -29.85
N GLY A 388 -41.09 -6.33 -30.09
CA GLY A 388 -39.68 -6.34 -30.49
C GLY A 388 -38.73 -6.72 -29.35
N THR A 389 -37.44 -6.71 -29.65
CA THR A 389 -36.39 -6.97 -28.65
C THR A 389 -36.11 -5.71 -27.85
N LYS A 390 -36.09 -5.86 -26.52
CA LYS A 390 -35.78 -4.80 -25.55
C LYS A 390 -34.60 -5.21 -24.68
N THR A 391 -33.91 -4.24 -24.11
CA THR A 391 -32.83 -4.45 -23.13
C THR A 391 -32.96 -3.41 -22.04
N ASP A 392 -33.06 -3.88 -20.80
CA ASP A 392 -33.11 -3.03 -19.61
C ASP A 392 -31.80 -3.17 -18.83
N ASN A 393 -31.11 -2.05 -18.58
CA ASN A 393 -29.84 -2.03 -17.86
C ASN A 393 -30.06 -1.97 -16.34
N LEU A 394 -29.17 -2.63 -15.58
CA LEU A 394 -29.21 -2.68 -14.11
C LEU A 394 -28.12 -1.83 -13.44
N THR A 395 -27.30 -1.11 -14.21
CA THR A 395 -26.11 -0.35 -13.78
C THR A 395 -26.34 0.64 -12.64
N ASN A 396 -27.57 1.19 -12.51
CA ASN A 396 -27.96 2.11 -11.43
C ASN A 396 -28.92 1.49 -10.40
N THR A 397 -29.03 0.16 -10.42
CA THR A 397 -29.95 -0.62 -9.60
C THR A 397 -29.21 -1.64 -8.75
N ILE A 398 -28.19 -2.28 -9.32
CA ILE A 398 -27.17 -3.02 -8.57
C ILE A 398 -26.16 -1.96 -8.11
N ALA A 399 -26.23 -1.59 -6.84
CA ALA A 399 -25.53 -0.43 -6.32
C ALA A 399 -24.02 -0.67 -6.24
N THR A 400 -23.27 0.12 -7.02
CA THR A 400 -21.81 0.00 -7.18
C THR A 400 -20.99 0.94 -6.29
N LEU A 401 -21.64 1.89 -5.59
CA LEU A 401 -20.94 3.09 -5.07
C LEU A 401 -21.12 3.41 -3.57
N THR A 402 -22.19 2.98 -2.88
CA THR A 402 -22.47 3.47 -1.50
C THR A 402 -23.27 2.54 -0.59
N THR A 403 -23.47 1.28 -0.98
CA THR A 403 -24.23 0.28 -0.19
C THR A 403 -23.40 -0.97 0.05
N PRO A 404 -23.73 -1.79 1.07
CA PRO A 404 -23.12 -3.10 1.24
C PRO A 404 -23.15 -3.92 -0.07
N ALA A 405 -22.14 -4.78 -0.28
CA ALA A 405 -22.03 -5.59 -1.48
C ALA A 405 -23.30 -6.41 -1.76
N THR A 406 -23.71 -6.43 -3.03
CA THR A 406 -24.88 -7.19 -3.47
C THR A 406 -24.48 -8.57 -3.96
N TYR A 407 -24.97 -9.63 -3.30
CA TYR A 407 -24.72 -11.04 -3.67
C TYR A 407 -25.93 -11.73 -4.30
N GLY A 408 -27.09 -11.07 -4.29
CA GLY A 408 -28.28 -11.63 -4.90
C GLY A 408 -29.40 -10.61 -5.03
N TYR A 409 -30.27 -10.85 -6.00
CA TYR A 409 -31.44 -10.03 -6.25
C TYR A 409 -32.53 -10.84 -6.95
N PHE A 410 -33.70 -10.25 -7.04
CA PHE A 410 -34.88 -10.80 -7.67
C PHE A 410 -35.34 -9.86 -8.77
N LEU A 411 -35.74 -10.44 -9.90
CA LEU A 411 -36.40 -9.75 -10.99
C LEU A 411 -37.83 -10.24 -11.07
N LYS A 412 -38.79 -9.31 -11.03
CA LYS A 412 -40.21 -9.58 -11.23
C LYS A 412 -40.64 -9.05 -12.59
N PHE A 413 -41.29 -9.92 -13.34
CA PHE A 413 -41.82 -9.67 -14.67
C PHE A 413 -43.34 -9.71 -14.61
N GLU A 414 -43.99 -8.58 -14.88
CA GLU A 414 -45.44 -8.45 -14.82
C GLU A 414 -45.98 -8.06 -16.20
N CYS A 415 -46.98 -8.82 -16.66
CA CYS A 415 -47.49 -8.70 -18.01
C CYS A 415 -49.00 -8.50 -17.98
N HIS A 416 -49.50 -7.64 -18.87
CA HIS A 416 -50.92 -7.52 -19.17
C HIS A 416 -51.15 -7.59 -20.68
N THR A 417 -52.19 -8.33 -21.10
CA THR A 417 -52.66 -8.31 -22.49
C THR A 417 -54.18 -8.38 -22.58
N SER A 418 -54.73 -7.69 -23.57
CA SER A 418 -56.13 -7.87 -23.99
C SER A 418 -56.33 -9.09 -24.90
N ASN A 419 -55.25 -9.69 -25.41
CA ASN A 419 -55.31 -10.84 -26.32
C ASN A 419 -54.24 -11.90 -26.00
N THR A 420 -54.61 -12.82 -25.11
CA THR A 420 -53.77 -13.94 -24.67
C THR A 420 -53.39 -14.92 -25.79
N THR A 421 -54.09 -14.90 -26.93
CA THR A 421 -53.80 -15.79 -28.06
C THR A 421 -52.52 -15.37 -28.79
N ASN A 422 -52.33 -14.05 -28.94
CA ASN A 422 -51.27 -13.46 -29.73
C ASN A 422 -50.05 -13.03 -28.90
N PHE A 423 -50.28 -12.53 -27.67
CA PHE A 423 -49.20 -12.09 -26.79
C PHE A 423 -48.22 -13.22 -26.47
N LYS A 424 -46.92 -12.93 -26.61
CA LYS A 424 -45.86 -13.88 -26.29
C LYS A 424 -44.57 -13.18 -25.88
N ILE A 425 -43.82 -13.86 -25.02
CA ILE A 425 -42.43 -13.54 -24.70
C ILE A 425 -41.59 -14.58 -25.44
N ASP A 426 -40.81 -14.14 -26.41
CA ASP A 426 -40.07 -14.99 -27.34
C ASP A 426 -38.69 -15.39 -26.82
N SER A 427 -38.09 -14.56 -25.98
CA SER A 427 -36.80 -14.84 -25.36
C SER A 427 -36.65 -14.04 -24.06
N LEU A 428 -35.86 -14.56 -23.13
CA LEU A 428 -35.44 -13.83 -21.93
C LEU A 428 -34.01 -14.24 -21.56
N ILE A 429 -33.11 -13.26 -21.54
CA ILE A 429 -31.72 -13.42 -21.15
C ILE A 429 -31.46 -12.46 -19.98
N VAL A 430 -31.03 -13.02 -18.85
CA VAL A 430 -30.58 -12.23 -17.69
C VAL A 430 -29.06 -12.30 -17.63
N THR A 431 -28.41 -11.15 -17.64
CA THR A 431 -26.96 -11.02 -17.45
C THR A 431 -26.69 -10.32 -16.14
N SER A 432 -25.78 -10.86 -15.33
CA SER A 432 -25.35 -10.27 -14.06
C SER A 432 -23.84 -10.28 -14.01
N VAL A 433 -23.23 -9.10 -13.96
CA VAL A 433 -21.78 -8.90 -13.93
C VAL A 433 -21.31 -8.93 -12.48
N PHE A 434 -20.24 -9.65 -12.21
CA PHE A 434 -19.62 -9.73 -10.89
C PHE A 434 -18.13 -9.38 -10.96
N GLN A 435 -17.57 -8.90 -9.86
CA GLN A 435 -16.14 -8.64 -9.71
C GLN A 435 -15.42 -9.86 -9.15
N ASN A 436 -14.19 -10.12 -9.63
CA ASN A 436 -13.29 -11.14 -9.10
C ASN A 436 -11.83 -10.66 -9.15
N SER A 437 -10.97 -11.27 -8.32
CA SER A 437 -9.54 -11.02 -8.40
C SER A 437 -8.96 -11.61 -9.67
N LYS A 438 -8.04 -10.90 -10.34
CA LYS A 438 -7.25 -11.48 -11.43
C LYS A 438 -6.28 -12.56 -10.94
N LEU A 439 -5.92 -12.54 -9.65
CA LEU A 439 -5.12 -13.58 -9.03
C LEU A 439 -5.89 -14.89 -8.82
N PHE A 440 -7.22 -14.86 -8.83
CA PHE A 440 -8.05 -16.06 -8.73
C PHE A 440 -8.30 -16.73 -10.08
N ILE A 441 -8.27 -15.96 -11.16
CA ILE A 441 -8.38 -16.54 -12.51
C ILE A 441 -7.13 -17.41 -12.76
N PRO A 442 -7.27 -18.70 -13.14
CA PRO A 442 -6.12 -19.56 -13.34
C PRO A 442 -5.20 -19.10 -14.48
N ASP A 443 -3.89 -19.25 -14.28
CA ASP A 443 -2.88 -18.96 -15.30
C ASP A 443 -2.64 -20.17 -16.22
N LEU A 444 -2.55 -19.90 -17.53
CA LEU A 444 -2.05 -20.87 -18.50
C LEU A 444 -0.53 -20.74 -18.60
N LYS A 445 0.15 -21.89 -18.59
CA LYS A 445 1.61 -22.04 -18.75
C LYS A 445 1.94 -22.66 -20.10
N LEU A 446 3.11 -22.38 -20.65
CA LEU A 446 3.59 -23.04 -21.87
C LEU A 446 3.56 -24.57 -21.70
N GLY A 447 3.18 -25.27 -22.77
CA GLY A 447 3.04 -26.72 -22.76
C GLY A 447 1.71 -27.19 -22.18
N ASN A 448 1.76 -28.27 -21.40
CA ASN A 448 0.57 -28.97 -20.93
C ASN A 448 -0.05 -28.27 -19.72
N ASN A 449 -1.34 -27.96 -19.82
CA ASN A 449 -2.16 -27.46 -18.71
C ASN A 449 -3.23 -28.51 -18.37
N LEU A 450 -3.22 -28.99 -17.12
CA LEU A 450 -4.25 -29.92 -16.63
C LEU A 450 -5.51 -29.12 -16.35
N VAL A 451 -6.60 -29.44 -17.03
CA VAL A 451 -7.92 -28.84 -16.84
C VAL A 451 -8.81 -29.84 -16.11
N HIS A 452 -9.03 -29.60 -14.82
CA HIS A 452 -9.86 -30.44 -13.95
C HIS A 452 -11.22 -29.78 -13.73
N TYR A 453 -12.30 -30.50 -14.04
CA TYR A 453 -13.67 -30.09 -13.73
C TYR A 453 -14.25 -30.97 -12.64
N GLU A 454 -14.94 -30.35 -11.68
CA GLU A 454 -15.78 -31.09 -10.72
C GLU A 454 -17.06 -30.35 -10.30
N ASP A 455 -18.06 -31.12 -9.85
CA ASP A 455 -19.34 -30.65 -9.30
C ASP A 455 -19.86 -31.60 -8.22
N ASP A 456 -20.90 -31.19 -7.48
CA ASP A 456 -21.49 -31.94 -6.36
C ASP A 456 -22.69 -32.82 -6.79
N ASN A 457 -22.98 -32.96 -8.08
CA ASN A 457 -24.04 -33.86 -8.54
C ASN A 457 -23.60 -35.33 -8.52
N THR A 458 -24.55 -36.24 -8.30
CA THR A 458 -24.31 -37.70 -8.22
C THR A 458 -24.68 -38.45 -9.51
N GLY A 459 -25.08 -37.75 -10.58
CA GLY A 459 -25.57 -38.32 -11.83
C GLY A 459 -24.69 -38.00 -13.05
N GLN A 460 -25.21 -38.23 -14.26
CA GLN A 460 -24.55 -37.84 -15.50
C GLN A 460 -24.77 -36.35 -15.78
N GLN A 461 -23.70 -35.63 -16.08
CA GLN A 461 -23.73 -34.20 -16.38
C GLN A 461 -23.76 -33.94 -17.88
N GLN A 462 -24.29 -32.78 -18.24
CA GLN A 462 -24.18 -32.23 -19.58
C GLN A 462 -23.65 -30.80 -19.45
N VAL A 463 -22.34 -30.70 -19.26
CA VAL A 463 -21.65 -29.42 -19.05
C VAL A 463 -20.74 -29.16 -20.24
N GLN A 464 -20.69 -27.90 -20.66
CA GLN A 464 -19.75 -27.42 -21.66
C GLN A 464 -18.82 -26.41 -21.02
N VAL A 465 -17.53 -26.71 -21.03
CA VAL A 465 -16.45 -25.81 -20.64
C VAL A 465 -15.77 -25.32 -21.91
N THR A 466 -15.67 -24.00 -22.05
CA THR A 466 -14.97 -23.33 -23.16
C THR A 466 -13.89 -22.42 -22.58
N ILE A 467 -12.64 -22.61 -23.00
CA ILE A 467 -11.51 -21.76 -22.62
C ILE A 467 -11.02 -21.04 -23.87
N ALA A 468 -11.18 -19.72 -23.91
CA ALA A 468 -10.62 -18.87 -24.96
C ALA A 468 -9.24 -18.37 -24.53
N TYR A 469 -8.25 -18.54 -25.41
CA TYR A 469 -6.87 -18.19 -25.10
C TYR A 469 -6.12 -17.72 -26.34
N GLN A 470 -5.01 -17.01 -26.13
CA GLN A 470 -4.17 -16.47 -27.18
C GLN A 470 -2.75 -17.04 -27.06
N GLN A 471 -2.11 -17.25 -28.20
CA GLN A 471 -0.70 -17.63 -28.27
C GLN A 471 0.08 -16.59 -29.08
N THR A 472 1.36 -16.41 -28.75
CA THR A 472 2.24 -15.47 -29.44
C THR A 472 3.67 -16.00 -29.50
N THR A 473 4.39 -15.58 -30.54
CA THR A 473 5.83 -15.80 -30.72
C THR A 473 6.60 -14.48 -30.89
N ASN A 474 5.99 -13.35 -30.53
CA ASN A 474 6.53 -12.00 -30.79
C ASN A 474 7.75 -11.66 -29.92
N ASN A 475 7.92 -12.38 -28.82
CA ASN A 475 9.06 -12.25 -27.94
C ASN A 475 9.51 -13.64 -27.48
N ARG A 476 10.80 -13.87 -27.38
CA ARG A 476 11.39 -15.10 -26.86
C ARG A 476 12.17 -14.77 -25.59
N PRO A 477 11.77 -15.32 -24.43
CA PRO A 477 12.46 -15.01 -23.19
C PRO A 477 13.96 -15.34 -23.25
N PRO A 478 14.78 -14.62 -22.47
CA PRO A 478 16.22 -14.86 -22.36
C PRO A 478 16.56 -16.32 -22.06
N SER A 479 17.72 -16.75 -22.54
CA SER A 479 18.24 -18.08 -22.22
C SER A 479 18.51 -18.25 -20.72
N ASN A 480 18.21 -19.42 -20.18
CA ASN A 480 18.61 -19.80 -18.83
C ASN A 480 20.07 -20.26 -18.70
N LEU A 481 20.85 -20.21 -19.79
CA LEU A 481 22.28 -20.52 -19.81
C LEU A 481 23.09 -19.38 -19.17
N ILE A 482 22.90 -19.22 -17.87
CA ILE A 482 23.64 -18.31 -17.00
C ILE A 482 24.65 -19.13 -16.22
N ASN A 483 25.91 -18.71 -16.19
CA ASN A 483 26.98 -19.36 -15.43
C ASN A 483 27.37 -18.49 -14.23
N PRO A 484 27.69 -19.10 -13.08
CA PRO A 484 28.13 -18.36 -11.90
C PRO A 484 29.57 -17.87 -12.12
N ILE A 485 29.78 -16.56 -12.01
CA ILE A 485 31.13 -15.96 -11.97
C ILE A 485 31.64 -16.03 -10.54
N PHE A 486 30.80 -15.64 -9.58
CA PHE A 486 31.11 -15.75 -8.16
C PHE A 486 29.83 -15.83 -7.31
N PRO A 487 29.75 -16.69 -6.29
CA PRO A 487 30.65 -17.82 -6.04
C PRO A 487 30.51 -18.88 -7.13
N ALA A 488 31.61 -19.55 -7.50
CA ALA A 488 31.56 -20.65 -8.45
C ALA A 488 30.72 -21.82 -7.89
N ASP A 489 30.09 -22.60 -8.78
CA ASP A 489 29.30 -23.76 -8.35
C ASP A 489 30.13 -24.76 -7.54
N LYS A 490 29.57 -25.23 -6.43
CA LYS A 490 30.15 -26.13 -5.42
C LYS A 490 31.44 -25.61 -4.79
N SER A 491 31.68 -24.30 -4.84
CA SER A 491 32.86 -23.70 -4.23
C SER A 491 32.69 -23.47 -2.73
N THR A 492 33.82 -23.47 -2.04
CA THR A 492 33.94 -22.93 -0.68
C THR A 492 34.62 -21.57 -0.79
N ILE A 493 34.02 -20.53 -0.21
CA ILE A 493 34.54 -19.16 -0.28
C ILE A 493 34.90 -18.68 1.12
N ASN A 494 36.04 -18.02 1.27
CA ASN A 494 36.45 -17.41 2.55
C ASN A 494 35.86 -16.01 2.73
N TYR A 495 34.55 -15.87 2.44
CA TYR A 495 33.80 -14.62 2.52
C TYR A 495 32.42 -14.81 3.15
N GLY A 496 32.11 -13.99 4.16
CA GLY A 496 30.76 -13.90 4.76
C GLY A 496 29.90 -12.75 4.24
N GLN A 497 30.50 -11.82 3.52
CA GLN A 497 29.84 -10.72 2.80
C GLN A 497 30.60 -10.52 1.49
N PHE A 498 29.89 -10.63 0.37
CA PHE A 498 30.47 -10.59 -0.98
C PHE A 498 29.39 -10.22 -2.00
N GLN A 499 29.78 -10.12 -3.27
CA GLN A 499 28.88 -9.89 -4.39
C GLN A 499 28.66 -11.18 -5.17
N PHE A 500 27.40 -11.61 -5.33
CA PHE A 500 27.03 -12.59 -6.34
C PHE A 500 27.25 -11.99 -7.72
N ALA A 501 27.83 -12.73 -8.65
CA ALA A 501 28.07 -12.30 -10.02
C ALA A 501 27.84 -13.47 -10.98
N TRP A 502 27.27 -13.18 -12.15
CA TRP A 502 26.93 -14.17 -13.15
C TRP A 502 27.17 -13.68 -14.57
N SER A 503 27.26 -14.61 -15.52
CA SER A 503 27.37 -14.25 -16.94
C SER A 503 26.05 -13.68 -17.46
N VAL A 504 26.13 -12.63 -18.28
CA VAL A 504 24.95 -12.11 -19.01
C VAL A 504 24.47 -13.19 -20.00
N PRO A 505 23.20 -13.62 -19.95
CA PRO A 505 22.68 -14.60 -20.91
C PRO A 505 22.47 -13.97 -22.29
N SER A 506 22.46 -14.81 -23.33
CA SER A 506 22.00 -14.40 -24.65
C SER A 506 20.48 -14.40 -24.73
N ASP A 507 19.92 -13.44 -25.45
CA ASP A 507 18.51 -13.44 -25.83
C ASP A 507 18.31 -14.10 -27.22
N PRO A 508 17.38 -15.07 -27.37
CA PRO A 508 17.17 -15.77 -28.64
C PRO A 508 16.68 -14.91 -29.81
N ASP A 509 16.04 -13.76 -29.56
CA ASP A 509 15.59 -12.83 -30.60
C ASP A 509 16.35 -11.50 -30.63
N GLY A 510 17.40 -11.38 -29.80
CA GLY A 510 18.37 -10.30 -29.82
C GLY A 510 17.97 -9.09 -28.96
N ASP A 511 16.92 -9.23 -28.15
CA ASP A 511 16.52 -8.21 -27.20
C ASP A 511 17.59 -7.98 -26.12
N THR A 512 17.64 -6.75 -25.60
CA THR A 512 18.60 -6.40 -24.54
C THR A 512 18.09 -6.88 -23.19
N ILE A 513 18.98 -7.42 -22.35
CA ILE A 513 18.66 -7.75 -20.96
C ILE A 513 18.51 -6.46 -20.16
N THR A 514 17.36 -6.26 -19.53
CA THR A 514 17.02 -5.04 -18.79
C THR A 514 16.95 -5.24 -17.28
N ASP A 515 16.82 -6.48 -16.79
CA ASP A 515 16.76 -6.75 -15.36
C ASP A 515 17.14 -8.20 -15.03
N TYR A 516 17.38 -8.47 -13.74
CA TYR A 516 17.59 -9.79 -13.18
C TYR A 516 16.82 -9.97 -11.88
N GLU A 517 16.45 -11.22 -11.58
CA GLU A 517 15.95 -11.61 -10.27
C GLU A 517 16.86 -12.71 -9.70
N ILE A 518 17.30 -12.55 -8.46
CA ILE A 518 18.13 -13.51 -7.74
C ILE A 518 17.38 -14.04 -6.51
N GLU A 519 17.50 -15.34 -6.27
CA GLU A 519 17.11 -15.94 -4.99
C GLU A 519 18.25 -16.76 -4.39
N VAL A 520 18.40 -16.71 -3.07
CA VAL A 520 19.33 -17.55 -2.29
C VAL A 520 18.54 -18.30 -1.21
N SER A 521 18.80 -19.60 -1.07
CA SER A 521 18.12 -20.48 -0.12
C SER A 521 19.11 -21.40 0.60
N GLU A 522 18.72 -21.92 1.76
CA GLU A 522 19.39 -23.06 2.38
C GLU A 522 18.94 -24.40 1.80
N ARG A 523 17.92 -24.39 0.93
CA ARG A 523 17.30 -25.58 0.36
C ARG A 523 17.71 -25.78 -1.10
N PRO A 524 18.02 -27.03 -1.51
CA PRO A 524 18.35 -27.33 -2.91
C PRO A 524 17.16 -27.16 -3.86
N ASP A 525 15.93 -27.20 -3.35
CA ASP A 525 14.70 -27.03 -4.15
C ASP A 525 14.31 -25.57 -4.38
N MET A 526 15.05 -24.61 -3.79
CA MET A 526 14.80 -23.17 -3.87
C MET A 526 13.36 -22.77 -3.51
N LYS A 527 12.63 -23.59 -2.74
CA LYS A 527 11.19 -23.38 -2.50
C LYS A 527 10.89 -22.03 -1.83
N TYR A 528 11.78 -21.61 -0.93
CA TYR A 528 11.69 -20.36 -0.18
C TYR A 528 13.07 -19.68 -0.12
N PRO A 529 13.12 -18.34 -0.17
CA PRO A 529 14.36 -17.61 0.06
C PRO A 529 14.79 -17.74 1.53
N LEU A 530 16.09 -17.60 1.79
CA LEU A 530 16.64 -17.62 3.14
C LEU A 530 16.10 -16.45 3.99
N SER A 531 16.07 -15.26 3.41
CA SER A 531 15.51 -14.04 4.01
C SER A 531 14.99 -13.13 2.90
N PRO A 532 14.20 -12.08 3.21
CA PRO A 532 13.80 -11.07 2.24
C PRO A 532 14.98 -10.39 1.51
N ASN A 533 16.16 -10.31 2.13
CA ASN A 533 17.38 -9.83 1.46
C ASN A 533 17.81 -10.73 0.29
N PHE A 534 17.42 -12.00 0.29
CA PHE A 534 17.82 -13.00 -0.69
C PHE A 534 16.71 -13.35 -1.68
N LYS A 535 15.83 -12.39 -1.95
CA LYS A 535 14.88 -12.41 -3.06
C LYS A 535 14.77 -11.00 -3.62
N ARG A 536 15.57 -10.68 -4.62
CA ARG A 536 15.72 -9.30 -5.12
C ARG A 536 15.67 -9.23 -6.63
N MET A 537 14.97 -8.22 -7.14
CA MET A 537 15.09 -7.74 -8.51
C MET A 537 16.13 -6.62 -8.53
N MET A 538 17.00 -6.62 -9.54
CA MET A 538 18.11 -5.68 -9.60
C MET A 538 17.66 -4.26 -9.90
N THR A 539 16.55 -4.07 -10.62
CA THR A 539 15.86 -2.76 -10.71
C THR A 539 15.61 -2.16 -9.34
N GLY A 540 15.03 -2.92 -8.40
CA GLY A 540 14.83 -2.50 -7.00
C GLY A 540 16.12 -2.36 -6.17
N VAL A 541 17.30 -2.55 -6.75
CA VAL A 541 18.59 -2.36 -6.06
C VAL A 541 19.33 -1.09 -6.55
N TYR A 542 19.10 -0.66 -7.79
CA TYR A 542 19.94 0.34 -8.48
C TYR A 542 19.17 1.61 -8.96
N THR A 543 18.12 2.06 -8.27
CA THR A 543 17.15 3.05 -8.79
C THR A 543 17.52 4.54 -8.75
N TYR A 544 18.46 4.98 -7.89
CA TYR A 544 18.66 6.43 -7.69
C TYR A 544 19.17 7.18 -8.93
N ASN A 545 19.68 6.45 -9.92
CA ASN A 545 19.84 6.84 -11.33
C ASN A 545 20.28 5.56 -12.08
N PRO A 546 19.36 4.75 -12.63
CA PRO A 546 19.71 3.41 -13.05
C PRO A 546 20.78 3.45 -14.15
N PRO A 547 21.82 2.62 -14.06
CA PRO A 547 22.77 2.51 -15.14
C PRO A 547 22.02 2.08 -16.42
N PRO A 548 22.44 2.52 -17.62
CA PRO A 548 21.81 2.12 -18.89
C PRO A 548 21.72 0.59 -19.05
N ILE A 549 22.58 -0.14 -18.34
CA ILE A 549 22.62 -1.59 -18.24
C ILE A 549 22.75 -1.96 -16.77
N ILE A 550 21.80 -2.73 -16.26
CA ILE A 550 21.83 -3.24 -14.88
C ILE A 550 22.95 -4.28 -14.74
N PRO A 551 23.80 -4.20 -13.68
CA PRO A 551 24.88 -5.15 -13.48
C PRO A 551 24.34 -6.57 -13.30
N ALA A 552 25.04 -7.55 -13.89
CA ALA A 552 24.82 -8.98 -13.63
C ALA A 552 25.43 -9.40 -12.27
N ALA A 553 25.07 -8.68 -11.20
CA ALA A 553 25.64 -8.86 -9.88
C ALA A 553 24.73 -8.34 -8.75
N TYR A 554 24.86 -8.90 -7.54
CA TYR A 554 24.12 -8.53 -6.34
C TYR A 554 25.00 -8.56 -5.09
N TYR A 555 25.09 -7.45 -4.34
CA TYR A 555 25.89 -7.36 -3.12
C TYR A 555 25.07 -7.70 -1.86
N ILE A 556 25.62 -8.50 -0.95
CA ILE A 556 24.97 -8.84 0.32
C ILE A 556 24.99 -7.60 1.23
N PRO A 557 23.83 -7.02 1.61
CA PRO A 557 23.76 -5.70 2.26
C PRO A 557 24.39 -5.70 3.66
N TRP A 558 24.25 -6.79 4.41
CA TRP A 558 24.71 -6.89 5.80
C TRP A 558 25.71 -8.03 6.01
N PRO A 559 26.78 -7.82 6.79
CA PRO A 559 27.66 -8.91 7.20
C PRO A 559 26.91 -9.90 8.10
N GLY A 560 27.23 -11.19 7.96
CA GLY A 560 26.70 -12.21 8.86
C GLY A 560 25.26 -12.65 8.57
N LEU A 561 24.75 -12.42 7.36
CA LEU A 561 23.48 -12.99 6.88
C LEU A 561 23.61 -14.47 6.45
N LEU A 562 24.83 -14.94 6.19
CA LEU A 562 25.15 -16.32 5.84
C LEU A 562 25.95 -16.98 6.95
N ASN A 563 25.56 -18.20 7.32
CA ASN A 563 26.21 -18.97 8.35
C ASN A 563 27.47 -19.66 7.84
N ASN A 564 28.52 -19.65 8.67
CA ASN A 564 29.76 -20.37 8.39
C ASN A 564 29.51 -21.87 8.18
N ASN A 565 30.23 -22.48 7.23
CA ASN A 565 30.17 -23.90 6.91
C ASN A 565 28.74 -24.42 6.60
N THR A 566 27.84 -23.54 6.19
CA THR A 566 26.47 -23.91 5.80
C THR A 566 26.38 -23.97 4.28
N THR A 567 25.75 -25.02 3.75
CA THR A 567 25.52 -25.10 2.30
C THR A 567 24.36 -24.20 1.92
N TYR A 568 24.59 -23.31 0.95
CA TYR A 568 23.56 -22.47 0.35
C TYR A 568 23.44 -22.74 -1.14
N TYR A 569 22.25 -22.45 -1.66
CA TYR A 569 21.87 -22.61 -3.05
C TYR A 569 21.37 -21.28 -3.58
N TRP A 570 21.69 -20.98 -4.84
CA TRP A 570 21.21 -19.76 -5.49
C TRP A 570 20.94 -19.98 -6.96
N HIS A 571 20.04 -19.18 -7.49
CA HIS A 571 19.74 -19.12 -8.92
C HIS A 571 19.38 -17.70 -9.32
N VAL A 572 19.47 -17.43 -10.62
CA VAL A 572 19.16 -16.13 -11.19
C VAL A 572 18.40 -16.31 -12.50
N ARG A 573 17.50 -15.39 -12.81
CA ARG A 573 16.85 -15.28 -14.12
C ARG A 573 16.95 -13.86 -14.65
N ALA A 574 16.90 -13.73 -15.97
CA ALA A 574 17.02 -12.46 -16.66
C ALA A 574 15.69 -12.04 -17.29
N LYS A 575 15.49 -10.73 -17.43
CA LYS A 575 14.36 -10.12 -18.12
C LYS A 575 14.83 -9.36 -19.35
N ASP A 576 14.18 -9.56 -20.48
CA ASP A 576 14.44 -8.82 -21.71
C ASP A 576 13.78 -7.43 -21.74
N SER A 577 14.09 -6.63 -22.77
CA SER A 577 13.52 -5.28 -22.97
C SER A 577 12.05 -5.25 -23.33
N LYS A 578 11.49 -6.36 -23.83
CA LYS A 578 10.05 -6.50 -24.07
C LYS A 578 9.31 -6.97 -22.81
N GLY A 579 10.04 -7.28 -21.74
CA GLY A 579 9.54 -7.60 -20.41
C GLY A 579 9.19 -9.06 -20.17
N ALA A 580 9.71 -10.00 -20.96
CA ALA A 580 9.63 -11.42 -20.63
C ALA A 580 10.83 -11.89 -19.80
N TRP A 581 10.55 -12.81 -18.89
CA TRP A 581 11.51 -13.44 -17.98
C TRP A 581 11.93 -14.79 -18.53
N GLY A 582 13.24 -15.03 -18.62
CA GLY A 582 13.78 -16.35 -18.87
C GLY A 582 13.46 -17.33 -17.73
N ASP A 583 13.64 -18.61 -18.00
CA ASP A 583 13.64 -19.62 -16.94
C ASP A 583 14.78 -19.34 -15.95
N TRP A 584 14.62 -19.81 -14.71
CA TRP A 584 15.70 -19.81 -13.73
C TRP A 584 16.92 -20.54 -14.28
N SER A 585 18.12 -20.01 -13.96
CA SER A 585 19.39 -20.70 -14.20
C SER A 585 19.41 -22.06 -13.52
N ASN A 586 20.44 -22.86 -13.81
CA ASN A 586 20.76 -23.98 -12.93
C ASN A 586 20.90 -23.47 -11.48
N THR A 587 20.50 -24.30 -10.51
CA THR A 587 20.74 -24.03 -9.10
C THR A 587 22.21 -24.28 -8.79
N PHE A 588 22.91 -23.23 -8.36
CA PHE A 588 24.31 -23.29 -7.97
C PHE A 588 24.44 -23.44 -6.47
N GLN A 589 25.47 -24.14 -6.03
CA GLN A 589 25.75 -24.39 -4.62
C GLN A 589 27.03 -23.68 -4.18
N PHE A 590 27.11 -23.22 -2.94
CA PHE A 590 28.37 -22.77 -2.33
C PHE A 590 28.37 -22.94 -0.81
N ILE A 591 29.55 -22.85 -0.19
CA ILE A 591 29.74 -22.90 1.26
C ILE A 591 30.57 -21.68 1.68
N PRO A 592 30.01 -20.72 2.43
CA PRO A 592 30.76 -19.58 2.94
C PRO A 592 31.51 -19.95 4.22
N HIS A 593 32.75 -19.51 4.29
CA HIS A 593 33.62 -19.53 5.46
C HIS A 593 33.81 -18.08 5.91
N SER A 594 33.25 -17.76 7.08
CA SER A 594 33.10 -16.39 7.58
C SER A 594 33.68 -16.30 9.00
N PRO A 595 34.07 -15.12 9.49
CA PRO A 595 34.29 -14.94 10.92
C PRO A 595 33.00 -15.17 11.69
N MET A 596 33.09 -15.91 12.80
CA MET A 596 31.95 -16.19 13.66
C MET A 596 31.82 -15.17 14.80
N PRO A 597 30.60 -14.91 15.31
CA PRO A 597 30.40 -14.05 16.47
C PRO A 597 31.20 -14.53 17.67
N VAL A 598 31.66 -13.60 18.51
CA VAL A 598 32.39 -13.94 19.73
C VAL A 598 31.54 -14.76 20.69
N LEU A 599 32.17 -15.59 21.51
CA LEU A 599 31.49 -16.47 22.46
C LEU A 599 31.40 -15.82 23.84
N ASN A 600 30.40 -16.20 24.63
CA ASN A 600 30.22 -15.80 26.02
C ASN A 600 30.46 -14.29 26.31
N PRO A 601 29.86 -13.37 25.53
CA PRO A 601 30.01 -11.95 25.80
C PRO A 601 29.40 -11.61 27.16
N GLN A 602 30.18 -10.98 28.03
CA GLN A 602 29.78 -10.56 29.36
C GLN A 602 30.01 -9.06 29.51
N LEU A 603 29.04 -8.42 30.15
CA LEU A 603 29.07 -7.01 30.49
C LEU A 603 29.10 -6.89 32.01
N LEU A 604 30.17 -6.31 32.53
CA LEU A 604 30.44 -6.13 33.95
C LEU A 604 30.50 -4.64 34.27
N ARG A 605 29.67 -4.21 35.23
CA ARG A 605 29.69 -2.85 35.77
C ARG A 605 30.36 -2.83 37.14
N SER A 606 31.34 -1.95 37.31
CA SER A 606 31.90 -1.53 38.60
C SER A 606 31.63 -0.04 38.80
N PRO A 607 31.60 0.50 40.04
CA PRO A 607 31.19 1.89 40.33
C PRO A 607 31.76 2.96 39.39
N ASP A 608 33.02 2.82 38.96
CA ASP A 608 33.80 3.76 38.16
C ASP A 608 34.20 3.22 36.78
N SER A 609 33.69 2.07 36.34
CA SER A 609 34.12 1.45 35.08
C SER A 609 33.11 0.47 34.47
N VAL A 610 33.12 0.40 33.14
CA VAL A 610 32.44 -0.65 32.38
C VAL A 610 33.50 -1.56 31.77
N LYS A 611 33.31 -2.87 31.91
CA LYS A 611 34.15 -3.90 31.31
C LYS A 611 33.30 -4.86 30.50
N ILE A 612 33.73 -5.11 29.28
CA ILE A 612 33.13 -6.09 28.36
C ILE A 612 34.18 -7.15 28.10
N THR A 613 33.83 -8.42 28.27
CA THR A 613 34.70 -9.56 28.01
C THR A 613 34.01 -10.57 27.11
N TRP A 614 34.78 -11.31 26.32
CA TRP A 614 34.27 -12.39 25.49
C TRP A 614 35.35 -13.46 25.30
N ASP A 615 34.95 -14.61 24.78
CA ASP A 615 35.84 -15.66 24.34
C ASP A 615 36.01 -15.59 22.82
N LYS A 616 37.20 -15.97 22.33
CA LYS A 616 37.42 -16.13 20.89
C LYS A 616 36.52 -17.26 20.38
N ASN A 617 35.91 -17.06 19.22
CA ASN A 617 35.25 -18.15 18.53
C ASN A 617 36.31 -18.93 17.71
N PRO A 618 36.54 -20.22 18.01
CA PRO A 618 37.48 -21.04 17.24
C PRO A 618 36.90 -21.51 15.90
N GLU A 619 35.59 -21.35 15.68
CA GLU A 619 34.92 -21.70 14.44
C GLU A 619 34.95 -20.54 13.43
N GLY A 620 35.08 -20.88 12.15
CA GLY A 620 35.15 -19.91 11.06
C GLY A 620 36.54 -19.27 10.91
N LEU A 621 36.58 -18.09 10.27
CA LEU A 621 37.82 -17.37 10.05
C LEU A 621 38.33 -16.73 11.35
N ALA A 622 39.65 -16.85 11.58
CA ALA A 622 40.28 -16.33 12.79
C ALA A 622 40.16 -14.79 12.89
N ALA A 623 39.59 -14.32 13.99
CA ALA A 623 39.51 -12.90 14.31
C ALA A 623 40.88 -12.35 14.75
N ILE A 624 41.31 -11.25 14.13
CA ILE A 624 42.52 -10.52 14.55
C ILE A 624 42.20 -9.30 15.42
N LYS A 625 40.98 -8.76 15.29
CA LYS A 625 40.48 -7.59 16.00
C LYS A 625 39.01 -7.77 16.34
N TYR A 626 38.50 -6.96 17.25
CA TYR A 626 37.11 -6.92 17.69
C TYR A 626 36.62 -5.48 17.70
N LEU A 627 35.43 -5.29 17.14
CA LEU A 627 34.73 -4.01 17.07
C LEU A 627 33.74 -3.97 18.23
N VAL A 628 33.87 -2.98 19.11
CA VAL A 628 33.00 -2.79 20.28
C VAL A 628 32.12 -1.58 20.02
N TYR A 629 30.82 -1.83 20.02
CA TYR A 629 29.81 -0.82 19.76
C TYR A 629 29.01 -0.55 21.02
N ALA A 630 28.55 0.69 21.19
CA ALA A 630 27.68 1.06 22.30
C ALA A 630 26.69 2.16 21.91
N SER A 631 25.49 2.11 22.47
CA SER A 631 24.44 3.10 22.22
C SER A 631 23.52 3.27 23.43
N ASN A 632 22.85 4.43 23.48
CA ASN A 632 21.75 4.73 24.39
C ASN A 632 20.39 4.71 23.70
N GLU A 633 20.34 4.35 22.41
CA GLU A 633 19.10 4.20 21.65
C GLU A 633 18.16 3.22 22.37
N ALA A 634 16.91 3.65 22.55
CA ALA A 634 15.90 2.84 23.23
C ALA A 634 15.67 1.52 22.46
N ASP A 635 15.57 0.42 23.21
CA ASP A 635 15.27 -0.93 22.70
C ASP A 635 16.30 -1.50 21.69
N GLY A 636 17.54 -1.00 21.74
CA GLY A 636 18.69 -1.55 21.01
C GLY A 636 19.16 -0.67 19.86
N PHE A 637 20.19 -1.12 19.12
CA PHE A 637 20.79 -0.36 18.02
C PHE A 637 21.42 -1.25 16.95
N THR A 638 21.61 -0.67 15.76
CA THR A 638 22.32 -1.28 14.62
C THR A 638 23.81 -0.90 14.65
N PRO A 639 24.76 -1.86 14.67
CA PRO A 639 26.19 -1.54 14.60
C PRO A 639 26.56 -0.70 13.38
N SER A 640 27.27 0.40 13.60
CA SER A 640 27.73 1.32 12.56
C SER A 640 29.05 1.99 13.01
N THR A 641 29.64 2.81 12.14
CA THR A 641 30.78 3.65 12.52
C THR A 641 30.43 4.67 13.58
N SER A 642 29.19 5.19 13.60
CA SER A 642 28.75 6.23 14.55
C SER A 642 28.62 5.73 15.99
N ASN A 643 28.42 4.43 16.22
CA ASN A 643 28.34 3.83 17.55
C ASN A 643 29.54 2.92 17.87
N LEU A 644 30.60 2.95 17.06
CA LEU A 644 31.84 2.23 17.31
C LEU A 644 32.69 2.98 18.35
N ILE A 645 32.80 2.43 19.56
CA ILE A 645 33.53 3.05 20.66
C ILE A 645 34.97 2.55 20.80
N ALA A 646 35.27 1.36 20.27
CA ALA A 646 36.63 0.82 20.26
C ALA A 646 36.84 -0.25 19.19
N THR A 647 38.10 -0.36 18.74
CA THR A 647 38.61 -1.53 18.02
C THR A 647 39.79 -2.08 18.81
N VAL A 648 39.71 -3.33 19.26
CA VAL A 648 40.72 -3.96 20.13
C VAL A 648 41.24 -5.27 19.54
N ASP A 649 42.47 -5.64 19.86
CA ASP A 649 43.10 -6.93 19.51
C ASP A 649 43.05 -7.95 20.67
N THR A 650 42.55 -7.53 21.83
CA THR A 650 42.32 -8.36 23.01
C THR A 650 40.85 -8.80 23.11
N THR A 651 40.56 -9.79 23.97
CA THR A 651 39.20 -10.31 24.19
C THR A 651 38.46 -9.59 25.32
N SER A 652 38.86 -8.34 25.60
CA SER A 652 38.20 -7.51 26.58
C SER A 652 38.39 -6.04 26.26
N TYR A 653 37.37 -5.24 26.56
CA TYR A 653 37.46 -3.79 26.53
C TYR A 653 37.01 -3.24 27.88
N SER A 654 37.69 -2.21 28.38
CA SER A 654 37.31 -1.55 29.62
C SER A 654 37.59 -0.07 29.54
N TYR A 655 36.68 0.73 30.07
CA TYR A 655 36.87 2.17 30.18
C TYR A 655 36.30 2.67 31.51
N LYS A 656 36.86 3.79 31.99
CA LYS A 656 36.37 4.46 33.19
C LYS A 656 35.10 5.24 32.86
N VAL A 657 34.12 5.10 33.75
CA VAL A 657 32.87 5.87 33.70
C VAL A 657 33.08 7.14 34.53
N ASP A 658 32.95 8.28 33.88
CA ASP A 658 32.96 9.60 34.49
C ASP A 658 32.01 10.54 33.73
N ASP A 659 31.89 11.79 34.18
CA ASP A 659 30.99 12.79 33.60
C ASP A 659 31.30 13.09 32.11
N THR A 660 32.51 12.79 31.64
CA THR A 660 32.93 12.98 30.24
C THR A 660 32.77 11.73 29.38
N LYS A 661 32.63 10.56 30.00
CA LYS A 661 32.45 9.25 29.35
C LYS A 661 31.44 8.40 30.13
N PRO A 662 30.14 8.68 29.98
CA PRO A 662 29.09 7.94 30.67
C PRO A 662 29.05 6.45 30.29
N ALA A 663 28.38 5.65 31.11
CA ALA A 663 28.08 4.26 30.78
C ALA A 663 26.92 4.22 29.78
N TYR A 664 27.10 3.56 28.63
CA TYR A 664 26.02 3.34 27.67
C TYR A 664 25.06 2.25 28.15
N ALA A 665 23.79 2.33 27.75
CA ALA A 665 22.78 1.34 28.08
C ALA A 665 23.00 -0.01 27.37
N PHE A 666 23.50 0.03 26.14
CA PHE A 666 23.59 -1.15 25.27
C PHE A 666 24.95 -1.30 24.63
N TYR A 667 25.38 -2.56 24.45
CA TYR A 667 26.66 -2.90 23.81
C TYR A 667 26.53 -4.09 22.86
N ARG A 668 27.42 -4.11 21.86
CA ARG A 668 27.62 -5.26 20.96
C ARG A 668 29.10 -5.42 20.64
N VAL A 669 29.49 -6.65 20.31
CA VAL A 669 30.84 -6.97 19.84
C VAL A 669 30.75 -7.70 18.50
N SER A 670 31.63 -7.37 17.55
CA SER A 670 31.81 -8.13 16.31
C SER A 670 33.27 -8.52 16.14
N ALA A 671 33.52 -9.71 15.58
CA ALA A 671 34.85 -10.15 15.20
C ALA A 671 35.25 -9.57 13.83
N LEU A 672 36.53 -9.22 13.66
CA LEU A 672 37.10 -8.70 12.42
C LEU A 672 38.32 -9.53 11.99
N THR A 673 38.33 -9.97 10.73
CA THR A 673 39.44 -10.72 10.11
C THR A 673 40.50 -9.81 9.51
N GLY A 674 41.72 -10.32 9.32
CA GLY A 674 42.88 -9.51 8.95
C GLY A 674 43.09 -9.28 7.46
N GLU A 675 42.95 -10.31 6.64
CA GLU A 675 43.31 -10.22 5.22
C GLU A 675 42.24 -9.49 4.38
N ASN A 676 40.97 -9.51 4.82
CA ASN A 676 39.84 -9.03 4.02
C ASN A 676 38.85 -8.13 4.81
N ASN A 677 39.17 -7.69 6.03
CA ASN A 677 38.31 -6.85 6.88
C ASN A 677 36.87 -7.35 7.05
N GLN A 678 36.63 -8.68 6.97
CA GLN A 678 35.29 -9.23 7.13
C GLN A 678 34.85 -9.20 8.58
N LYS A 679 33.57 -8.88 8.77
CA LYS A 679 32.92 -8.76 10.06
C LYS A 679 32.01 -9.96 10.29
N SER A 680 31.99 -10.49 11.52
CA SER A 680 30.96 -11.43 11.95
C SER A 680 29.62 -10.73 12.12
N THR A 681 28.53 -11.50 12.24
CA THR A 681 27.32 -11.01 12.90
C THR A 681 27.69 -10.47 14.29
N PRO A 682 27.09 -9.38 14.78
CA PRO A 682 27.31 -8.93 16.14
C PRO A 682 26.79 -9.94 17.16
N THR A 683 27.26 -9.81 18.40
CA THR A 683 26.64 -10.48 19.55
C THR A 683 25.16 -10.09 19.70
N SER A 684 24.41 -10.93 20.43
CA SER A 684 23.15 -10.49 21.04
C SER A 684 23.35 -9.20 21.82
N LEU A 685 22.30 -8.38 21.90
CA LEU A 685 22.34 -7.10 22.60
C LEU A 685 22.70 -7.30 24.08
N LEU A 686 23.83 -6.74 24.51
CA LEU A 686 24.23 -6.72 25.92
C LEU A 686 23.64 -5.46 26.56
N LYS A 687 22.91 -5.63 27.67
CA LYS A 687 22.19 -4.54 28.35
C LYS A 687 22.73 -4.31 29.76
N LEU A 688 23.03 -3.07 30.10
CA LEU A 688 23.22 -2.67 31.50
C LEU A 688 21.85 -2.54 32.17
N SER A 689 21.71 -3.15 33.36
CA SER A 689 20.49 -3.04 34.15
C SER A 689 20.41 -1.67 34.84
N TYR A 690 19.22 -1.11 34.96
CA TYR A 690 19.01 0.09 35.76
C TYR A 690 19.31 -0.19 37.25
N PRO A 691 19.99 0.69 38.01
CA PRO A 691 20.39 2.08 37.73
C PRO A 691 21.83 2.27 37.20
N ASP A 692 22.48 1.22 36.70
CA ASP A 692 23.91 1.24 36.34
C ASP A 692 24.25 2.05 35.07
N VAL A 693 23.23 2.59 34.39
CA VAL A 693 23.38 3.53 33.28
C VAL A 693 23.60 4.93 33.87
N PHE A 694 24.86 5.36 33.89
CA PHE A 694 25.22 6.69 34.39
C PHE A 694 25.09 7.70 33.27
N ALA A 695 23.95 8.38 33.23
CA ALA A 695 23.69 9.48 32.33
C ALA A 695 23.88 10.80 33.14
N PRO A 696 24.81 11.73 32.80
CA PRO A 696 24.92 13.00 33.51
C PRO A 696 23.67 13.88 33.30
N ILE A 697 22.73 13.83 34.24
CA ILE A 697 21.58 14.73 34.26
C ILE A 697 21.97 15.98 35.05
N GLU A 698 22.15 17.13 34.38
CA GLU A 698 22.51 18.39 35.05
C GLU A 698 21.42 18.92 35.99
N SER A 699 20.16 18.54 35.80
CA SER A 699 19.11 18.69 36.82
C SER A 699 17.86 17.91 36.44
N VAL A 700 17.41 17.03 37.33
CA VAL A 700 15.97 16.84 37.50
C VAL A 700 15.57 17.90 38.51
N GLU A 701 14.50 18.68 38.28
CA GLU A 701 13.82 19.40 39.38
C GLU A 701 13.18 18.38 40.33
N SER A 702 14.00 17.58 41.04
CA SER A 702 13.54 16.66 42.06
C SER A 702 13.35 17.45 43.33
N GLU A 703 12.08 17.62 43.72
CA GLU A 703 11.53 18.17 44.97
C GLU A 703 10.17 18.85 44.75
N ARG A 704 9.67 18.92 43.51
CA ARG A 704 8.33 19.45 43.22
C ARG A 704 7.23 18.47 43.62
N GLN A 705 6.35 18.94 44.51
CA GLN A 705 5.08 18.26 44.78
C GLN A 705 4.17 18.44 43.55
N VAL A 706 3.87 17.33 42.86
CA VAL A 706 2.97 17.34 41.71
C VAL A 706 1.54 17.22 42.23
N SER A 707 0.70 18.20 41.91
CA SER A 707 -0.72 18.20 42.28
C SER A 707 -1.55 18.54 41.05
N ILE A 708 -2.21 17.55 40.47
CA ILE A 708 -2.97 17.68 39.21
C ILE A 708 -4.45 17.54 39.51
N PRO A 709 -5.24 18.61 39.38
CA PRO A 709 -6.68 18.53 39.57
C PRO A 709 -7.33 17.75 38.42
N LEU A 710 -8.09 16.69 38.72
CA LEU A 710 -8.70 15.83 37.71
C LEU A 710 -9.78 16.52 36.87
N TYR A 711 -10.30 17.67 37.32
CA TYR A 711 -11.25 18.49 36.56
C TYR A 711 -10.60 19.32 35.42
N GLN A 712 -9.26 19.47 35.40
CA GLN A 712 -8.58 20.10 34.26
C GLN A 712 -8.41 19.13 33.09
N LEU A 713 -8.24 17.84 33.36
CA LEU A 713 -8.08 16.80 32.34
C LEU A 713 -9.37 16.56 31.52
N SER A 714 -10.54 16.93 32.05
CA SER A 714 -11.79 16.92 31.27
C SER A 714 -11.90 18.07 30.25
N LYS A 715 -10.98 19.06 30.28
CA LYS A 715 -10.97 20.22 29.35
C LYS A 715 -9.96 20.10 28.21
N TYR A 716 -8.94 19.24 28.32
CA TYR A 716 -7.94 19.01 27.27
C TYR A 716 -8.29 17.69 26.56
N ARG A 717 -8.91 17.80 25.37
CA ARG A 717 -9.56 16.68 24.67
C ARG A 717 -8.62 15.50 24.38
N ILE A 718 -9.17 14.33 24.65
CA ILE A 718 -8.83 12.99 24.16
C ILE A 718 -9.04 13.00 22.65
N ASN A 719 -7.97 12.94 21.86
CA ASN A 719 -8.06 12.74 20.41
C ASN A 719 -7.71 11.28 20.09
N TYR A 720 -8.72 10.49 19.75
CA TYR A 720 -8.62 9.46 18.72
C TYR A 720 -9.96 9.36 17.97
N ASN A 721 -9.83 9.08 16.67
CA ASN A 721 -10.86 9.04 15.64
C ASN A 721 -12.22 8.46 16.09
N MET A 722 -13.24 9.30 16.10
CA MET A 722 -14.59 8.89 15.74
C MET A 722 -15.09 9.79 14.61
N ARG A 723 -15.58 9.17 13.54
CA ARG A 723 -16.49 9.83 12.59
C ARG A 723 -17.56 10.56 13.39
N THR A 724 -17.86 11.76 12.94
CA THR A 724 -18.99 12.59 13.35
C THR A 724 -20.27 11.75 13.46
N ASP A 725 -20.87 11.70 14.64
CA ASP A 725 -22.28 12.01 14.90
C ASP A 725 -22.63 11.65 16.35
N ALA A 726 -23.07 12.66 17.11
CA ALA A 726 -23.52 12.66 18.52
C ALA A 726 -22.42 12.68 19.60
N ILE A 727 -22.13 13.88 20.12
CA ILE A 727 -22.16 14.22 21.56
C ILE A 727 -22.27 15.75 21.63
N ASP A 728 -23.50 16.22 21.73
CA ASP A 728 -23.77 17.61 22.16
C ASP A 728 -24.88 17.57 23.22
N THR A 729 -24.69 16.78 24.27
CA THR A 729 -25.51 16.85 25.51
C THR A 729 -24.92 16.01 26.66
N ILE A 730 -23.76 16.40 27.21
CA ILE A 730 -23.47 16.09 28.62
C ILE A 730 -22.93 17.35 29.30
N LYS A 731 -23.86 18.18 29.78
CA LYS A 731 -23.54 19.17 30.81
C LYS A 731 -23.18 18.41 32.09
N SER A 732 -21.89 18.40 32.40
CA SER A 732 -21.29 18.38 33.74
C SER A 732 -21.84 17.32 34.72
N ASN A 733 -21.26 16.11 34.74
CA ASN A 733 -21.07 15.26 35.94
C ASN A 733 -20.26 13.97 35.63
N VAL A 734 -19.16 14.09 34.88
CA VAL A 734 -18.22 12.96 34.71
C VAL A 734 -17.33 12.88 35.95
N VAL A 735 -17.41 11.76 36.66
CA VAL A 735 -16.53 11.43 37.79
C VAL A 735 -15.32 10.70 37.22
N VAL A 736 -14.17 11.37 37.25
CA VAL A 736 -12.88 10.77 36.88
C VAL A 736 -12.27 10.16 38.14
N THR A 737 -12.10 8.85 38.14
CA THR A 737 -11.48 8.10 39.24
C THR A 737 -10.21 7.39 38.75
N PRO A 738 -9.14 7.33 39.55
CA PRO A 738 -7.96 6.59 39.17
C PRO A 738 -8.19 5.08 39.29
N VAL A 739 -7.84 4.34 38.24
CA VAL A 739 -7.90 2.87 38.18
C VAL A 739 -6.57 2.26 38.56
N LYS A 740 -5.49 2.83 38.00
CA LYS A 740 -4.14 2.35 38.21
C LYS A 740 -3.19 3.54 38.24
N LEU A 741 -2.51 3.68 39.37
CA LEU A 741 -1.53 4.73 39.60
C LEU A 741 -0.14 4.10 39.75
N PRO A 742 0.92 4.76 39.26
CA PRO A 742 2.28 4.39 39.60
C PRO A 742 2.53 4.69 41.08
N SER A 743 3.44 3.94 41.69
CA SER A 743 3.66 3.94 43.15
C SER A 743 4.06 5.30 43.75
N TRP A 744 4.51 6.25 42.93
CA TRP A 744 4.91 7.59 43.34
C TRP A 744 3.77 8.62 43.31
N LEU A 745 2.61 8.23 42.77
CA LEU A 745 1.43 9.08 42.60
C LEU A 745 0.26 8.48 43.39
N SER A 746 -0.43 9.32 44.15
CA SER A 746 -1.58 8.97 44.98
C SER A 746 -2.79 9.81 44.59
N TYR A 747 -4.00 9.30 44.84
CA TYR A 747 -5.22 10.06 44.64
C TYR A 747 -5.65 10.70 45.95
N ASP A 748 -5.90 12.00 45.93
CA ASP A 748 -6.49 12.73 47.05
C ASP A 748 -7.95 13.08 46.73
N PRO A 749 -8.92 12.39 47.36
CA PRO A 749 -10.35 12.61 47.11
C PRO A 749 -10.84 13.99 47.57
N ALA A 750 -10.17 14.63 48.54
CA ALA A 750 -10.63 15.88 49.13
C ALA A 750 -10.48 17.08 48.17
N CYS A 751 -9.48 17.02 47.28
CA CYS A 751 -9.24 18.01 46.22
C CYS A 751 -9.63 17.51 44.83
N ASN A 752 -10.06 16.25 44.71
CA ASN A 752 -10.21 15.52 43.45
C ASN A 752 -8.97 15.66 42.55
N CYS A 753 -7.79 15.37 43.11
CA CYS A 753 -6.52 15.62 42.44
C CYS A 753 -5.52 14.48 42.65
N LEU A 754 -4.66 14.25 41.66
CA LEU A 754 -3.54 13.31 41.78
C LEU A 754 -2.36 14.04 42.43
N LYS A 755 -1.85 13.50 43.53
CA LYS A 755 -0.73 14.03 44.29
C LYS A 755 0.43 13.06 44.32
N GLY A 756 1.60 13.50 43.90
CA GLY A 756 2.80 12.67 43.88
C GLY A 756 4.03 13.48 44.26
N TYR A 757 5.03 12.76 44.76
CA TYR A 757 6.33 13.33 45.04
C TYR A 757 7.35 12.68 44.11
N LEU A 758 7.91 13.48 43.21
CA LEU A 758 8.95 13.04 42.29
C LEU A 758 10.30 13.24 42.96
N ASP A 759 10.75 12.22 43.69
CA ASP A 759 12.15 12.14 44.11
C ASP A 759 13.07 11.91 42.89
N SER A 760 14.36 12.21 43.05
CA SER A 760 15.34 12.11 41.95
C SER A 760 15.42 10.69 41.38
N SER A 761 15.22 9.67 42.22
CA SER A 761 15.23 8.25 41.82
C SER A 761 14.04 7.89 40.93
N THR A 762 12.85 8.41 41.23
CA THR A 762 11.60 8.17 40.52
C THR A 762 11.54 8.95 39.23
N ALA A 763 11.95 10.22 39.24
CA ALA A 763 12.03 11.04 38.05
C ALA A 763 13.03 10.48 37.02
N HIS A 764 14.16 9.94 37.49
CA HIS A 764 15.12 9.25 36.63
C HIS A 764 14.54 7.93 36.07
N ARG A 765 13.80 7.17 36.88
CA ARG A 765 13.07 5.97 36.40
C ARG A 765 12.01 6.28 35.34
N LEU A 766 11.39 7.46 35.38
CA LEU A 766 10.38 7.92 34.42
C LEU A 766 10.95 8.27 33.04
N LEU A 767 12.23 8.62 32.93
CA LEU A 767 12.91 8.92 31.67
C LEU A 767 13.19 7.68 30.80
N TYR A 768 13.31 6.50 31.41
CA TYR A 768 13.76 5.26 30.73
C TYR A 768 12.81 4.07 30.89
N ASN A 769 11.71 4.23 31.62
CA ASN A 769 10.69 3.19 31.79
C ASN A 769 9.29 3.79 31.74
N GLU A 770 8.70 3.75 30.55
CA GLU A 770 7.40 4.34 30.28
C GLU A 770 6.27 3.76 31.14
N ARG A 771 6.42 2.53 31.67
CA ARG A 771 5.39 1.90 32.52
C ARG A 771 5.22 2.61 33.86
N LEU A 772 6.22 3.37 34.32
CA LEU A 772 6.15 4.15 35.56
C LEU A 772 5.50 5.52 35.37
N SER A 773 5.32 5.94 34.11
CA SER A 773 4.74 7.23 33.71
C SER A 773 3.25 7.16 33.38
N LYS A 774 2.70 5.95 33.24
CA LYS A 774 1.33 5.71 32.79
C LYS A 774 0.36 5.73 33.98
N VAL A 775 -0.68 6.53 33.88
CA VAL A 775 -1.80 6.62 34.82
C VAL A 775 -3.07 6.23 34.10
N THR A 776 -3.75 5.20 34.58
CA THR A 776 -5.04 4.80 34.04
C THR A 776 -6.15 5.43 34.86
N LEU A 777 -7.01 6.18 34.21
CA LEU A 777 -8.19 6.83 34.77
C LEU A 777 -9.44 6.18 34.20
N LEU A 778 -10.51 6.14 34.99
CA LEU A 778 -11.85 5.77 34.60
C LEU A 778 -12.69 7.04 34.62
N ALA A 779 -13.12 7.47 33.44
CA ALA A 779 -14.12 8.51 33.29
C ALA A 779 -15.49 7.83 33.28
N SER A 780 -16.28 8.11 34.32
CA SER A 780 -17.60 7.48 34.48
C SER A 780 -18.68 8.52 34.76
N ASP A 781 -19.83 8.37 34.12
CA ASP A 781 -21.06 9.02 34.55
C ASP A 781 -22.22 8.00 34.56
N LYS A 782 -23.47 8.46 34.64
CA LYS A 782 -24.64 7.56 34.71
C LYS A 782 -24.87 6.74 33.43
N ASN A 783 -24.26 7.10 32.30
CA ASN A 783 -24.47 6.53 30.96
C ASN A 783 -23.17 6.09 30.27
N PHE A 784 -21.99 6.36 30.85
CA PHE A 784 -20.69 6.18 30.20
C PHE A 784 -19.64 5.66 31.21
N ASN A 785 -18.76 4.75 30.75
CA ASN A 785 -17.69 4.18 31.57
C ASN A 785 -16.49 3.80 30.68
N GLU A 786 -15.49 4.67 30.58
CA GLU A 786 -14.32 4.47 29.69
C GLU A 786 -13.00 4.61 30.45
N GLN A 787 -12.07 3.70 30.18
CA GLN A 787 -10.72 3.73 30.73
C GLN A 787 -9.76 4.39 29.76
N GLN A 788 -9.01 5.38 30.23
CA GLN A 788 -7.97 6.04 29.47
C GLN A 788 -6.64 5.98 30.21
N THR A 789 -5.56 5.73 29.47
CA THR A 789 -4.20 5.78 30.02
C THR A 789 -3.51 7.06 29.57
N LEU A 790 -3.13 7.91 30.52
CA LEU A 790 -2.35 9.12 30.32
C LEU A 790 -0.88 8.85 30.63
N GLN A 791 0.04 9.57 29.97
CA GLN A 791 1.49 9.42 30.17
C GLN A 791 2.10 10.71 30.72
N PHE A 792 2.84 10.61 31.82
CA PHE A 792 3.63 11.68 32.41
C PHE A 792 5.04 11.73 31.80
N ARG A 793 5.34 12.75 31.00
CA ARG A 793 6.70 12.98 30.53
C ARG A 793 7.45 13.84 31.55
N VAL A 794 8.61 13.36 32.01
CA VAL A 794 9.57 14.19 32.74
C VAL A 794 10.42 14.88 31.68
N ASN A 795 10.42 16.22 31.66
CA ASN A 795 11.39 16.97 30.85
C ASN A 795 12.76 16.84 31.52
N GLY A 796 13.45 15.75 31.25
CA GLY A 796 14.86 15.61 31.59
C GLY A 796 15.68 16.49 30.65
N LYS A 797 16.57 17.31 31.21
CA LYS A 797 17.69 17.83 30.42
C LYS A 797 18.58 16.62 30.11
N TYR A 798 18.48 16.10 28.89
CA TYR A 798 19.30 14.98 28.42
C TYR A 798 20.77 15.40 28.32
N ILE A 799 21.64 14.39 28.24
CA ILE A 799 23.07 14.61 27.97
C ILE A 799 23.18 14.91 26.49
N ASN A 800 23.61 16.13 26.18
CA ASN A 800 23.96 16.52 24.82
C ASN A 800 25.17 15.73 24.34
N HIS A 801 25.05 15.17 23.14
CA HIS A 801 26.17 14.63 22.39
C HIS A 801 27.03 15.79 21.89
N LYS A 802 28.33 15.54 21.71
CA LYS A 802 29.20 16.54 21.06
C LYS A 802 28.82 16.60 19.57
N PRO A 803 28.75 17.79 18.96
CA PRO A 803 28.59 17.92 17.52
C PRO A 803 29.65 17.09 16.79
N ILE A 804 29.20 16.22 15.88
CA ILE A 804 30.05 15.36 15.06
C ILE A 804 30.28 16.06 13.73
N VAL A 805 31.54 16.25 13.35
CA VAL A 805 31.89 16.70 12.00
C VAL A 805 32.26 15.47 11.18
N ASN A 806 31.49 15.18 10.14
CA ASN A 806 31.84 14.09 9.22
C ASN A 806 32.95 14.62 8.29
N VAL A 807 34.17 14.09 8.42
CA VAL A 807 35.32 14.53 7.61
C VAL A 807 35.86 13.38 6.78
N ASP A 808 35.71 13.49 5.47
CA ASP A 808 36.52 12.76 4.50
C ASP A 808 37.93 13.37 4.41
N THR A 809 38.87 12.65 3.79
CA THR A 809 40.26 13.13 3.65
C THR A 809 40.32 14.28 2.64
N LEU A 810 40.60 15.50 3.09
CA LEU A 810 40.64 16.71 2.25
C LEU A 810 42.02 16.91 1.61
N ILE A 811 42.04 17.13 0.29
CA ILE A 811 43.28 17.38 -0.49
C ILE A 811 43.09 18.63 -1.33
N ALA A 812 44.06 19.55 -1.31
CA ALA A 812 44.07 20.75 -2.13
C ALA A 812 45.36 20.86 -2.96
N PHE A 813 45.27 21.38 -4.18
CA PHE A 813 46.38 21.40 -5.11
C PHE A 813 46.91 22.81 -5.34
N ASN A 814 48.22 22.94 -5.52
CA ASN A 814 48.90 24.21 -5.72
C ASN A 814 48.28 25.04 -6.86
N ASN A 815 47.92 26.29 -6.57
CA ASN A 815 47.26 27.25 -7.45
C ASN A 815 45.87 26.82 -7.99
N HIS A 816 45.23 25.82 -7.37
CA HIS A 816 43.87 25.41 -7.69
C HIS A 816 42.89 25.85 -6.60
N SER A 817 41.67 26.22 -7.00
CA SER A 817 40.59 26.52 -6.07
C SER A 817 40.17 25.27 -5.32
N PHE A 818 40.43 25.26 -4.02
CA PHE A 818 39.90 24.32 -3.07
C PHE A 818 38.56 24.86 -2.55
N ASN A 819 37.51 24.05 -2.59
CA ASN A 819 36.21 24.37 -2.02
C ASN A 819 35.59 23.08 -1.50
N ASP A 820 35.24 23.06 -0.22
CA ASP A 820 34.68 21.88 0.43
C ASP A 820 33.63 22.29 1.47
N SER A 821 32.72 21.38 1.79
CA SER A 821 31.63 21.58 2.74
C SER A 821 31.49 20.38 3.66
N LEU A 822 31.54 20.64 4.95
CA LEU A 822 31.48 19.64 6.00
C LEU A 822 30.17 19.79 6.75
N GLU A 823 29.43 18.69 6.88
CA GLU A 823 28.22 18.65 7.68
C GLU A 823 28.57 18.49 9.16
N ILE A 824 27.97 19.34 9.99
CA ILE A 824 28.10 19.26 11.45
C ILE A 824 26.79 18.71 11.99
N ILE A 825 26.82 17.46 12.40
CA ILE A 825 25.67 16.71 12.88
C ILE A 825 25.64 16.79 14.41
N ASP A 826 24.59 17.40 14.93
CA ASP A 826 24.24 17.31 16.35
C ASP A 826 23.02 16.41 16.49
N ILE A 827 23.20 15.26 17.13
CA ILE A 827 22.18 14.20 17.17
C ILE A 827 20.98 14.58 18.06
N ASP A 828 21.04 15.70 18.78
CA ASP A 828 20.00 16.19 19.70
C ASP A 828 19.14 17.33 19.10
N LEU A 829 19.32 17.64 17.81
CA LEU A 829 18.66 18.74 17.07
C LEU A 829 17.11 18.83 17.13
N PRO A 830 16.31 17.74 17.24
CA PRO A 830 14.85 17.85 17.27
C PRO A 830 14.29 18.55 18.52
N TYR A 831 15.14 18.89 19.51
CA TYR A 831 14.72 19.49 20.79
C TYR A 831 14.99 21.00 20.90
N GLY A 832 15.37 21.68 19.80
CA GLY A 832 15.42 23.14 19.71
C GLY A 832 16.75 23.82 20.01
N ASP A 833 17.89 23.17 19.70
CA ASP A 833 19.24 23.71 19.90
C ASP A 833 19.75 24.57 18.72
N SER A 834 20.84 25.32 18.91
CA SER A 834 21.57 26.05 17.86
C SER A 834 23.09 25.89 18.03
N VAL A 835 23.76 25.42 16.96
CA VAL A 835 25.22 25.27 16.90
C VAL A 835 25.84 26.50 16.25
N TYR A 836 26.97 26.96 16.79
CA TYR A 836 27.77 28.06 16.26
C TYR A 836 29.19 27.57 16.02
N VAL A 837 29.74 27.82 14.84
CA VAL A 837 31.14 27.50 14.54
C VAL A 837 31.92 28.79 14.40
N ASN A 838 32.98 28.92 15.18
CA ASN A 838 33.92 30.02 15.06
C ASN A 838 35.26 29.52 14.52
N VAL A 839 35.83 30.20 13.53
CA VAL A 839 37.14 29.82 12.99
C VAL A 839 38.23 30.39 13.89
N ILE A 840 38.96 29.51 14.58
CA ILE A 840 40.07 29.89 15.48
C ILE A 840 41.30 30.29 14.68
N SER A 841 41.65 29.48 13.67
CA SER A 841 42.79 29.77 12.80
C SER A 841 42.61 29.11 11.44
N LYS A 842 43.15 29.74 10.40
CA LYS A 842 43.19 29.20 9.05
C LYS A 842 44.49 29.60 8.36
N PRO A 843 45.01 28.79 7.42
CA PRO A 843 46.12 29.17 6.56
C PRO A 843 45.79 30.43 5.76
N SER A 844 46.80 31.24 5.43
CA SER A 844 46.61 32.51 4.70
C SER A 844 45.99 32.33 3.31
N TRP A 845 46.13 31.14 2.73
CA TRP A 845 45.60 30.81 1.41
C TRP A 845 44.12 30.40 1.42
N ILE A 846 43.56 30.05 2.59
CA ILE A 846 42.11 29.87 2.76
C ILE A 846 41.48 31.25 2.80
N GLN A 847 40.62 31.54 1.82
CA GLN A 847 40.02 32.85 1.65
C GLN A 847 38.68 32.95 2.37
N LYS A 848 37.90 31.86 2.43
CA LYS A 848 36.59 31.81 3.09
C LYS A 848 36.48 30.55 3.96
N ALA A 849 36.01 30.72 5.19
CA ALA A 849 35.76 29.65 6.15
C ALA A 849 34.62 30.12 7.08
N ASP A 850 33.40 29.66 6.84
CA ASP A 850 32.19 30.17 7.49
C ASP A 850 31.12 29.08 7.65
N PHE A 851 30.23 29.27 8.62
CA PHE A 851 29.17 28.34 8.98
C PHE A 851 27.79 28.98 8.84
N ALA A 852 26.91 28.34 8.09
CA ALA A 852 25.51 28.71 7.92
C ALA A 852 24.68 27.45 7.62
N ASP A 853 23.43 27.40 8.08
CA ASP A 853 22.48 26.31 7.84
C ASP A 853 23.02 24.91 8.17
N SER A 854 23.71 24.79 9.31
CA SER A 854 24.32 23.54 9.79
C SER A 854 25.48 22.99 8.94
N VAL A 855 25.99 23.76 7.97
CA VAL A 855 27.09 23.36 7.09
C VAL A 855 28.28 24.31 7.23
N PHE A 856 29.48 23.74 7.44
CA PHE A 856 30.73 24.50 7.49
C PHE A 856 31.43 24.46 6.13
N ARG A 857 31.63 25.62 5.51
CA ARG A 857 32.22 25.74 4.17
C ARG A 857 33.64 26.29 4.24
N ILE A 858 34.57 25.69 3.50
CA ILE A 858 35.97 26.11 3.44
C ILE A 858 36.38 26.27 1.98
N SER A 859 36.94 27.43 1.62
CA SER A 859 37.52 27.62 0.29
C SER A 859 38.75 28.52 0.27
N GLY A 860 39.63 28.27 -0.70
CA GLY A 860 40.88 29.00 -0.88
C GLY A 860 41.69 28.50 -2.07
N VAL A 861 42.87 29.08 -2.27
CA VAL A 861 43.80 28.66 -3.34
C VAL A 861 45.21 28.54 -2.74
N PRO A 862 45.74 27.32 -2.48
CA PRO A 862 47.04 27.16 -1.83
C PRO A 862 48.16 27.50 -2.81
N THR A 863 49.20 28.20 -2.36
CA THR A 863 50.41 28.44 -3.16
C THR A 863 51.61 27.79 -2.47
N ILE A 864 52.01 26.62 -2.96
CA ILE A 864 53.03 25.76 -2.36
C ILE A 864 54.00 25.23 -3.42
N THR A 865 55.22 24.86 -3.02
CA THR A 865 56.26 24.36 -3.96
C THR A 865 56.67 22.90 -3.70
N LYS A 866 56.14 22.29 -2.63
CA LYS A 866 56.38 20.91 -2.20
C LYS A 866 55.15 20.40 -1.41
N ASP A 867 54.95 19.09 -1.29
CA ASP A 867 53.86 18.54 -0.49
C ASP A 867 53.94 19.02 0.97
N MET A 868 52.80 19.38 1.54
CA MET A 868 52.68 19.86 2.92
C MET A 868 51.28 19.61 3.48
N LEU A 869 51.14 19.64 4.80
CA LEU A 869 49.84 19.50 5.47
C LEU A 869 49.53 20.82 6.17
N ASP A 870 48.39 21.41 5.83
CA ASP A 870 47.86 22.60 6.51
C ASP A 870 46.57 22.24 7.24
N SER A 871 46.11 23.10 8.15
CA SER A 871 44.86 22.86 8.89
C SER A 871 44.06 24.13 9.16
N VAL A 872 42.74 24.04 9.03
CA VAL A 872 41.80 25.04 9.55
C VAL A 872 41.30 24.56 10.91
N VAL A 873 41.49 25.36 11.95
CA VAL A 873 41.05 25.02 13.31
C VAL A 873 39.78 25.79 13.63
N ILE A 874 38.72 25.07 13.98
CA ILE A 874 37.43 25.64 14.35
C ILE A 874 37.08 25.35 15.81
N ASP A 875 36.37 26.26 16.45
CA ASP A 875 35.72 26.13 17.75
C ASP A 875 34.22 25.95 17.48
N VAL A 876 33.71 24.74 17.70
CA VAL A 876 32.29 24.45 17.58
C VAL A 876 31.67 24.64 18.97
N PHE A 877 30.76 25.61 19.07
CA PHE A 877 30.06 26.01 20.28
C PHE A 877 28.58 25.64 20.16
N ASP A 878 28.10 24.91 21.14
CA ASP A 878 26.69 24.59 21.30
C ASP A 878 26.09 25.56 22.34
N THR A 879 24.96 26.20 21.97
CA THR A 879 24.37 27.27 22.80
C THR A 879 23.62 26.79 24.02
N TYR A 880 23.14 25.55 24.02
CA TYR A 880 22.38 24.99 25.13
C TYR A 880 23.29 24.37 26.21
N SER A 881 24.39 23.72 25.80
CA SER A 881 25.34 23.06 26.72
C SER A 881 26.51 23.95 27.15
N ARG A 882 26.76 25.06 26.46
CA ARG A 882 27.98 25.90 26.58
C ARG A 882 29.30 25.13 26.39
N GLN A 883 29.26 23.92 25.83
CA GLN A 883 30.46 23.15 25.53
C GLN A 883 31.13 23.67 24.25
N ARG A 884 32.45 23.52 24.22
CA ARG A 884 33.31 23.93 23.12
C ARG A 884 34.15 22.76 22.66
N VAL A 885 34.13 22.48 21.37
CA VAL A 885 34.98 21.46 20.76
C VAL A 885 35.87 22.12 19.72
N VAL A 886 37.18 22.10 19.99
CA VAL A 886 38.18 22.62 19.06
C VAL A 886 38.61 21.50 18.11
N ILE A 887 38.36 21.67 16.82
CA ILE A 887 38.58 20.65 15.80
C ILE A 887 39.58 21.18 14.76
N PRO A 888 40.75 20.52 14.58
CA PRO A 888 41.63 20.79 13.46
C PRO A 888 41.18 19.99 12.23
N ILE A 889 40.79 20.70 11.18
CA ILE A 889 40.47 20.14 9.86
C ILE A 889 41.75 20.15 9.04
N ASN A 890 42.33 18.97 8.82
CA ASN A 890 43.60 18.81 8.10
C ASN A 890 43.35 18.77 6.58
N ILE A 891 44.12 19.53 5.82
CA ILE A 891 44.07 19.62 4.35
C ILE A 891 45.46 19.29 3.80
N TYR A 892 45.58 18.19 3.06
CA TYR A 892 46.83 17.81 2.43
C TYR A 892 47.06 18.65 1.16
N LEU A 893 48.17 19.36 1.09
CA LEU A 893 48.53 20.21 -0.03
C LEU A 893 49.57 19.53 -0.92
N SER A 894 49.28 19.42 -2.22
CA SER A 894 50.22 18.82 -3.19
C SER A 894 50.62 19.79 -4.31
N PRO A 895 51.92 19.86 -4.70
CA PRO A 895 52.42 20.69 -5.79
C PRO A 895 52.30 20.01 -7.17
N VAL A 896 51.98 18.70 -7.18
CA VAL A 896 51.80 17.91 -8.40
C VAL A 896 50.39 17.32 -8.39
N ALA A 897 49.53 17.77 -9.30
CA ALA A 897 48.23 17.14 -9.50
C ALA A 897 48.45 15.73 -10.09
N SER A 898 48.19 14.69 -9.28
CA SER A 898 48.09 13.31 -9.77
C SER A 898 46.61 13.00 -9.98
N PHE A 899 46.23 12.64 -11.21
CA PHE A 899 44.83 12.43 -11.60
C PHE A 899 44.28 11.13 -11.02
N ALA A 900 43.37 11.23 -10.03
CA ALA A 900 42.23 10.34 -9.88
C ALA A 900 40.99 11.12 -10.35
N VAL A 901 40.29 10.65 -11.38
CA VAL A 901 39.14 11.35 -11.96
C VAL A 901 37.87 10.88 -11.24
N SER A 902 37.25 11.78 -10.47
CA SER A 902 35.81 11.74 -10.20
C SER A 902 35.09 12.51 -11.31
N TYR A 903 33.88 12.06 -11.65
CA TYR A 903 33.15 12.38 -12.89
C TYR A 903 32.49 13.78 -12.95
N ASP A 904 32.92 14.74 -12.13
CA ASP A 904 32.10 15.93 -11.83
C ASP A 904 32.59 17.24 -12.47
N THR A 905 33.35 17.19 -13.57
CA THR A 905 33.83 18.43 -14.23
C THR A 905 34.00 18.28 -15.74
N LEU A 906 32.89 18.12 -16.45
CA LEU A 906 32.82 18.31 -17.89
C LEU A 906 31.58 19.15 -18.18
N CYS A 907 31.75 20.29 -18.87
CA CYS A 907 30.74 21.14 -19.56
C CYS A 907 30.80 22.63 -19.18
N ARG A 908 31.87 23.34 -19.56
CA ARG A 908 31.82 24.79 -19.76
C ARG A 908 32.74 25.17 -20.93
N GLY A 909 32.15 25.49 -22.08
CA GLY A 909 32.86 26.05 -23.23
C GLY A 909 32.33 27.46 -23.52
N ASN A 910 33.22 28.42 -23.70
CA ASN A 910 32.93 29.69 -24.35
C ASN A 910 34.01 29.93 -25.42
N ASP A 911 33.59 30.52 -26.56
CA ASP A 911 34.37 30.71 -27.79
C ASP A 911 35.78 31.30 -27.58
N VAL A 912 36.78 30.73 -28.26
CA VAL A 912 38.13 31.32 -28.38
C VAL A 912 38.58 31.36 -29.84
N GLN A 913 38.93 32.57 -30.31
CA GLN A 913 39.67 32.78 -31.56
C GLN A 913 41.11 32.29 -31.45
N ILE A 914 41.56 31.49 -32.42
CA ILE A 914 42.95 31.00 -32.49
C ILE A 914 43.83 32.04 -33.21
N SER A 915 44.84 32.57 -32.53
CA SER A 915 45.96 33.30 -33.15
C SER A 915 47.27 32.52 -32.97
N LEU A 916 47.86 32.06 -34.07
CA LEU A 916 49.13 31.33 -34.09
C LEU A 916 50.31 32.31 -34.09
N ASN A 917 51.14 32.27 -33.05
CA ASN A 917 52.46 32.88 -33.05
C ASN A 917 53.53 31.80 -32.86
N THR A 918 54.09 31.30 -33.97
CA THR A 918 55.23 30.38 -33.95
C THR A 918 56.53 31.15 -34.19
N ARG A 919 57.54 30.98 -33.31
CA ARG A 919 58.95 31.24 -33.67
C ARG A 919 59.69 29.92 -33.80
N PHE A 920 59.99 29.50 -35.02
CA PHE A 920 60.97 28.45 -35.28
C PHE A 920 62.26 29.04 -35.88
N LYS A 921 63.41 28.61 -35.35
CA LYS A 921 64.72 28.86 -35.96
C LYS A 921 64.93 27.84 -37.09
N LYS A 922 64.73 28.29 -38.35
CA LYS A 922 64.92 27.63 -39.67
C LYS A 922 63.72 26.86 -40.26
N PRO A 923 63.59 26.83 -41.61
CA PRO A 923 62.30 26.72 -42.27
C PRO A 923 61.87 25.28 -42.52
N TRP A 924 60.63 24.97 -42.21
CA TRP A 924 59.91 23.81 -42.73
C TRP A 924 58.94 24.27 -43.82
N SER A 925 58.85 23.50 -44.90
CA SER A 925 57.94 23.70 -46.03
C SER A 925 56.85 22.63 -45.98
N GLY A 926 55.62 23.01 -45.60
CA GLY A 926 54.46 22.13 -45.59
C GLY A 926 53.19 22.92 -45.91
N ARG A 927 52.30 22.33 -46.71
CA ARG A 927 51.12 22.97 -47.31
C ARG A 927 49.87 22.66 -46.49
N ILE A 928 49.06 23.67 -46.19
CA ILE A 928 47.72 23.51 -45.60
C ILE A 928 46.70 23.74 -46.73
N SER A 929 45.78 22.81 -46.95
CA SER A 929 44.62 22.98 -47.83
C SER A 929 43.38 22.46 -47.13
N GLY A 930 42.31 23.26 -47.09
CA GLY A 930 41.06 22.91 -46.41
C GLY A 930 39.85 23.00 -47.32
N TYR A 931 38.84 22.17 -47.03
CA TYR A 931 37.41 22.40 -47.24
C TYR A 931 36.62 21.51 -46.24
N ASN A 932 35.59 22.08 -45.61
CA ASN A 932 34.65 21.44 -44.65
C ASN A 932 35.22 20.92 -43.31
N ASN A 933 35.77 21.82 -42.49
CA ASN A 933 36.06 21.59 -41.06
C ASN A 933 36.89 20.33 -40.72
N GLN A 934 37.82 19.92 -41.58
CA GLN A 934 38.89 18.97 -41.25
C GLN A 934 40.24 19.55 -41.64
N TYR A 935 41.23 19.42 -40.76
CA TYR A 935 42.62 19.81 -41.00
C TYR A 935 43.52 18.59 -40.75
N ASP A 936 44.29 18.18 -41.77
CA ASP A 936 45.29 17.11 -41.65
C ASP A 936 46.70 17.73 -41.53
N ILE A 937 47.49 17.26 -40.56
CA ILE A 937 48.90 17.63 -40.36
C ILE A 937 49.74 16.36 -40.36
N GLN A 938 50.78 16.30 -41.20
CA GLN A 938 51.74 15.18 -41.24
C GLN A 938 53.15 15.64 -40.86
N SER A 939 53.83 14.85 -40.02
CA SER A 939 55.22 15.06 -39.59
C SER A 939 56.02 13.75 -39.71
N ASN A 940 57.18 13.80 -40.36
CA ASN A 940 58.07 12.66 -40.59
C ASN A 940 59.48 12.93 -40.03
N SER A 941 59.70 12.82 -38.71
CA SER A 941 61.04 12.68 -38.09
C SER A 941 60.94 12.29 -36.59
N PRO A 942 61.79 11.39 -36.08
CA PRO A 942 61.76 10.98 -34.67
C PRO A 942 62.58 11.94 -33.80
N GLY A 943 62.00 12.39 -32.69
CA GLY A 943 62.73 13.13 -31.63
C GLY A 943 62.32 14.59 -31.40
N TYR A 944 61.13 15.03 -31.82
CA TYR A 944 60.61 16.34 -31.44
C TYR A 944 59.40 16.22 -30.52
N THR A 945 59.43 16.91 -29.38
CA THR A 945 58.26 17.13 -28.52
C THR A 945 57.46 18.29 -29.10
N LEU A 946 56.24 18.02 -29.54
CA LEU A 946 55.26 19.06 -29.87
C LEU A 946 54.66 19.57 -28.55
N SER A 947 55.02 20.77 -28.12
CA SER A 947 54.36 21.42 -26.97
C SER A 947 53.21 22.27 -27.51
N ILE A 948 51.99 21.82 -27.25
CA ILE A 948 50.77 22.61 -27.41
C ILE A 948 50.49 23.24 -26.06
N THR A 949 50.64 24.56 -25.93
CA THR A 949 50.14 25.28 -24.76
C THR A 949 48.69 25.65 -25.05
N LEU A 950 47.77 25.01 -24.33
CA LEU A 950 46.34 25.34 -24.36
C LEU A 950 46.09 26.37 -23.25
N ASP A 951 45.70 27.59 -23.61
CA ASP A 951 44.88 28.37 -22.70
C ASP A 951 43.54 27.66 -22.59
N SER A 952 43.11 27.46 -21.35
CA SER A 952 42.03 26.60 -20.89
C SER A 952 40.91 26.23 -21.89
N SER A 953 40.53 24.96 -21.84
CA SER A 953 39.36 24.29 -22.46
C SER A 953 39.57 23.65 -23.85
N ALA A 954 40.36 22.59 -23.89
CA ALA A 954 40.12 21.45 -24.78
C ALA A 954 40.73 20.18 -24.17
N VAL A 955 39.94 19.11 -24.02
CA VAL A 955 40.46 17.75 -23.86
C VAL A 955 39.93 16.91 -25.02
N PHE A 956 40.82 16.18 -25.66
CA PHE A 956 40.57 15.26 -26.75
C PHE A 956 40.24 13.86 -26.20
N THR A 957 39.37 13.11 -26.87
CA THR A 957 39.26 11.66 -26.66
C THR A 957 40.16 10.95 -27.66
N ILE A 958 41.07 10.10 -27.17
CA ILE A 958 41.72 9.06 -28.00
C ILE A 958 40.82 7.84 -27.90
N ASP A 959 40.17 7.48 -28.99
CA ASP A 959 39.46 6.21 -29.08
C ASP A 959 40.46 5.05 -29.15
N ASN A 960 40.27 4.11 -28.22
CA ASN A 960 40.64 2.71 -28.30
C ASN A 960 42.14 2.37 -28.40
N LEU A 961 42.76 2.14 -27.24
CA LEU A 961 43.86 1.19 -27.12
C LEU A 961 43.58 0.29 -25.91
N GLN A 962 43.04 -0.90 -26.20
CA GLN A 962 43.18 -2.04 -25.31
C GLN A 962 44.66 -2.24 -25.01
N SER A 963 45.02 -2.43 -23.74
CA SER A 963 46.34 -2.95 -23.38
C SER A 963 46.20 -4.35 -22.79
N GLU A 964 46.02 -5.31 -23.69
CA GLU A 964 46.84 -6.53 -23.57
C GLU A 964 48.28 -6.17 -23.99
N ASN A 965 49.24 -6.73 -23.28
CA ASN A 965 50.69 -6.55 -23.47
C ASN A 965 51.13 -6.56 -24.95
N TYR A 966 51.63 -5.45 -25.49
CA TYR A 966 52.60 -5.50 -26.60
C TYR A 966 53.57 -4.30 -26.61
N LEU A 967 54.86 -4.61 -26.76
CA LEU A 967 55.93 -3.70 -27.19
C LEU A 967 55.86 -3.58 -28.72
N PHE A 968 55.69 -2.38 -29.29
CA PHE A 968 56.06 -2.14 -30.69
C PHE A 968 56.59 -0.72 -30.94
N ASN A 969 57.72 -0.69 -31.66
CA ASN A 969 58.36 0.46 -32.30
C ASN A 969 57.55 0.90 -33.53
N ASP A 970 57.52 2.22 -33.76
CA ASP A 970 57.27 2.97 -35.01
C ASP A 970 55.96 2.81 -35.82
N ILE A 971 55.44 4.00 -36.20
CA ILE A 971 54.73 4.45 -37.43
C ILE A 971 53.26 4.96 -37.25
N GLY A 972 53.13 6.31 -37.26
CA GLY A 972 52.13 7.12 -38.02
C GLY A 972 50.63 7.11 -37.63
N GLY A 973 50.11 8.22 -37.08
CA GLY A 973 48.67 8.47 -36.92
C GLY A 973 48.26 9.92 -37.22
N THR A 974 47.03 10.13 -37.68
CA THR A 974 46.42 11.44 -38.02
C THR A 974 45.36 11.83 -36.99
N LEU A 975 45.30 13.11 -36.57
CA LEU A 975 44.31 13.64 -35.60
C LEU A 975 43.26 14.52 -36.30
N ARG A 976 41.97 14.31 -36.02
CA ARG A 976 40.84 15.16 -36.50
C ARG A 976 40.00 15.67 -35.32
N VAL A 977 39.44 16.88 -35.44
CA VAL A 977 38.73 17.60 -34.36
C VAL A 977 37.42 18.19 -34.87
N TYR A 978 36.33 18.09 -34.09
CA TYR A 978 35.01 18.68 -34.38
C TYR A 978 34.53 19.55 -33.21
N ILE A 979 33.84 20.67 -33.48
CA ILE A 979 33.23 21.58 -32.48
C ILE A 979 31.76 21.85 -32.86
N ARG A 980 30.83 21.94 -31.88
CA ARG A 980 29.42 22.31 -32.08
C ARG A 980 28.94 23.38 -31.06
N PRO A 981 27.93 24.22 -31.40
CA PRO A 981 27.35 25.23 -30.50
C PRO A 981 26.24 24.70 -29.56
N ASN A 982 26.09 25.33 -28.38
CA ASN A 982 25.10 25.06 -27.31
C ASN A 982 23.74 25.73 -27.59
N PHE A 983 22.64 25.17 -27.07
CA PHE A 983 21.29 25.72 -27.15
C PHE A 983 20.79 26.16 -25.76
N ALA A 984 19.67 26.91 -25.72
CA ALA A 984 19.02 27.31 -24.47
C ALA A 984 17.85 26.34 -24.18
N PRO A 985 17.44 26.19 -22.90
CA PRO A 985 16.35 25.30 -22.54
C PRO A 985 15.01 25.77 -23.11
N GLU A 986 14.11 24.84 -23.37
CA GLU A 986 12.76 25.09 -23.89
C GLU A 986 11.74 24.56 -22.88
N ILE A 987 10.88 25.42 -22.33
CA ILE A 987 9.77 25.01 -21.45
C ILE A 987 8.72 24.33 -22.33
N VAL A 988 8.47 23.04 -22.08
CA VAL A 988 7.55 22.21 -22.88
C VAL A 988 6.18 22.03 -22.24
N SER A 989 6.04 22.37 -20.96
CA SER A 989 4.75 22.44 -20.27
C SER A 989 4.43 23.89 -19.87
N THR A 990 3.34 24.45 -20.41
CA THR A 990 2.79 25.72 -19.94
C THR A 990 1.68 25.45 -18.94
N LEU A 991 1.78 26.00 -17.72
CA LEU A 991 0.70 25.94 -16.73
C LEU A 991 -0.41 26.92 -17.13
N GLY A 992 -1.64 26.43 -17.25
CA GLY A 992 -2.80 27.29 -17.52
C GLY A 992 -3.26 28.03 -16.26
N ASP A 993 -4.04 29.10 -16.44
CA ASP A 993 -4.69 29.79 -15.33
C ASP A 993 -5.51 28.78 -14.50
N THR A 994 -5.29 28.76 -13.19
CA THR A 994 -5.80 27.70 -12.30
C THR A 994 -6.46 28.31 -11.05
N THR A 995 -7.42 27.58 -10.47
CA THR A 995 -8.08 27.96 -9.22
C THR A 995 -7.79 26.91 -8.14
N ILE A 996 -7.41 27.34 -6.94
CA ILE A 996 -7.18 26.47 -5.77
C ILE A 996 -7.94 27.01 -4.54
N ASP A 997 -8.22 26.15 -3.57
CA ASP A 997 -8.86 26.52 -2.30
C ASP A 997 -7.82 26.83 -1.21
N THR A 998 -8.24 27.47 -0.11
CA THR A 998 -7.34 27.93 0.97
C THR A 998 -6.95 26.83 1.97
N HIS A 999 -7.29 25.57 1.71
CA HIS A 999 -7.09 24.46 2.66
C HIS A 999 -6.36 23.26 2.05
N SER A 1000 -6.01 23.34 0.76
CA SER A 1000 -5.41 22.24 0.00
C SER A 1000 -4.03 22.64 -0.54
N ALA A 1001 -2.98 22.03 0.00
CA ALA A 1001 -1.65 22.12 -0.58
C ALA A 1001 -1.66 21.48 -1.98
N THR A 1002 -1.29 22.25 -3.01
CA THR A 1002 -1.32 21.81 -4.40
C THR A 1002 0.07 21.90 -5.02
N ASN A 1003 0.45 20.91 -5.83
CA ASN A 1003 1.76 20.89 -6.49
C ASN A 1003 1.64 20.83 -8.03
N PHE A 1004 2.56 21.50 -8.72
CA PHE A 1004 2.63 21.57 -10.18
C PHE A 1004 4.04 21.29 -10.67
N GLN A 1005 4.18 20.32 -11.58
CA GLN A 1005 5.46 19.99 -12.18
C GLN A 1005 5.70 20.82 -13.45
N ILE A 1006 6.76 21.64 -13.47
CA ILE A 1006 7.26 22.28 -14.69
C ILE A 1006 8.17 21.29 -15.41
N GLN A 1007 7.94 21.13 -16.72
CA GLN A 1007 8.79 20.35 -17.62
C GLN A 1007 9.45 21.28 -18.65
N ALA A 1008 10.76 21.15 -18.75
CA ALA A 1008 11.57 21.77 -19.79
C ALA A 1008 12.53 20.75 -20.40
N THR A 1009 12.93 21.00 -21.64
CA THR A 1009 13.89 20.17 -22.37
C THR A 1009 15.01 21.04 -22.90
N ASP A 1010 16.23 20.52 -22.88
CA ASP A 1010 17.36 21.13 -23.58
C ASP A 1010 17.78 20.26 -24.78
N LYS A 1011 18.13 20.90 -25.91
CA LYS A 1011 18.48 20.22 -27.16
C LYS A 1011 19.91 19.68 -27.17
N ASP A 1012 20.71 19.96 -26.14
CA ASP A 1012 22.10 19.48 -25.99
C ASP A 1012 22.18 18.02 -25.46
N SER A 1013 21.47 17.07 -26.09
CA SER A 1013 21.01 15.85 -25.38
C SER A 1013 21.65 14.50 -25.77
N ILE A 1014 22.91 14.41 -26.20
CA ILE A 1014 23.47 13.08 -26.58
C ILE A 1014 24.76 12.65 -25.89
N TYR A 1015 25.49 13.52 -25.19
CA TYR A 1015 26.70 13.12 -24.45
C TYR A 1015 26.91 13.81 -23.08
N CYS A 1016 26.03 14.73 -22.67
CA CYS A 1016 26.05 15.38 -21.36
C CYS A 1016 24.59 15.53 -20.87
N THR A 1017 24.27 15.10 -19.65
CA THR A 1017 22.96 15.34 -19.04
C THR A 1017 22.95 16.77 -18.49
N ASP A 1018 22.30 17.70 -19.18
CA ASP A 1018 22.16 19.06 -18.66
C ASP A 1018 21.18 19.08 -17.48
N ILE A 1019 21.56 19.70 -16.37
CA ILE A 1019 20.69 19.85 -15.18
C ILE A 1019 20.01 21.21 -15.29
N LEU A 1020 18.70 21.19 -15.54
CA LEU A 1020 17.90 22.40 -15.60
C LEU A 1020 17.55 22.88 -14.19
N LYS A 1021 17.73 24.19 -13.95
CA LYS A 1021 17.41 24.86 -12.70
C LYS A 1021 16.15 25.68 -12.82
N TYR A 1022 15.16 25.37 -11.97
CA TYR A 1022 13.85 26.01 -11.93
C TYR A 1022 13.80 27.05 -10.82
N ASN A 1023 13.22 28.21 -11.06
CA ASN A 1023 13.12 29.26 -10.05
C ASN A 1023 11.80 30.03 -10.16
N LEU A 1024 11.25 30.49 -9.03
CA LEU A 1024 10.15 31.44 -8.98
C LEU A 1024 10.72 32.85 -8.86
N ILE A 1025 10.44 33.70 -9.85
CA ILE A 1025 10.92 35.09 -9.85
C ILE A 1025 9.86 36.03 -9.29
N ASN A 1026 8.58 35.71 -9.48
CA ASN A 1026 7.47 36.43 -8.87
C ASN A 1026 6.47 35.41 -8.34
N SER A 1027 6.33 35.30 -7.03
CA SER A 1027 5.39 34.37 -6.40
C SER A 1027 4.98 34.86 -5.01
N PRO A 1028 3.80 34.42 -4.52
CA PRO A 1028 3.43 34.59 -3.12
C PRO A 1028 4.40 33.87 -2.17
N GLN A 1029 4.48 34.31 -0.90
CA GLN A 1029 5.39 33.70 0.09
C GLN A 1029 5.03 32.26 0.45
N TRP A 1030 3.79 31.86 0.21
CA TRP A 1030 3.30 30.49 0.38
C TRP A 1030 3.50 29.60 -0.86
N ALA A 1031 4.17 30.11 -1.90
CA ALA A 1031 4.56 29.36 -3.07
C ALA A 1031 6.07 29.10 -3.07
N SER A 1032 6.47 27.85 -3.32
CA SER A 1032 7.88 27.45 -3.44
C SER A 1032 8.08 26.58 -4.67
N VAL A 1033 9.32 26.42 -5.14
CA VAL A 1033 9.66 25.50 -6.24
C VAL A 1033 10.89 24.69 -5.88
N ASP A 1034 10.87 23.40 -6.18
CA ASP A 1034 12.06 22.58 -6.16
C ASP A 1034 12.99 23.00 -7.32
N GLU A 1035 14.17 23.51 -6.99
CA GLU A 1035 15.09 24.09 -7.98
C GLU A 1035 15.60 23.07 -9.01
N LEU A 1036 15.56 21.76 -8.72
CA LEU A 1036 16.07 20.71 -9.60
C LEU A 1036 14.96 19.92 -10.28
N LEU A 1037 13.88 19.67 -9.55
CA LEU A 1037 12.74 18.93 -10.06
C LEU A 1037 11.74 19.84 -10.77
N GLY A 1038 11.71 21.14 -10.49
CA GLY A 1038 10.73 22.06 -11.09
C GLY A 1038 9.31 21.89 -10.54
N ASN A 1039 9.17 21.27 -9.36
CA ASN A 1039 7.89 21.09 -8.69
C ASN A 1039 7.53 22.35 -7.88
N ILE A 1040 6.54 23.11 -8.32
CA ILE A 1040 5.97 24.25 -7.58
C ILE A 1040 5.01 23.71 -6.52
N VAL A 1041 5.18 24.07 -5.26
CA VAL A 1041 4.26 23.78 -4.15
C VAL A 1041 3.56 25.06 -3.71
N LEU A 1042 2.23 25.01 -3.57
CA LEU A 1042 1.36 26.13 -3.20
C LEU A 1042 0.55 25.80 -1.94
N GLU A 1043 0.67 26.62 -0.91
CA GLU A 1043 -0.02 26.44 0.38
C GLU A 1043 -0.74 27.72 0.85
N PRO A 1044 -1.75 28.22 0.11
CA PRO A 1044 -2.44 29.45 0.47
C PRO A 1044 -3.26 29.30 1.77
N GLY A 1045 -3.29 30.35 2.59
CA GLY A 1045 -4.14 30.45 3.77
C GLY A 1045 -5.42 31.27 3.55
N PRO A 1046 -6.28 31.40 4.58
CA PRO A 1046 -7.54 32.15 4.47
C PRO A 1046 -7.39 33.62 4.06
N ASP A 1047 -6.25 34.24 4.37
CA ASP A 1047 -5.95 35.64 4.03
C ASP A 1047 -5.45 35.81 2.59
N ASP A 1048 -5.23 34.71 1.85
CA ASP A 1048 -4.65 34.71 0.50
C ASP A 1048 -5.70 34.66 -0.61
N ILE A 1049 -6.99 34.81 -0.30
CA ILE A 1049 -8.07 34.78 -1.28
C ILE A 1049 -7.92 35.92 -2.30
N GLY A 1050 -7.86 35.57 -3.59
CA GLY A 1050 -7.69 36.52 -4.69
C GLY A 1050 -6.84 35.98 -5.84
N TYR A 1051 -6.59 36.83 -6.84
CA TYR A 1051 -5.74 36.48 -7.99
C TYR A 1051 -4.26 36.77 -7.70
N HIS A 1052 -3.41 35.79 -7.98
CA HIS A 1052 -1.96 35.84 -7.83
C HIS A 1052 -1.29 35.50 -9.16
N ASN A 1053 -0.33 36.31 -9.60
CA ASN A 1053 0.43 36.02 -10.82
C ASN A 1053 1.77 35.38 -10.44
N ILE A 1054 2.00 34.15 -10.93
CA ILE A 1054 3.22 33.40 -10.65
C ILE A 1054 4.10 33.37 -11.91
N VAL A 1055 5.35 33.81 -11.78
CA VAL A 1055 6.35 33.85 -12.85
C VAL A 1055 7.53 32.97 -12.48
N TYR A 1056 7.93 32.10 -13.40
CA TYR A 1056 9.00 31.13 -13.18
C TYR A 1056 9.98 31.07 -14.35
N THR A 1057 11.22 30.66 -14.06
CA THR A 1057 12.27 30.48 -15.07
C THR A 1057 12.91 29.11 -14.98
N VAL A 1058 13.44 28.65 -16.11
CA VAL A 1058 14.25 27.44 -16.23
C VAL A 1058 15.58 27.80 -16.86
N THR A 1059 16.69 27.45 -16.21
CA THR A 1059 18.03 27.86 -16.61
C THR A 1059 18.91 26.63 -16.80
N ASP A 1060 19.66 26.56 -17.90
CA ASP A 1060 20.67 25.50 -18.10
C ASP A 1060 21.92 25.73 -17.23
N LEU A 1061 22.83 24.76 -17.16
CA LEU A 1061 24.06 24.88 -16.37
C LEU A 1061 25.05 25.92 -16.92
N GLN A 1062 24.81 26.44 -18.13
CA GLN A 1062 25.63 27.45 -18.78
C GLN A 1062 25.03 28.87 -18.67
N GLY A 1063 23.83 29.01 -18.12
CA GLY A 1063 23.19 30.27 -17.77
C GLY A 1063 22.17 30.79 -18.79
N HIS A 1064 21.76 30.02 -19.81
CA HIS A 1064 20.65 30.44 -20.66
C HIS A 1064 19.32 30.14 -19.99
N VAL A 1065 18.38 31.08 -20.11
CA VAL A 1065 17.13 31.09 -19.34
C VAL A 1065 15.92 31.07 -20.27
N ALA A 1066 14.98 30.18 -19.99
CA ALA A 1066 13.59 30.23 -20.45
C ALA A 1066 12.68 30.73 -19.32
N GLN A 1067 11.62 31.45 -19.65
CA GLN A 1067 10.69 32.05 -18.67
C GLN A 1067 9.24 31.86 -19.10
N ASP A 1068 8.35 31.63 -18.14
CA ASP A 1068 6.90 31.59 -18.35
C ASP A 1068 6.13 32.04 -17.09
N SER A 1069 4.80 32.20 -17.19
CA SER A 1069 3.95 32.67 -16.09
C SER A 1069 2.50 32.20 -16.20
N PHE A 1070 1.80 32.08 -15.06
CA PHE A 1070 0.37 31.78 -15.01
C PHE A 1070 -0.35 32.59 -13.92
N ASN A 1071 -1.67 32.78 -14.04
CA ASN A 1071 -2.49 33.36 -12.99
C ASN A 1071 -3.17 32.28 -12.15
N LEU A 1072 -3.15 32.48 -10.84
CA LEU A 1072 -3.71 31.59 -9.84
C LEU A 1072 -4.83 32.33 -9.09
N LEU A 1073 -6.05 31.82 -9.15
CA LEU A 1073 -7.13 32.27 -8.28
C LEU A 1073 -7.16 31.41 -7.02
N VAL A 1074 -6.93 32.00 -5.86
CA VAL A 1074 -7.20 31.36 -4.57
C VAL A 1074 -8.63 31.73 -4.17
N ALA A 1075 -9.54 30.76 -4.15
CA ALA A 1075 -10.92 30.98 -3.76
C ALA A 1075 -11.59 29.67 -3.32
N ASN A 1076 -12.38 29.74 -2.25
CA ASN A 1076 -13.18 28.62 -1.77
C ASN A 1076 -14.56 28.60 -2.45
N VAL A 1077 -15.07 27.39 -2.73
CA VAL A 1077 -16.45 27.22 -3.21
C VAL A 1077 -17.41 27.38 -2.00
N PRO A 1078 -18.35 28.33 -2.02
CA PRO A 1078 -19.29 28.48 -0.93
C PRO A 1078 -20.30 27.32 -0.92
N VAL A 1079 -20.70 26.88 0.26
CA VAL A 1079 -21.65 25.77 0.48
C VAL A 1079 -22.83 26.17 1.34
N ILE A 1080 -23.98 25.55 1.11
CA ILE A 1080 -25.14 25.67 2.01
C ILE A 1080 -24.97 24.62 3.11
N SER A 1081 -24.68 25.06 4.34
CA SER A 1081 -24.33 24.19 5.46
C SER A 1081 -25.52 23.72 6.30
N SER A 1082 -26.69 24.36 6.16
CA SER A 1082 -27.91 23.92 6.85
C SER A 1082 -28.65 22.80 6.10
N SER A 1083 -29.50 22.06 6.82
CA SER A 1083 -30.24 20.91 6.28
C SER A 1083 -31.77 21.15 6.26
N PRO A 1084 -32.45 20.95 5.11
CA PRO A 1084 -33.87 21.23 4.97
C PRO A 1084 -34.76 20.13 5.54
N LYS A 1085 -35.95 20.50 6.00
CA LYS A 1085 -37.01 19.54 6.37
C LYS A 1085 -37.65 18.98 5.10
N GLY A 1086 -37.59 17.67 4.88
CA GLY A 1086 -38.12 17.03 3.65
C GLY A 1086 -39.63 16.72 3.65
N LYS A 1087 -40.38 17.08 4.68
CA LYS A 1087 -41.83 16.83 4.78
C LYS A 1087 -42.57 18.04 5.34
N GLN A 1088 -43.79 18.27 4.85
CA GLN A 1088 -44.70 19.27 5.39
C GLN A 1088 -46.16 18.80 5.32
N VAL A 1089 -47.00 19.35 6.19
CA VAL A 1089 -48.45 19.15 6.21
C VAL A 1089 -49.17 20.38 5.68
N ILE A 1090 -50.26 20.19 4.93
CA ILE A 1090 -51.09 21.31 4.46
C ILE A 1090 -51.53 22.22 5.62
N ASN A 1091 -51.67 23.51 5.34
CA ASN A 1091 -52.06 24.55 6.32
C ASN A 1091 -51.10 24.72 7.51
N LYS A 1092 -49.90 24.12 7.47
CA LYS A 1092 -48.83 24.37 8.44
C LYS A 1092 -47.68 25.11 7.76
N GLU A 1093 -47.19 26.16 8.42
CA GLU A 1093 -46.09 26.95 7.90
C GLU A 1093 -44.81 26.11 7.86
N TYR A 1094 -44.18 26.09 6.70
CA TYR A 1094 -42.84 25.61 6.47
C TYR A 1094 -41.87 26.74 6.75
N VAL A 1095 -40.81 26.45 7.48
CA VAL A 1095 -39.73 27.39 7.81
C VAL A 1095 -38.42 26.62 7.70
N TYR A 1096 -37.52 27.16 6.90
CA TYR A 1096 -36.16 26.67 6.73
C TYR A 1096 -35.18 27.84 6.75
N ASP A 1097 -34.40 27.91 7.82
CA ASP A 1097 -33.31 28.86 8.01
C ASP A 1097 -32.09 28.35 7.23
N ILE A 1098 -31.63 29.13 6.25
CA ILE A 1098 -30.51 28.77 5.40
C ILE A 1098 -29.23 29.36 6.01
N SER A 1099 -28.25 28.50 6.26
CA SER A 1099 -26.89 28.91 6.63
C SER A 1099 -25.95 28.61 5.48
N VAL A 1100 -25.03 29.53 5.22
CA VAL A 1100 -24.06 29.45 4.12
C VAL A 1100 -22.67 29.54 4.69
N ASN A 1101 -21.75 28.69 4.23
CA ASN A 1101 -20.35 28.71 4.59
C ASN A 1101 -19.52 29.05 3.35
N ASP A 1102 -18.60 30.00 3.43
CA ASP A 1102 -17.75 30.40 2.29
C ASP A 1102 -16.44 29.60 2.19
N GLY A 1103 -16.31 28.54 2.97
CA GLY A 1103 -15.08 27.76 3.16
C GLY A 1103 -14.27 28.18 4.39
N VAL A 1104 -14.49 29.38 4.96
CA VAL A 1104 -13.76 29.90 6.12
C VAL A 1104 -14.71 30.16 7.30
N TYR A 1105 -15.87 30.77 7.04
CA TYR A 1105 -16.82 31.18 8.07
C TYR A 1105 -18.26 30.74 7.73
N ASP A 1106 -19.03 30.39 8.77
CA ASP A 1106 -20.48 30.21 8.67
C ASP A 1106 -21.21 31.55 8.80
N TYR A 1107 -22.10 31.83 7.86
CA TYR A 1107 -22.91 33.03 7.81
C TYR A 1107 -24.40 32.71 7.99
N GLU A 1108 -25.02 33.42 8.93
CA GLU A 1108 -26.47 33.42 9.15
C GLU A 1108 -27.19 34.52 8.36
N SER A 1109 -26.44 35.42 7.71
CA SER A 1109 -26.95 36.41 6.74
C SER A 1109 -25.98 36.54 5.57
N LEU A 1110 -26.48 36.77 4.35
CA LEU A 1110 -25.64 36.74 3.16
C LEU A 1110 -24.62 37.89 3.17
N PRO A 1111 -23.30 37.62 3.16
CA PRO A 1111 -22.29 38.67 3.02
C PRO A 1111 -22.30 39.25 1.60
N PRO A 1112 -21.76 40.47 1.38
CA PRO A 1112 -21.80 41.15 0.07
C PRO A 1112 -21.08 40.39 -1.04
N ASP A 1113 -20.14 39.49 -0.69
CA ASP A 1113 -19.29 38.77 -1.65
C ASP A 1113 -19.87 37.39 -2.02
N LEU A 1114 -21.07 37.06 -1.51
CA LEU A 1114 -21.84 35.87 -1.89
C LEU A 1114 -23.17 36.26 -2.51
N THR A 1115 -23.58 35.53 -3.53
CA THR A 1115 -24.87 35.63 -4.22
C THR A 1115 -25.65 34.34 -4.00
N PHE A 1116 -26.85 34.45 -3.44
CA PHE A 1116 -27.75 33.31 -3.23
C PHE A 1116 -28.87 33.33 -4.27
N ASN A 1117 -29.04 32.21 -4.96
CA ASN A 1117 -30.02 32.03 -6.03
C ASN A 1117 -30.98 30.87 -5.72
N ILE A 1118 -32.25 31.05 -6.05
CA ILE A 1118 -33.25 29.97 -6.05
C ILE A 1118 -33.52 29.57 -7.48
N ILE A 1119 -33.15 28.34 -7.81
CA ILE A 1119 -33.30 27.79 -9.15
C ILE A 1119 -34.70 27.19 -9.30
N GLU A 1120 -35.15 26.44 -8.31
CA GLU A 1120 -36.46 25.80 -8.32
C GLU A 1120 -37.08 25.82 -6.92
N LYS A 1121 -38.36 26.15 -6.84
CA LYS A 1121 -39.18 26.00 -5.62
C LYS A 1121 -40.66 25.91 -6.01
N PRO A 1122 -41.52 25.31 -5.18
CA PRO A 1122 -42.96 25.39 -5.39
C PRO A 1122 -43.48 26.82 -5.15
N ASP A 1123 -44.56 27.20 -5.84
CA ASP A 1123 -45.13 28.55 -5.81
C ASP A 1123 -45.55 29.02 -4.40
N TRP A 1124 -45.95 28.10 -3.53
CA TRP A 1124 -46.39 28.40 -2.17
C TRP A 1124 -45.24 28.71 -1.20
N LEU A 1125 -43.98 28.47 -1.60
CA LEU A 1125 -42.79 28.75 -0.81
C LEU A 1125 -42.18 30.10 -1.22
N THR A 1126 -41.82 30.93 -0.25
CA THR A 1126 -41.28 32.28 -0.45
C THR A 1126 -39.92 32.38 0.22
N TYR A 1127 -39.00 33.14 -0.38
CA TYR A 1127 -37.66 33.40 0.14
C TYR A 1127 -37.52 34.83 0.61
N ASP A 1128 -36.95 35.00 1.78
CA ASP A 1128 -36.55 36.29 2.35
C ASP A 1128 -35.02 36.41 2.26
N SER A 1129 -34.55 37.25 1.34
CA SER A 1129 -33.12 37.41 1.05
C SER A 1129 -32.34 38.16 2.12
N VAL A 1130 -33.00 38.83 3.07
CA VAL A 1130 -32.33 39.54 4.16
C VAL A 1130 -32.00 38.60 5.32
N THR A 1131 -32.88 37.63 5.57
CA THR A 1131 -32.77 36.68 6.70
C THR A 1131 -32.40 35.26 6.27
N LEU A 1132 -32.11 35.05 4.98
CA LEU A 1132 -31.84 33.74 4.39
C LEU A 1132 -32.93 32.70 4.76
N LEU A 1133 -34.20 33.11 4.73
CA LEU A 1133 -35.31 32.30 5.23
C LEU A 1133 -36.24 31.84 4.11
N LEU A 1134 -36.41 30.52 3.98
CA LEU A 1134 -37.47 29.93 3.15
C LEU A 1134 -38.71 29.66 4.01
N ARG A 1135 -39.82 30.33 3.70
CA ARG A 1135 -41.09 30.15 4.41
C ARG A 1135 -42.31 30.10 3.50
N GLY A 1136 -43.33 29.36 3.90
CA GLY A 1136 -44.58 29.27 3.12
C GLY A 1136 -45.57 28.27 3.72
N THR A 1137 -46.84 28.38 3.35
CA THR A 1137 -47.88 27.46 3.85
C THR A 1137 -48.52 26.71 2.68
N PRO A 1138 -48.30 25.39 2.54
CA PRO A 1138 -48.87 24.63 1.44
C PRO A 1138 -50.38 24.45 1.60
N ARG A 1139 -51.10 24.52 0.50
CA ARG A 1139 -52.53 24.29 0.38
C ARG A 1139 -52.81 22.86 -0.09
N LYS A 1140 -54.09 22.50 -0.14
CA LYS A 1140 -54.52 21.19 -0.63
C LYS A 1140 -54.07 20.90 -2.07
N SER A 1141 -53.97 21.91 -2.93
CA SER A 1141 -53.45 21.77 -4.31
C SER A 1141 -51.99 21.34 -4.37
N ASP A 1142 -51.25 21.51 -3.27
CA ASP A 1142 -49.80 21.38 -3.23
C ASP A 1142 -49.36 20.03 -2.67
N VAL A 1143 -50.31 19.13 -2.37
CA VAL A 1143 -50.07 17.77 -1.88
C VAL A 1143 -49.34 16.95 -2.95
N GLY A 1144 -48.22 16.35 -2.56
CA GLY A 1144 -47.32 15.67 -3.47
C GLY A 1144 -45.86 16.00 -3.18
N LYS A 1145 -44.97 15.61 -4.09
CA LYS A 1145 -43.54 15.93 -4.00
C LYS A 1145 -43.26 17.17 -4.84
N SER A 1146 -42.52 18.13 -4.29
CA SER A 1146 -41.96 19.26 -5.01
C SER A 1146 -40.45 19.28 -4.81
N THR A 1147 -39.70 19.61 -5.85
CA THR A 1147 -38.25 19.79 -5.76
C THR A 1147 -37.95 21.24 -5.39
N VAL A 1148 -36.95 21.43 -4.53
CA VAL A 1148 -36.35 22.73 -4.24
C VAL A 1148 -34.87 22.64 -4.60
N ILE A 1149 -34.39 23.60 -5.40
CA ILE A 1149 -32.99 23.71 -5.82
C ILE A 1149 -32.51 25.12 -5.47
N LEU A 1150 -31.48 25.15 -4.62
CA LEU A 1150 -30.84 26.36 -4.11
C LEU A 1150 -29.40 26.38 -4.61
N SER A 1151 -28.87 27.57 -4.86
CA SER A 1151 -27.50 27.80 -5.29
C SER A 1151 -26.90 28.94 -4.48
N VAL A 1152 -25.65 28.79 -4.08
CA VAL A 1152 -24.85 29.90 -3.55
C VAL A 1152 -23.59 30.03 -4.39
N GLU A 1153 -23.24 31.25 -4.75
CA GLU A 1153 -22.12 31.61 -5.63
C GLU A 1153 -21.29 32.70 -4.98
N ASN A 1154 -19.96 32.68 -5.13
CA ASN A 1154 -19.10 33.75 -4.63
C ASN A 1154 -18.80 34.80 -5.72
N GLN A 1155 -18.13 35.88 -5.33
CA GLN A 1155 -17.74 36.97 -6.25
C GLN A 1155 -16.81 36.55 -7.40
N PHE A 1156 -16.24 35.35 -7.36
CA PHE A 1156 -15.38 34.80 -8.43
C PHE A 1156 -16.13 33.84 -9.37
N GLY A 1157 -17.44 33.65 -9.17
CA GLY A 1157 -18.30 32.80 -10.00
C GLY A 1157 -18.32 31.32 -9.61
N LEU A 1158 -17.69 30.94 -8.51
CA LEU A 1158 -17.71 29.56 -7.99
C LEU A 1158 -19.02 29.33 -7.22
N ASN A 1159 -19.74 28.25 -7.53
CA ASN A 1159 -21.03 27.95 -6.92
C ASN A 1159 -21.18 26.50 -6.45
N SER A 1160 -22.11 26.30 -5.51
CA SER A 1160 -22.60 24.97 -5.11
C SER A 1160 -24.12 24.93 -5.10
N LEU A 1161 -24.66 23.71 -5.25
CA LEU A 1161 -26.10 23.44 -5.28
C LEU A 1161 -26.54 22.61 -4.07
N GLN A 1162 -27.68 22.98 -3.48
CA GLN A 1162 -28.43 22.13 -2.56
C GLN A 1162 -29.78 21.79 -3.19
N SER A 1163 -30.06 20.50 -3.39
CA SER A 1163 -31.35 20.01 -3.87
C SER A 1163 -32.01 19.10 -2.85
N PHE A 1164 -33.31 19.30 -2.62
CA PHE A 1164 -34.11 18.42 -1.78
C PHE A 1164 -35.54 18.28 -2.30
N THR A 1165 -36.16 17.15 -1.96
CA THR A 1165 -37.59 16.92 -2.21
C THR A 1165 -38.41 17.25 -0.98
N LEU A 1166 -39.37 18.17 -1.13
CA LEU A 1166 -40.35 18.50 -0.10
C LEU A 1166 -41.65 17.73 -0.37
N LEU A 1167 -41.95 16.76 0.50
CA LEU A 1167 -43.20 16.00 0.44
C LEU A 1167 -44.28 16.72 1.27
N VAL A 1168 -45.29 17.26 0.60
CA VAL A 1168 -46.49 17.82 1.25
C VAL A 1168 -47.54 16.73 1.37
N THR A 1169 -48.07 16.54 2.59
CA THR A 1169 -49.11 15.55 2.88
C THR A 1169 -50.36 16.18 3.47
N ASP A 1170 -51.52 15.62 3.10
CA ASP A 1170 -52.80 15.88 3.77
C ASP A 1170 -52.95 14.90 4.96
N THR A 1171 -52.28 15.18 6.08
CA THR A 1171 -52.37 14.32 7.28
C THR A 1171 -53.51 14.77 8.18
N THR A 1172 -54.72 14.29 7.90
CA THR A 1172 -55.55 13.76 8.97
C THR A 1172 -55.36 12.25 9.05
N PHE A 1173 -54.18 11.80 9.47
CA PHE A 1173 -54.01 10.44 9.98
C PHE A 1173 -52.84 10.40 10.98
N ASN A 1174 -53.20 10.38 12.27
CA ASN A 1174 -52.30 10.04 13.35
C ASN A 1174 -51.86 8.58 13.19
N LYS A 1175 -50.56 8.33 13.02
CA LYS A 1175 -49.96 7.08 13.49
C LYS A 1175 -48.52 7.33 13.92
N ALA A 1176 -48.30 7.12 15.22
CA ALA A 1176 -47.05 7.32 15.94
C ALA A 1176 -45.86 6.59 15.31
N VAL A 1177 -44.71 7.29 15.26
CA VAL A 1177 -43.40 6.69 15.03
C VAL A 1177 -43.06 5.83 16.25
N ASN A 1178 -43.02 4.50 16.08
CA ASN A 1178 -42.77 3.53 17.15
C ASN A 1178 -41.33 3.00 17.05
N ASN A 1179 -40.45 3.47 17.94
CA ASN A 1179 -39.07 2.96 18.15
C ASN A 1179 -39.05 1.76 19.12
N TYR A 1180 -39.54 0.59 18.71
CA TYR A 1180 -39.38 -0.68 19.47
C TYR A 1180 -38.45 -1.69 18.74
N ASP A 1181 -37.82 -1.26 17.64
CA ASP A 1181 -36.81 -1.95 16.81
C ASP A 1181 -36.73 -3.45 17.04
N VAL A 1182 -37.59 -4.20 16.36
CA VAL A 1182 -37.61 -5.67 16.41
C VAL A 1182 -36.93 -6.25 15.17
N THR A 1183 -36.02 -7.19 15.37
CA THR A 1183 -35.33 -7.95 14.31
C THR A 1183 -35.35 -9.45 14.62
N VAL A 1184 -35.36 -10.28 13.57
CA VAL A 1184 -35.26 -11.75 13.67
C VAL A 1184 -34.32 -12.22 12.57
N PHE A 1185 -33.18 -12.83 12.91
CA PHE A 1185 -32.14 -13.22 11.95
C PHE A 1185 -31.47 -14.56 12.31
N PRO A 1186 -31.19 -15.45 11.34
CA PRO A 1186 -31.55 -15.36 9.94
C PRO A 1186 -33.05 -15.55 9.72
N ASN A 1187 -33.59 -14.97 8.65
CA ASN A 1187 -34.95 -15.22 8.18
C ASN A 1187 -34.88 -15.32 6.64
N PRO A 1188 -34.98 -16.51 6.02
CA PRO A 1188 -35.53 -17.76 6.59
C PRO A 1188 -34.67 -18.45 7.68
N ILE A 1189 -35.33 -19.19 8.56
CA ILE A 1189 -34.76 -19.91 9.71
C ILE A 1189 -34.62 -21.39 9.37
N TYR A 1190 -33.41 -21.97 9.52
CA TYR A 1190 -33.20 -23.40 9.36
C TYR A 1190 -33.31 -24.18 10.68
N ASN A 1191 -32.56 -23.76 11.71
CA ASN A 1191 -32.57 -24.43 13.03
C ASN A 1191 -32.57 -23.46 14.22
N LYS A 1192 -32.08 -22.24 14.04
CA LYS A 1192 -32.00 -21.20 15.08
C LYS A 1192 -32.14 -19.81 14.47
N ALA A 1193 -32.69 -18.89 15.24
CA ALA A 1193 -32.77 -17.47 14.95
C ALA A 1193 -32.43 -16.67 16.20
N ILE A 1194 -31.76 -15.55 16.02
CA ILE A 1194 -31.58 -14.51 17.01
C ILE A 1194 -32.79 -13.59 16.88
N VAL A 1195 -33.51 -13.40 17.98
CA VAL A 1195 -34.61 -12.43 18.08
C VAL A 1195 -34.10 -11.26 18.91
N GLU A 1196 -34.08 -10.06 18.33
CA GLU A 1196 -33.66 -8.83 19.03
C GLU A 1196 -34.82 -7.82 19.08
N TYR A 1197 -34.93 -7.08 20.18
CA TYR A 1197 -35.93 -6.02 20.35
C TYR A 1197 -35.47 -5.00 21.39
N LYS A 1198 -36.01 -3.77 21.33
CA LYS A 1198 -35.66 -2.68 22.25
C LYS A 1198 -36.86 -2.23 23.07
N LEU A 1199 -36.69 -2.13 24.39
CA LEU A 1199 -37.71 -1.66 25.33
C LEU A 1199 -37.45 -0.21 25.75
N LYS A 1200 -38.47 0.66 25.68
CA LYS A 1200 -38.40 2.07 26.11
C LYS A 1200 -38.42 2.26 27.63
N SER A 1201 -39.00 1.31 28.33
CA SER A 1201 -39.20 1.25 29.78
C SER A 1201 -39.17 -0.22 30.20
N GLN A 1202 -39.12 -0.49 31.51
CA GLN A 1202 -39.35 -1.86 31.97
C GLN A 1202 -40.76 -2.30 31.54
N SER A 1203 -40.84 -3.46 30.88
CA SER A 1203 -42.07 -3.94 30.26
C SER A 1203 -42.20 -5.45 30.42
N HIS A 1204 -43.43 -5.94 30.56
CA HIS A 1204 -43.74 -7.34 30.36
C HIS A 1204 -43.83 -7.60 28.85
N ILE A 1205 -42.90 -8.37 28.31
CA ILE A 1205 -42.87 -8.78 26.91
C ILE A 1205 -43.52 -10.16 26.77
N THR A 1206 -44.46 -10.27 25.83
CA THR A 1206 -44.97 -11.56 25.35
C THR A 1206 -44.70 -11.66 23.85
N ILE A 1207 -43.98 -12.70 23.43
CA ILE A 1207 -43.71 -13.03 22.02
C ILE A 1207 -44.43 -14.33 21.68
N SER A 1208 -45.35 -14.27 20.72
CA SER A 1208 -46.25 -15.37 20.34
C SER A 1208 -46.08 -15.73 18.87
N LEU A 1209 -46.03 -17.04 18.57
CA LEU A 1209 -45.92 -17.57 17.20
C LEU A 1209 -47.30 -17.96 16.66
N TYR A 1210 -47.63 -17.51 15.45
CA TYR A 1210 -48.87 -17.83 14.75
C TYR A 1210 -48.59 -18.44 13.37
N ASP A 1211 -49.49 -19.30 12.88
CA ASP A 1211 -49.48 -19.76 11.48
C ASP A 1211 -50.11 -18.73 10.53
N VAL A 1212 -50.12 -19.03 9.22
CA VAL A 1212 -50.68 -18.13 8.20
C VAL A 1212 -52.21 -17.96 8.28
N GLN A 1213 -52.92 -18.82 9.01
CA GLN A 1213 -54.34 -18.69 9.29
C GLN A 1213 -54.61 -17.88 10.57
N GLY A 1214 -53.57 -17.42 11.27
CA GLY A 1214 -53.68 -16.67 12.51
C GLY A 1214 -53.97 -17.54 13.75
N LYS A 1215 -53.78 -18.86 13.67
CA LYS A 1215 -53.89 -19.76 14.82
C LYS A 1215 -52.61 -19.67 15.64
N LEU A 1216 -52.75 -19.47 16.96
CA LEU A 1216 -51.63 -19.46 17.90
C LEU A 1216 -50.98 -20.85 17.96
N ILE A 1217 -49.69 -20.91 17.64
CA ILE A 1217 -48.87 -22.12 17.65
C ILE A 1217 -48.18 -22.30 19.00
N GLY A 1218 -47.70 -21.20 19.60
CA GLY A 1218 -47.06 -21.25 20.92
C GLY A 1218 -46.54 -19.88 21.37
N ILE A 1219 -46.13 -19.79 22.63
CA ILE A 1219 -45.49 -18.60 23.21
C ILE A 1219 -43.98 -18.84 23.21
N VAL A 1220 -43.24 -17.96 22.54
CA VAL A 1220 -41.78 -18.02 22.39
C VAL A 1220 -41.07 -17.42 23.59
N LEU A 1221 -41.63 -16.33 24.13
CA LEU A 1221 -41.07 -15.64 25.29
C LEU A 1221 -42.20 -14.97 26.07
N ASP A 1222 -42.18 -15.08 27.40
CA ASP A 1222 -43.09 -14.36 28.28
C ASP A 1222 -42.38 -14.00 29.59
N LYS A 1223 -41.96 -12.73 29.75
CA LYS A 1223 -41.23 -12.26 30.94
C LYS A 1223 -41.25 -10.75 31.10
N VAL A 1224 -40.94 -10.27 32.31
CA VAL A 1224 -40.59 -8.86 32.56
C VAL A 1224 -39.14 -8.62 32.17
N GLN A 1225 -38.87 -7.53 31.47
CA GLN A 1225 -37.51 -7.09 31.12
C GLN A 1225 -37.34 -5.59 31.28
N ASP A 1226 -36.11 -5.20 31.63
CA ASP A 1226 -35.73 -3.82 31.85
C ASP A 1226 -35.65 -3.01 30.55
N LYS A 1227 -35.65 -1.69 30.67
CA LYS A 1227 -35.40 -0.78 29.54
C LYS A 1227 -34.05 -1.11 28.87
N GLY A 1228 -33.99 -1.15 27.54
CA GLY A 1228 -32.75 -1.44 26.81
C GLY A 1228 -32.94 -2.39 25.63
N GLY A 1229 -31.84 -2.72 24.95
CA GLY A 1229 -31.83 -3.75 23.90
C GLY A 1229 -31.77 -5.14 24.52
N HIS A 1230 -32.54 -6.07 23.96
CA HIS A 1230 -32.59 -7.46 24.38
C HIS A 1230 -32.46 -8.35 23.17
N TYR A 1231 -31.83 -9.51 23.37
CA TYR A 1231 -31.81 -10.57 22.37
C TYR A 1231 -31.91 -11.94 23.03
N PHE A 1232 -32.34 -12.93 22.27
CA PHE A 1232 -32.22 -14.34 22.65
C PHE A 1232 -32.17 -15.25 21.43
N ASN A 1233 -31.56 -16.42 21.61
CA ASN A 1233 -31.59 -17.48 20.61
C ASN A 1233 -32.91 -18.24 20.72
N TRP A 1234 -33.65 -18.29 19.61
CA TRP A 1234 -34.87 -19.04 19.45
C TRP A 1234 -34.65 -20.18 18.45
N SER A 1235 -35.10 -21.38 18.80
CA SER A 1235 -35.17 -22.51 17.88
C SER A 1235 -36.62 -22.94 17.73
N PRO A 1236 -37.16 -23.03 16.49
CA PRO A 1236 -38.46 -23.64 16.27
C PRO A 1236 -38.39 -25.12 16.72
N SER A 1237 -39.40 -25.60 17.45
CA SER A 1237 -39.42 -27.00 17.90
C SER A 1237 -39.36 -27.94 16.70
N GLU A 1238 -38.76 -29.12 16.84
CA GLU A 1238 -38.65 -30.17 15.78
C GLU A 1238 -40.00 -30.61 15.16
N LYS A 1239 -41.14 -30.15 15.71
CA LYS A 1239 -42.49 -30.49 15.26
C LYS A 1239 -43.15 -29.41 14.37
N LEU A 1240 -42.48 -28.29 14.07
CA LEU A 1240 -43.04 -27.25 13.20
C LEU A 1240 -42.74 -27.55 11.72
N PRO A 1241 -43.76 -27.69 10.86
CA PRO A 1241 -43.54 -27.85 9.43
C PRO A 1241 -42.81 -26.67 8.78
N THR A 1242 -42.09 -26.93 7.70
CA THR A 1242 -41.60 -25.90 6.77
C THR A 1242 -42.76 -25.01 6.33
N GLY A 1243 -42.61 -23.69 6.44
CA GLY A 1243 -43.69 -22.77 6.12
C GLY A 1243 -43.49 -21.34 6.61
N VAL A 1244 -44.47 -20.49 6.32
CA VAL A 1244 -44.51 -19.10 6.78
C VAL A 1244 -45.23 -19.02 8.12
N TYR A 1245 -44.68 -18.26 9.05
CA TYR A 1245 -45.24 -17.99 10.37
C TYR A 1245 -45.13 -16.51 10.72
N PHE A 1246 -45.77 -16.10 11.81
CA PHE A 1246 -45.75 -14.73 12.32
C PHE A 1246 -45.38 -14.70 13.81
N LEU A 1247 -44.37 -13.94 14.18
CA LEU A 1247 -44.06 -13.60 15.57
C LEU A 1247 -44.74 -12.29 15.93
N GLU A 1248 -45.65 -12.34 16.89
CA GLU A 1248 -46.29 -11.18 17.49
C GLU A 1248 -45.57 -10.81 18.78
N PHE A 1249 -45.08 -9.58 18.88
CA PHE A 1249 -44.48 -8.98 20.06
C PHE A 1249 -45.53 -8.11 20.73
N ARG A 1250 -45.75 -8.29 22.03
CA ARG A 1250 -46.54 -7.40 22.88
C ARG A 1250 -45.67 -6.87 24.01
N PHE A 1251 -45.52 -5.56 24.07
CA PHE A 1251 -44.74 -4.86 25.09
C PHE A 1251 -45.72 -4.12 26.01
N ASN A 1252 -45.91 -4.61 27.23
CA ASN A 1252 -46.75 -3.95 28.23
C ASN A 1252 -45.86 -3.21 29.21
N ASN A 1253 -45.85 -1.88 29.18
CA ASN A 1253 -45.11 -1.09 30.16
C ASN A 1253 -45.61 -1.42 31.58
N ILE A 1254 -44.71 -1.65 32.55
CA ILE A 1254 -45.15 -1.99 33.91
C ILE A 1254 -45.48 -0.75 34.75
N TYR A 1255 -45.10 0.44 34.29
CA TYR A 1255 -45.30 1.71 34.99
C TYR A 1255 -46.40 2.58 34.35
N SER A 1256 -46.96 2.16 33.21
CA SER A 1256 -48.08 2.82 32.53
C SER A 1256 -48.99 1.77 31.90
N ASN A 1257 -50.24 2.14 31.58
CA ASN A 1257 -51.14 1.24 30.83
C ASN A 1257 -50.81 1.18 29.33
N GLU A 1258 -49.58 1.55 28.92
CA GLU A 1258 -49.17 1.57 27.52
C GLU A 1258 -48.83 0.15 27.03
N VAL A 1259 -49.52 -0.29 25.98
CA VAL A 1259 -49.31 -1.58 25.32
C VAL A 1259 -48.89 -1.32 23.88
N HIS A 1260 -47.70 -1.76 23.51
CA HIS A 1260 -47.23 -1.76 22.13
C HIS A 1260 -47.30 -3.15 21.52
N LYS A 1261 -47.61 -3.24 20.22
CA LYS A 1261 -47.72 -4.50 19.48
C LYS A 1261 -47.02 -4.40 18.13
N GLU A 1262 -46.17 -5.36 17.83
CA GLU A 1262 -45.47 -5.50 16.55
C GLU A 1262 -45.57 -6.94 16.03
N VAL A 1263 -45.57 -7.14 14.71
CA VAL A 1263 -45.64 -8.48 14.10
C VAL A 1263 -44.55 -8.62 13.05
N LYS A 1264 -43.76 -9.70 13.12
CA LYS A 1264 -42.74 -10.06 12.13
C LYS A 1264 -43.11 -11.35 11.41
N ARG A 1265 -43.04 -11.32 10.08
CA ARG A 1265 -43.16 -12.52 9.23
C ARG A 1265 -41.84 -13.27 9.26
N LEU A 1266 -41.90 -14.58 9.47
CA LEU A 1266 -40.74 -15.47 9.39
C LEU A 1266 -41.04 -16.68 8.50
N MET A 1267 -40.00 -17.23 7.90
CA MET A 1267 -40.05 -18.48 7.15
C MET A 1267 -39.21 -19.53 7.88
N ILE A 1268 -39.80 -20.68 8.21
CA ILE A 1268 -39.09 -21.86 8.71
C ILE A 1268 -38.85 -22.76 7.51
N LEU A 1269 -37.59 -23.14 7.27
CA LEU A 1269 -37.16 -24.03 6.18
C LEU A 1269 -37.14 -25.48 6.61
#